data_AF-A0AAW1JJL2-F1
#
_entry.id   AF-A0AAW1JJL2-F1
#
_cell.length_a   1.000
_cell.length_b   1.000
_cell.length_c   1.000
_cell.angle_alpha   90.00
_cell.angle_beta   90.00
_cell.angle_gamma   90.00
#
_symmetry.space_group_name_H-M   'P 1'
#
loop_
_entity.id
_entity.type
_entity.pdbx_description
1 polymer ?
#
loop_
_entity_poly.entity_id
_entity_poly.type
_entity_poly.pdbx_seq_one_letter_code
_entity_poly.pdbx_strand_id
1 'polypeptide(L)'
;MLYRKRIQYAKWATSDEVPKYDIAVEGSEKATTVMKLKNQWKAISSFQSKGRKQDIDWSKIDRSFSSNYLNTLVITDSMGLKRKMICLSTECPFVMDPDSSFKRFLNYLITAAAVIQILILPYVMFFLSAISSRLLRLMVIIDMLYWLDIYLKLSTAVKVSNTITLVRPRDIIQYQFKQNSFILDIISAFPLYYILVFLNIRSQLVRLSSILRLLRFAEIFKLISEKEKDLTIDSIYVRGIKYLAVYLHEYSGLYLVLHVDTYQHQDEITMFKVIMKRRFVHKELKQRLLKILEFNWLFNEGAEIQGKRGILSEASREIRTEIINERFISCFKLVPLLKDLPEELLNKLSLQAEVIILPPDTYVQNVNVMSHNLYIILRGYCEMNSMLPGDAEREAKIILKRGDILAVIETLHRIRIFGSIVSITAIELLSINYEAFIDIFQSYRSEYLFLQNALKYHMSQFESILLRKGCRLPEMKTTECSLGRVKTFRYLANLTKNKKQRRRQHDSSDEAFKSLGPWMFLRFFLLKKTINPKGIFFIVWEVIRCSCVLMEVVISVMHLSFPLSLEIKQIVLIFRAVGLIDMYIRLHCQYYNKHGIIVKHQLYTAQNYIKTSFIIDFIANLTLDWIWGLDISGRGKSTQASIIVRLLLRPLALYRVFEGITFLQDILDWSSASTILKIKTAIIVFVILGFLSNVLMITTCKFDSNYETCTEAQYINTSVFANSTNTLAVFLKALFFNVESLTHSVSGVFGVENNKEIVYFIVIQCILYCLRCIILAIYTSTGIGGNVNLSTHQARMKQFLSFAKDLLLEETLTQSVVQHYEHVWKATLGTSISIISSKFNLYLRIQFVCFLYETSLRNTRLFAYAPPAIIQRLAPSLNEVHFKRGGIIIRINDVQKYLYFVYKGEVDIIVADTVLTTLGVGGVFGCFHKNGIFRQTFTAVGKTHTILLTLNSIKLNEIMQEWDDKQSEEALRQIRLLNVEYMVSLSSTGSFSTNLADRRISESRYDKVVERVNNYINVEGFWYWLFDYMLNVHCAAITSIANMAFICIYLNREILLGFHIAYVDPNTGILELRSRKIVTRYLTTEFALDLFSCFPIEFLVQFVIPKFTKLSTFNRVFRFLLMSKYYRTCKQKLILSKHLRWSYLIYWSMIRLQLIASIWFIVACLHTCYHVTDRIGRPIAVSNSSDSALVGYTYTINILSTTGLRETIPYNMKQLGVSIFMALFAQIMIASMASGLANMVIIDQNTMANFEHKITKMKIYLTCFQTCYLDRENS
;
A
#
# COMPACT_ATOMS: atom_id res chain seq x y z
N MET A 1 12.37 45.67 -5.99
CA MET A 1 11.11 46.42 -6.19
C MET A 1 10.42 46.83 -4.88
N LEU A 2 10.22 45.94 -3.91
CA LEU A 2 9.59 46.26 -2.60
C LEU A 2 10.34 47.32 -1.78
N TYR A 3 11.68 47.34 -1.85
CA TYR A 3 12.51 48.34 -1.15
C TYR A 3 12.38 49.75 -1.77
N ARG A 4 12.28 49.87 -3.10
CA ARG A 4 12.03 51.14 -3.81
C ARG A 4 10.62 51.68 -3.54
N LYS A 5 9.60 50.81 -3.44
CA LYS A 5 8.24 51.22 -3.07
C LYS A 5 8.14 51.71 -1.61
N ARG A 6 8.93 51.15 -0.69
CA ARG A 6 9.01 51.64 0.70
C ARG A 6 9.59 53.05 0.82
N ILE A 7 10.61 53.39 0.02
CA ILE A 7 11.19 54.74 -0.01
C ILE A 7 10.23 55.75 -0.66
N GLN A 8 9.46 55.35 -1.68
CA GLN A 8 8.42 56.20 -2.27
C GLN A 8 7.25 56.47 -1.31
N TYR A 9 6.80 55.46 -0.55
CA TYR A 9 5.78 55.66 0.47
C TYR A 9 6.25 56.50 1.65
N ALA A 10 7.53 56.35 2.06
CA ALA A 10 8.12 57.20 3.08
C ALA A 10 8.24 58.67 2.64
N LYS A 11 8.49 58.93 1.35
CA LYS A 11 8.50 60.28 0.76
C LYS A 11 7.10 60.88 0.56
N TRP A 12 6.08 60.05 0.35
CA TRP A 12 4.69 60.48 0.20
C TRP A 12 4.02 60.76 1.55
N ALA A 13 4.44 60.06 2.62
CA ALA A 13 4.00 60.33 3.99
C ALA A 13 4.59 61.61 4.60
N THR A 14 5.53 62.27 3.92
CA THR A 14 6.20 63.51 4.35
C THR A 14 5.73 64.76 3.59
N SER A 15 4.69 64.69 2.75
CA SER A 15 4.20 65.84 1.97
C SER A 15 2.80 66.32 2.40
N ASP A 16 2.66 67.64 2.53
CA ASP A 16 1.61 68.39 3.26
C ASP A 16 0.29 68.69 2.51
N GLU A 17 -0.18 67.91 1.53
CA GLU A 17 -1.33 68.33 0.69
C GLU A 17 -2.58 67.40 0.66
N VAL A 18 -3.62 67.79 1.44
CA VAL A 18 -5.10 67.91 1.13
C VAL A 18 -5.95 66.61 0.82
N PRO A 19 -7.30 66.49 1.05
CA PRO A 19 -8.19 66.71 2.23
C PRO A 19 -9.28 65.60 2.53
N LYS A 20 -9.79 65.62 3.78
CA LYS A 20 -11.17 65.45 4.38
C LYS A 20 -12.30 64.58 3.76
N TYR A 21 -13.00 63.80 4.61
CA TYR A 21 -14.45 63.91 4.93
C TYR A 21 -14.83 63.15 6.23
N ASP A 22 -15.84 63.65 6.95
CA ASP A 22 -16.24 63.38 8.35
C ASP A 22 -17.08 62.11 8.58
N ILE A 23 -17.13 61.60 9.84
CA ILE A 23 -18.33 61.13 10.59
C ILE A 23 -17.93 60.75 12.05
N ALA A 24 -18.76 61.18 13.01
CA ALA A 24 -18.60 61.08 14.47
C ALA A 24 -18.86 59.67 15.07
N VAL A 25 -18.40 59.45 16.31
CA VAL A 25 -18.47 58.20 17.10
C VAL A 25 -18.81 58.51 18.56
N GLU A 26 -19.63 57.66 19.20
CA GLU A 26 -19.70 57.41 20.67
C GLU A 26 -20.09 55.91 20.89
N GLY A 27 -19.64 55.13 21.89
CA GLY A 27 -18.75 55.29 23.04
C GLY A 27 -18.51 53.95 23.82
N SER A 28 -17.50 53.96 24.72
CA SER A 28 -17.19 53.04 25.86
C SER A 28 -16.86 51.54 25.61
N GLU A 29 -16.03 50.80 26.36
CA GLU A 29 -14.91 51.01 27.32
C GLU A 29 -14.21 49.64 27.53
N LYS A 30 -12.93 49.53 27.16
CA LYS A 30 -11.87 48.53 27.49
C LYS A 30 -10.87 48.46 26.31
N ALA A 31 -10.10 49.53 26.15
CA ALA A 31 -9.16 49.67 25.03
C ALA A 31 -7.91 48.82 25.25
N THR A 32 -7.77 47.73 24.48
CA THR A 32 -6.52 46.98 24.31
C THR A 32 -5.39 47.91 23.84
N THR A 33 -4.13 47.55 24.03
CA THR A 33 -2.93 48.34 23.61
C THR A 33 -3.01 48.81 22.15
N VAL A 34 -3.64 48.02 21.28
CA VAL A 34 -3.92 48.34 19.86
C VAL A 34 -4.98 49.44 19.71
N MET A 35 -6.03 49.42 20.53
CA MET A 35 -7.08 50.43 20.54
C MET A 35 -6.58 51.77 21.09
N LYS A 36 -5.65 51.74 22.07
CA LYS A 36 -4.92 52.93 22.53
C LYS A 36 -4.05 53.54 21.42
N LEU A 37 -3.33 52.72 20.66
CA LEU A 37 -2.55 53.14 19.47
C LEU A 37 -3.44 53.76 18.37
N LYS A 38 -4.59 53.14 18.08
CA LYS A 38 -5.56 53.65 17.09
C LYS A 38 -6.22 54.96 17.54
N ASN A 39 -6.48 55.10 18.85
CA ASN A 39 -7.01 56.32 19.44
C ASN A 39 -5.96 57.45 19.49
N GLN A 40 -4.69 57.14 19.76
CA GLN A 40 -3.58 58.10 19.63
C GLN A 40 -3.42 58.59 18.19
N TRP A 41 -3.45 57.67 17.21
CA TRP A 41 -3.32 58.05 15.81
C TRP A 41 -4.51 58.88 15.32
N LYS A 42 -5.74 58.56 15.78
CA LYS A 42 -6.94 59.38 15.57
C LYS A 42 -6.87 60.74 16.26
N ALA A 43 -6.29 60.81 17.46
CA ALA A 43 -6.08 62.08 18.15
C ALA A 43 -5.08 62.95 17.35
N ILE A 44 -3.93 62.39 16.97
CA ILE A 44 -2.90 63.04 16.13
C ILE A 44 -3.49 63.54 14.80
N SER A 45 -4.28 62.72 14.11
CA SER A 45 -4.93 63.12 12.86
C SER A 45 -6.03 64.18 13.06
N SER A 46 -6.73 64.15 14.20
CA SER A 46 -7.70 65.20 14.57
C SER A 46 -7.06 66.54 14.96
N PHE A 47 -5.79 66.54 15.38
CA PHE A 47 -5.05 67.77 15.69
C PHE A 47 -4.58 68.51 14.43
N GLN A 48 -4.21 67.77 13.37
CA GLN A 48 -3.82 68.36 12.08
C GLN A 48 -4.96 69.14 11.40
N SER A 49 -6.23 68.86 11.73
CA SER A 49 -7.37 69.53 11.11
C SER A 49 -7.75 70.88 11.75
N LYS A 50 -7.23 71.23 12.95
CA LYS A 50 -7.66 72.42 13.74
C LYS A 50 -6.71 73.62 13.78
N GLY A 51 -5.52 73.56 13.19
CA GLY A 51 -4.76 74.77 12.78
C GLY A 51 -4.42 75.86 13.81
N ARG A 52 -4.48 75.62 15.14
CA ARG A 52 -3.98 76.58 16.16
C ARG A 52 -3.11 75.87 17.20
N LYS A 53 -1.93 76.46 17.47
CA LYS A 53 -0.81 75.88 18.24
C LYS A 53 -0.84 76.11 19.77
N GLN A 54 -1.83 76.80 20.34
CA GLN A 54 -1.67 77.40 21.68
C GLN A 54 -2.31 76.70 22.88
N ASP A 55 -3.11 75.63 22.72
CA ASP A 55 -3.60 74.84 23.86
C ASP A 55 -3.17 73.38 23.74
N ILE A 56 -1.90 73.10 24.07
CA ILE A 56 -1.34 71.75 24.00
C ILE A 56 -1.22 71.17 25.41
N ASP A 57 -2.13 70.26 25.75
CA ASP A 57 -2.05 69.47 26.97
C ASP A 57 -1.21 68.19 26.70
N TRP A 58 0.11 68.31 26.88
CA TRP A 58 1.12 67.28 26.58
C TRP A 58 0.97 65.98 27.40
N SER A 59 0.09 65.98 28.39
CA SER A 59 -0.18 64.87 29.31
C SER A 59 -0.90 63.67 28.66
N LYS A 60 -1.57 63.85 27.50
CA LYS A 60 -2.40 62.82 26.86
C LYS A 60 -1.71 61.98 25.77
N ILE A 61 -0.47 62.32 25.39
CA ILE A 61 0.29 61.62 24.35
C ILE A 61 1.41 60.80 25.00
N ASP A 62 1.27 59.48 24.96
CA ASP A 62 2.24 58.54 25.52
C ASP A 62 3.43 58.38 24.56
N ARG A 63 4.59 58.92 24.93
CA ARG A 63 5.81 59.00 24.09
C ARG A 63 6.51 57.66 23.88
N SER A 64 6.05 56.61 24.56
CA SER A 64 6.64 55.26 24.49
C SER A 64 6.38 54.53 23.16
N PHE A 65 5.37 54.93 22.39
CA PHE A 65 4.98 54.27 21.13
C PHE A 65 5.52 55.03 19.90
N SER A 66 6.71 54.67 19.43
CA SER A 66 7.32 55.19 18.19
C SER A 66 7.17 54.22 17.00
N SER A 67 7.75 54.57 15.84
CA SER A 67 7.62 53.96 14.49
C SER A 67 7.67 52.43 14.37
N ASN A 68 8.12 51.72 15.41
CA ASN A 68 8.18 50.27 15.46
C ASN A 68 6.79 49.58 15.43
N TYR A 69 5.73 50.27 15.86
CA TYR A 69 4.36 49.71 15.89
C TYR A 69 3.55 49.95 14.60
N LEU A 70 4.13 50.63 13.62
CA LEU A 70 3.47 50.95 12.34
C LEU A 70 3.19 49.68 11.53
N ASN A 71 4.08 48.69 11.60
CA ASN A 71 3.86 47.37 11.00
C ASN A 71 2.69 46.65 11.66
N THR A 72 2.54 46.75 12.98
CA THR A 72 1.42 46.16 13.71
C THR A 72 0.09 46.81 13.32
N LEU A 73 0.09 48.13 13.08
CA LEU A 73 -1.09 48.86 12.64
C LEU A 73 -1.53 48.47 11.21
N VAL A 74 -0.58 48.33 10.28
CA VAL A 74 -0.81 47.83 8.91
C VAL A 74 -1.34 46.39 8.91
N ILE A 75 -0.80 45.53 9.79
CA ILE A 75 -1.31 44.17 9.98
C ILE A 75 -2.74 44.20 10.53
N THR A 76 -3.06 45.10 11.47
CA THR A 76 -4.43 45.20 12.01
C THR A 76 -5.44 45.77 11.02
N ASP A 77 -5.06 46.66 10.11
CA ASP A 77 -5.95 47.14 9.03
C ASP A 77 -6.26 46.03 8.01
N SER A 78 -5.33 45.08 7.83
CA SER A 78 -5.58 43.87 7.02
C SER A 78 -6.49 42.84 7.72
N MET A 79 -6.59 42.91 9.06
CA MET A 79 -7.41 42.03 9.89
C MET A 79 -8.76 42.64 10.32
N GLY A 80 -8.98 43.94 10.08
CA GLY A 80 -10.30 44.53 10.24
C GLY A 80 -11.30 43.72 9.41
N LEU A 81 -12.28 43.10 10.07
CA LEU A 81 -13.33 42.28 9.46
C LEU A 81 -13.83 42.94 8.17
N LYS A 82 -13.29 42.53 7.01
CA LYS A 82 -13.95 42.74 5.73
C LYS A 82 -15.26 41.96 5.84
N ARG A 83 -16.35 42.64 6.20
CA ARG A 83 -17.70 42.12 5.94
C ARG A 83 -17.71 41.81 4.45
N LYS A 84 -17.64 40.52 4.09
CA LYS A 84 -17.74 40.10 2.70
C LYS A 84 -19.10 40.61 2.22
N MET A 85 -19.10 41.56 1.30
CA MET A 85 -20.34 42.08 0.73
C MET A 85 -21.06 40.92 0.04
N ILE A 86 -22.38 40.83 0.20
CA ILE A 86 -23.19 39.78 -0.44
C ILE A 86 -23.21 39.99 -1.97
N CYS A 87 -23.20 41.24 -2.41
CA CYS A 87 -23.11 41.66 -3.81
C CYS A 87 -21.82 42.42 -4.08
N LEU A 88 -21.20 42.17 -5.24
CA LEU A 88 -20.02 42.86 -5.74
C LEU A 88 -20.36 44.22 -6.35
N SER A 89 -21.58 44.39 -6.87
CA SER A 89 -22.13 45.65 -7.36
C SER A 89 -23.41 46.02 -6.59
N THR A 90 -23.57 47.30 -6.28
CA THR A 90 -24.78 47.88 -5.70
C THR A 90 -25.74 48.45 -6.75
N GLU A 91 -25.30 48.50 -8.02
CA GLU A 91 -26.08 48.96 -9.16
C GLU A 91 -26.80 47.79 -9.85
N CYS A 92 -28.04 48.02 -10.29
CA CYS A 92 -28.85 47.02 -10.98
C CYS A 92 -28.29 46.76 -12.39
N PRO A 93 -28.08 45.49 -12.81
CA PRO A 93 -28.42 44.25 -12.11
C PRO A 93 -27.42 43.84 -11.01
N PHE A 94 -27.95 43.39 -9.88
CA PHE A 94 -27.16 42.96 -8.73
C PHE A 94 -26.31 41.73 -9.06
N VAL A 95 -24.98 41.87 -8.97
CA VAL A 95 -24.05 40.75 -9.18
C VAL A 95 -23.59 40.23 -7.83
N MET A 96 -23.94 38.98 -7.50
CA MET A 96 -23.59 38.37 -6.22
C MET A 96 -22.15 37.86 -6.16
N ASP A 97 -21.52 37.97 -4.98
CA ASP A 97 -20.22 37.36 -4.71
C ASP A 97 -20.38 35.82 -4.66
N PRO A 98 -19.60 35.05 -5.46
CA PRO A 98 -19.62 33.59 -5.41
C PRO A 98 -19.29 33.01 -4.03
N ASP A 99 -18.54 33.72 -3.18
CA ASP A 99 -18.11 33.22 -1.87
C ASP A 99 -19.00 33.70 -0.70
N SER A 100 -20.14 34.34 -1.00
CA SER A 100 -21.06 34.88 0.01
C SER A 100 -21.69 33.80 0.90
N SER A 101 -21.96 34.16 2.17
CA SER A 101 -22.65 33.27 3.13
C SER A 101 -24.07 32.94 2.69
N PHE A 102 -24.77 33.89 2.07
CA PHE A 102 -26.11 33.73 1.53
C PHE A 102 -26.18 32.66 0.44
N LYS A 103 -25.26 32.70 -0.55
CA LYS A 103 -25.17 31.69 -1.60
C LYS A 103 -24.90 30.30 -1.05
N ARG A 104 -24.05 30.18 -0.02
CA ARG A 104 -23.80 28.90 0.66
C ARG A 104 -25.05 28.34 1.34
N PHE A 105 -25.79 29.20 2.07
CA PHE A 105 -27.05 28.80 2.69
C PHE A 105 -28.07 28.30 1.67
N LEU A 106 -28.22 29.02 0.57
CA LEU A 106 -29.14 28.64 -0.49
C LEU A 106 -28.74 27.30 -1.15
N ASN A 107 -27.45 27.09 -1.42
CA ASN A 107 -26.96 25.82 -1.94
C ASN A 107 -27.34 24.65 -1.02
N TYR A 108 -27.27 24.82 0.32
CA TYR A 108 -27.73 23.79 1.25
C TYR A 108 -29.24 23.53 1.15
N LEU A 109 -30.04 24.58 1.02
CA LEU A 109 -31.50 24.48 0.89
C LEU A 109 -31.91 23.74 -0.40
N ILE A 110 -31.24 24.05 -1.53
CA ILE A 110 -31.45 23.37 -2.82
C ILE A 110 -31.07 21.89 -2.71
N THR A 111 -29.94 21.57 -2.07
CA THR A 111 -29.57 20.16 -1.86
C THR A 111 -30.54 19.40 -0.97
N ALA A 112 -31.09 20.04 0.07
CA ALA A 112 -32.12 19.42 0.90
C ALA A 112 -33.40 19.14 0.09
N ALA A 113 -33.81 20.08 -0.77
CA ALA A 113 -34.96 19.89 -1.67
C ALA A 113 -34.73 18.73 -2.65
N ALA A 114 -33.51 18.62 -3.22
CA ALA A 114 -33.14 17.51 -4.10
C ALA A 114 -33.18 16.14 -3.39
N VAL A 115 -32.71 16.06 -2.15
CA VAL A 115 -32.78 14.81 -1.34
C VAL A 115 -34.22 14.41 -1.07
N ILE A 116 -35.07 15.36 -0.65
CA ILE A 116 -36.50 15.12 -0.41
C ILE A 116 -37.18 14.63 -1.69
N GLN A 117 -36.86 15.24 -2.83
CA GLN A 117 -37.40 14.85 -4.13
C GLN A 117 -37.02 13.43 -4.54
N ILE A 118 -35.77 13.02 -4.32
CA ILE A 118 -35.28 11.66 -4.64
C ILE A 118 -35.97 10.59 -3.78
N LEU A 119 -36.30 10.89 -2.53
CA LEU A 119 -37.02 9.95 -1.65
C LEU A 119 -38.49 9.80 -2.05
N ILE A 120 -39.14 10.89 -2.46
CA ILE A 120 -40.58 10.90 -2.77
C ILE A 120 -40.86 10.33 -4.17
N LEU A 121 -39.99 10.59 -5.16
CA LEU A 121 -40.27 10.28 -6.57
C LEU A 121 -40.47 8.78 -6.85
N PRO A 122 -39.64 7.83 -6.37
CA PRO A 122 -39.87 6.40 -6.60
C PRO A 122 -41.17 5.91 -5.99
N TYR A 123 -41.52 6.40 -4.79
CA TYR A 123 -42.78 6.07 -4.13
C TYR A 123 -43.99 6.52 -4.96
N VAL A 124 -43.94 7.73 -5.51
CA VAL A 124 -44.98 8.28 -6.39
C VAL A 124 -45.07 7.52 -7.73
N MET A 125 -43.94 7.11 -8.30
CA MET A 125 -43.92 6.40 -9.59
C MET A 125 -44.46 4.97 -9.50
N PHE A 126 -44.14 4.24 -8.42
CA PHE A 126 -44.42 2.80 -8.32
C PHE A 126 -45.65 2.44 -7.51
N PHE A 127 -45.95 3.17 -6.42
CA PHE A 127 -46.96 2.74 -5.44
C PHE A 127 -48.28 3.51 -5.49
N LEU A 128 -48.28 4.74 -6.03
CA LEU A 128 -49.49 5.58 -6.05
C LEU A 128 -50.20 5.54 -7.41
N SER A 129 -51.49 5.20 -7.37
CA SER A 129 -52.39 5.31 -8.52
C SER A 129 -52.84 6.76 -8.79
N ALA A 130 -52.89 7.60 -7.76
CA ALA A 130 -53.17 9.04 -7.84
C ALA A 130 -52.33 9.82 -6.81
N ILE A 131 -51.85 11.01 -7.19
CA ILE A 131 -51.05 11.87 -6.29
C ILE A 131 -51.99 12.64 -5.34
N SER A 132 -51.71 12.57 -4.04
CA SER A 132 -52.47 13.33 -3.04
C SER A 132 -52.20 14.84 -3.16
N SER A 133 -53.20 15.66 -2.85
CA SER A 133 -53.10 17.13 -2.93
C SER A 133 -51.98 17.72 -2.04
N ARG A 134 -51.60 17.02 -0.96
CA ARG A 134 -50.48 17.41 -0.08
C ARG A 134 -49.12 17.20 -0.75
N LEU A 135 -48.92 16.07 -1.42
CA LEU A 135 -47.67 15.76 -2.12
C LEU A 135 -47.47 16.65 -3.35
N LEU A 136 -48.56 16.99 -4.04
CA LEU A 136 -48.53 17.91 -5.18
C LEU A 136 -48.06 19.32 -4.77
N ARG A 137 -48.58 19.85 -3.65
CA ARG A 137 -48.14 21.16 -3.12
C ARG A 137 -46.65 21.18 -2.76
N LEU A 138 -46.16 20.10 -2.14
CA LEU A 138 -44.75 19.98 -1.79
C LEU A 138 -43.86 19.94 -3.04
N MET A 139 -44.27 19.25 -4.10
CA MET A 139 -43.55 19.23 -5.39
C MET A 139 -43.49 20.62 -6.04
N VAL A 140 -44.59 21.38 -6.02
CA VAL A 140 -44.63 22.75 -6.57
C VAL A 140 -43.69 23.69 -5.80
N ILE A 141 -43.63 23.60 -4.47
CA ILE A 141 -42.72 24.40 -3.65
C ILE A 141 -41.26 24.11 -4.00
N ILE A 142 -40.91 22.84 -4.18
CA ILE A 142 -39.57 22.43 -4.60
C ILE A 142 -39.24 22.97 -6.00
N ASP A 143 -40.17 22.88 -6.95
CA ASP A 143 -39.96 23.39 -8.31
C ASP A 143 -39.74 24.92 -8.30
N MET A 144 -40.46 25.67 -7.47
CA MET A 144 -40.25 27.13 -7.32
C MET A 144 -38.86 27.47 -6.77
N LEU A 145 -38.33 26.66 -5.85
CA LEU A 145 -36.96 26.82 -5.35
C LEU A 145 -35.91 26.59 -6.44
N TYR A 146 -36.16 25.68 -7.39
CA TYR A 146 -35.26 25.44 -8.52
C TYR A 146 -35.27 26.56 -9.55
N TRP A 147 -36.43 27.17 -9.82
CA TRP A 147 -36.52 28.37 -10.65
C TRP A 147 -35.75 29.55 -10.03
N LEU A 148 -35.83 29.69 -8.70
CA LEU A 148 -35.04 30.68 -7.95
C LEU A 148 -33.53 30.43 -8.08
N ASP A 149 -33.09 29.17 -8.00
CA ASP A 149 -31.68 28.79 -8.19
C ASP A 149 -31.14 29.14 -9.58
N ILE A 150 -31.91 28.85 -10.65
CA ILE A 150 -31.52 29.19 -12.02
C ILE A 150 -31.33 30.70 -12.17
N TYR A 151 -32.26 31.50 -11.62
CA TYR A 151 -32.15 32.96 -11.62
C TYR A 151 -30.90 33.45 -10.88
N LEU A 152 -30.57 32.84 -9.74
CA LEU A 152 -29.42 33.23 -8.93
C LEU A 152 -28.08 32.80 -9.57
N LYS A 153 -28.01 31.65 -10.24
CA LYS A 153 -26.82 31.24 -11.02
C LYS A 153 -26.50 32.22 -12.16
N LEU A 154 -27.53 32.78 -12.81
CA LEU A 154 -27.38 33.79 -13.86
C LEU A 154 -26.94 35.18 -13.34
N SER A 155 -27.13 35.45 -12.03
CA SER A 155 -26.76 36.73 -11.39
C SER A 155 -25.51 36.64 -10.50
N THR A 156 -24.88 35.47 -10.34
CA THR A 156 -23.63 35.33 -9.59
C THR A 156 -22.39 35.51 -10.46
N ALA A 157 -21.39 36.26 -9.95
CA ALA A 157 -20.11 36.39 -10.64
C ALA A 157 -19.36 35.06 -10.71
N VAL A 158 -18.62 34.86 -11.79
CA VAL A 158 -17.86 33.62 -12.06
C VAL A 158 -16.36 33.91 -12.05
N LYS A 159 -15.60 33.10 -11.30
CA LYS A 159 -14.13 33.07 -11.36
C LYS A 159 -13.70 32.02 -12.40
N VAL A 160 -13.13 32.47 -13.53
CA VAL A 160 -12.68 31.57 -14.62
C VAL A 160 -11.24 31.07 -14.39
N SER A 161 -10.41 31.89 -13.74
CA SER A 161 -9.05 31.59 -13.31
C SER A 161 -8.75 32.34 -12.00
N ASN A 162 -7.63 32.05 -11.33
CA ASN A 162 -7.24 32.72 -10.08
C ASN A 162 -7.13 34.27 -10.18
N THR A 163 -7.29 34.86 -11.37
CA THR A 163 -7.13 36.28 -11.63
C THR A 163 -8.31 36.97 -12.32
N ILE A 164 -9.23 36.25 -12.99
CA ILE A 164 -10.32 36.87 -13.78
C ILE A 164 -11.70 36.54 -13.18
N THR A 165 -12.35 37.57 -12.62
CA THR A 165 -13.76 37.55 -12.22
C THR A 165 -14.61 38.18 -13.31
N LEU A 166 -15.52 37.41 -13.90
CA LEU A 166 -16.54 37.93 -14.82
C LEU A 166 -17.64 38.62 -14.00
N VAL A 167 -17.81 39.92 -14.24
CA VAL A 167 -18.81 40.76 -13.54
C VAL A 167 -19.95 41.18 -14.46
N ARG A 168 -19.76 41.17 -15.79
CA ARG A 168 -20.80 41.61 -16.74
C ARG A 168 -21.89 40.55 -16.92
N PRO A 169 -23.18 40.90 -16.79
CA PRO A 169 -24.30 39.96 -16.90
C PRO A 169 -24.33 39.17 -18.22
N ARG A 170 -24.04 39.84 -19.35
CA ARG A 170 -24.02 39.20 -20.68
C ARG A 170 -22.98 38.06 -20.75
N ASP A 171 -21.81 38.29 -20.19
CA ASP A 171 -20.71 37.34 -20.21
C ASP A 171 -20.97 36.17 -19.24
N ILE A 172 -21.61 36.46 -18.10
CA ILE A 172 -22.05 35.44 -17.14
C ILE A 172 -23.07 34.50 -17.79
N ILE A 173 -24.10 35.04 -18.44
CA ILE A 173 -25.14 34.23 -19.12
C ILE A 173 -24.52 33.34 -20.20
N GLN A 174 -23.70 33.89 -21.09
CA GLN A 174 -23.04 33.11 -22.15
C GLN A 174 -22.13 32.02 -21.60
N TYR A 175 -21.46 32.28 -20.48
CA TYR A 175 -20.62 31.30 -19.82
C TYR A 175 -21.43 30.16 -19.19
N GLN A 176 -22.54 30.49 -18.49
CA GLN A 176 -23.40 29.49 -17.86
C GLN A 176 -24.07 28.57 -18.88
N PHE A 177 -24.57 29.11 -20.01
CA PHE A 177 -25.18 28.28 -21.07
C PHE A 177 -24.21 27.33 -21.77
N LYS A 178 -22.89 27.57 -21.70
CA LYS A 178 -21.88 26.64 -22.19
C LYS A 178 -21.61 25.49 -21.20
N GLN A 179 -22.06 25.58 -19.95
CA GLN A 179 -21.85 24.54 -18.95
C GLN A 179 -22.91 23.44 -19.03
N ASN A 180 -22.47 22.19 -19.17
CA ASN A 180 -23.36 21.03 -19.18
C ASN A 180 -24.21 20.91 -17.90
N SER A 181 -23.69 21.37 -16.75
CA SER A 181 -24.47 21.35 -15.49
C SER A 181 -25.66 22.29 -15.51
N PHE A 182 -25.51 23.48 -16.10
CA PHE A 182 -26.58 24.46 -16.15
C PHE A 182 -27.73 24.02 -17.08
N ILE A 183 -27.39 23.33 -18.18
CA ILE A 183 -28.38 22.73 -19.08
C ILE A 183 -29.19 21.65 -18.36
N LEU A 184 -28.55 20.82 -17.54
CA LEU A 184 -29.24 19.80 -16.73
C LEU A 184 -30.18 20.45 -15.69
N ASP A 185 -29.78 21.58 -15.11
CA ASP A 185 -30.62 22.34 -14.16
C ASP A 185 -31.90 22.87 -14.84
N ILE A 186 -31.81 23.34 -16.08
CA ILE A 186 -32.97 23.81 -16.86
C ILE A 186 -33.91 22.65 -17.20
N ILE A 187 -33.37 21.54 -17.74
CA ILE A 187 -34.17 20.37 -18.16
C ILE A 187 -34.93 19.76 -16.98
N SER A 188 -34.28 19.72 -15.81
CA SER A 188 -34.88 19.11 -14.61
C SER A 188 -35.93 19.98 -13.92
N ALA A 189 -35.86 21.30 -14.06
CA ALA A 189 -36.86 22.24 -13.55
C ALA A 189 -38.07 22.42 -14.50
N PHE A 190 -38.02 21.81 -15.69
CA PHE A 190 -39.06 21.98 -16.69
C PHE A 190 -40.40 21.36 -16.23
N PRO A 191 -41.53 22.12 -16.22
CA PRO A 191 -42.80 21.70 -15.63
C PRO A 191 -43.61 20.73 -16.52
N LEU A 192 -42.97 19.75 -17.16
CA LEU A 192 -43.59 18.84 -18.14
C LEU A 192 -44.78 18.07 -17.57
N TYR A 193 -44.66 17.62 -16.32
CA TYR A 193 -45.72 16.89 -15.61
C TYR A 193 -47.00 17.72 -15.48
N TYR A 194 -46.89 18.98 -15.05
CA TYR A 194 -48.06 19.85 -14.83
C TYR A 194 -48.73 20.22 -16.15
N ILE A 195 -47.96 20.42 -17.21
CA ILE A 195 -48.48 20.70 -18.55
C ILE A 195 -49.29 19.49 -19.07
N LEU A 196 -48.76 18.28 -18.93
CA LEU A 196 -49.47 17.06 -19.37
C LEU A 196 -50.72 16.76 -18.54
N VAL A 197 -50.70 17.06 -17.24
CA VAL A 197 -51.87 16.96 -16.36
C VAL A 197 -52.91 18.02 -16.72
N PHE A 198 -52.49 19.24 -17.05
CA PHE A 198 -53.37 20.33 -17.51
C PHE A 198 -54.05 19.99 -18.85
N LEU A 199 -53.32 19.32 -19.75
CA LEU A 199 -53.85 18.78 -21.01
C LEU A 199 -54.74 17.52 -20.83
N ASN A 200 -55.00 17.11 -19.59
CA ASN A 200 -55.89 16.01 -19.19
C ASN A 200 -55.52 14.63 -19.78
N ILE A 201 -54.24 14.38 -20.03
CA ILE A 201 -53.73 13.09 -20.53
C ILE A 201 -53.49 12.17 -19.32
N ARG A 202 -54.25 11.07 -19.19
CA ARG A 202 -54.20 10.15 -18.02
C ARG A 202 -53.48 8.82 -18.33
N SER A 203 -52.27 8.88 -18.87
CA SER A 203 -51.49 7.69 -19.25
C SER A 203 -50.28 7.43 -18.34
N GLN A 204 -49.78 6.19 -18.34
CA GLN A 204 -48.54 5.83 -17.61
C GLN A 204 -47.33 6.70 -18.05
N LEU A 205 -47.35 7.18 -19.30
CA LEU A 205 -46.33 8.07 -19.88
C LEU A 205 -46.24 9.42 -19.16
N VAL A 206 -47.35 9.95 -18.62
CA VAL A 206 -47.34 11.21 -17.86
C VAL A 206 -46.56 11.07 -16.56
N ARG A 207 -46.54 9.89 -15.93
CA ARG A 207 -45.72 9.62 -14.74
C ARG A 207 -44.23 9.51 -15.10
N LEU A 208 -43.89 8.97 -16.26
CA LEU A 208 -42.50 8.89 -16.74
C LEU A 208 -41.89 10.27 -17.00
N SER A 209 -42.69 11.31 -17.29
CA SER A 209 -42.18 12.69 -17.41
C SER A 209 -41.46 13.20 -16.15
N SER A 210 -41.83 12.66 -14.98
CA SER A 210 -41.24 13.03 -13.70
C SER A 210 -39.82 12.48 -13.51
N ILE A 211 -39.36 11.52 -14.35
CA ILE A 211 -37.98 11.02 -14.38
C ILE A 211 -36.97 12.12 -14.71
N LEU A 212 -37.36 13.13 -15.50
CA LEU A 212 -36.49 14.27 -15.82
C LEU A 212 -35.99 15.00 -14.55
N ARG A 213 -36.76 14.93 -13.46
CA ARG A 213 -36.40 15.52 -12.16
C ARG A 213 -35.25 14.78 -11.48
N LEU A 214 -35.00 13.51 -11.81
CA LEU A 214 -33.86 12.75 -11.28
C LEU A 214 -32.51 13.30 -11.77
N LEU A 215 -32.48 14.10 -12.83
CA LEU A 215 -31.27 14.77 -13.29
C LEU A 215 -30.69 15.74 -12.24
N ARG A 216 -31.50 16.22 -11.27
CA ARG A 216 -31.05 17.04 -10.12
C ARG A 216 -30.16 16.28 -9.14
N PHE A 217 -30.10 14.96 -9.23
CA PHE A 217 -29.12 14.16 -8.48
C PHE A 217 -27.67 14.59 -8.77
N ALA A 218 -27.40 15.16 -9.96
CA ALA A 218 -26.10 15.72 -10.30
C ALA A 218 -25.67 16.90 -9.39
N GLU A 219 -26.62 17.65 -8.83
CA GLU A 219 -26.31 18.80 -7.94
C GLU A 219 -25.81 18.36 -6.57
N ILE A 220 -26.36 17.25 -6.04
CA ILE A 220 -25.88 16.65 -4.79
C ILE A 220 -24.42 16.23 -4.93
N PHE A 221 -24.06 15.59 -6.05
CA PHE A 221 -22.66 15.25 -6.34
C PHE A 221 -21.76 16.48 -6.49
N LYS A 222 -22.26 17.57 -7.05
CA LYS A 222 -21.51 18.82 -7.21
C LYS A 222 -21.15 19.43 -5.85
N LEU A 223 -22.12 19.54 -4.93
CA LEU A 223 -21.87 20.07 -3.58
C LEU A 223 -20.91 19.19 -2.79
N ILE A 224 -21.07 17.86 -2.87
CA ILE A 224 -20.17 16.92 -2.22
C ILE A 224 -18.74 17.04 -2.78
N SER A 225 -18.59 17.20 -4.11
CA SER A 225 -17.29 17.38 -4.77
C SER A 225 -16.62 18.72 -4.41
N GLU A 226 -17.40 19.77 -4.20
CA GLU A 226 -16.88 21.06 -3.70
C GLU A 226 -16.42 20.94 -2.24
N LYS A 227 -17.19 20.26 -1.39
CA LYS A 227 -16.83 19.99 0.02
C LYS A 227 -15.63 19.05 0.16
N GLU A 228 -15.41 18.16 -0.80
CA GLU A 228 -14.23 17.29 -0.84
C GLU A 228 -12.92 18.09 -1.02
N LYS A 229 -13.00 19.31 -1.58
CA LYS A 229 -11.84 20.20 -1.74
C LYS A 229 -11.57 21.08 -0.51
N ASP A 230 -12.49 21.12 0.45
CA ASP A 230 -12.34 21.89 1.70
C ASP A 230 -11.43 21.13 2.68
N LEU A 231 -10.19 21.61 2.88
CA LEU A 231 -9.17 20.98 3.74
C LEU A 231 -9.51 20.92 5.25
N THR A 232 -10.58 21.60 5.68
CA THR A 232 -10.99 21.71 7.08
C THR A 232 -11.93 20.58 7.51
N ILE A 233 -12.64 19.98 6.56
CA ILE A 233 -13.56 18.88 6.83
C ILE A 233 -12.82 17.58 6.57
N ASP A 234 -12.94 16.61 7.47
CA ASP A 234 -12.35 15.31 7.27
C ASP A 234 -13.01 14.63 6.06
N SER A 235 -12.20 14.41 5.02
CA SER A 235 -12.65 13.89 3.71
C SER A 235 -13.36 12.54 3.84
N ILE A 236 -13.08 11.79 4.91
CA ILE A 236 -13.71 10.51 5.25
C ILE A 236 -15.22 10.67 5.48
N TYR A 237 -15.68 11.74 6.16
CA TYR A 237 -17.11 11.95 6.40
C TYR A 237 -17.84 12.43 5.14
N VAL A 238 -17.23 13.30 4.35
CA VAL A 238 -17.81 13.80 3.08
C VAL A 238 -17.89 12.69 2.04
N ARG A 239 -16.84 11.88 1.92
CA ARG A 239 -16.85 10.65 1.11
C ARG A 239 -17.81 9.62 1.69
N GLY A 240 -17.87 9.49 3.00
CA GLY A 240 -18.84 8.66 3.71
C GLY A 240 -20.26 8.99 3.26
N ILE A 241 -20.65 10.27 3.27
CA ILE A 241 -21.96 10.75 2.80
C ILE A 241 -22.14 10.55 1.29
N LYS A 242 -21.09 10.72 0.47
CA LYS A 242 -21.11 10.44 -0.98
C LYS A 242 -21.38 8.97 -1.29
N TYR A 243 -20.67 8.08 -0.61
CA TYR A 243 -20.82 6.63 -0.74
C TYR A 243 -22.11 6.14 -0.06
N LEU A 244 -22.57 6.87 0.96
CA LEU A 244 -23.89 6.71 1.58
C LEU A 244 -25.02 7.07 0.60
N ALA A 245 -24.84 8.10 -0.22
CA ALA A 245 -25.78 8.47 -1.28
C ALA A 245 -25.71 7.54 -2.51
N VAL A 246 -24.58 6.86 -2.71
CA VAL A 246 -24.36 5.79 -3.71
C VAL A 246 -24.70 4.40 -3.12
N TYR A 247 -25.50 4.35 -2.04
CA TYR A 247 -25.57 3.33 -0.98
C TYR A 247 -25.57 1.82 -1.30
N LEU A 248 -25.56 1.39 -2.56
CA LEU A 248 -25.60 -0.01 -2.94
C LEU A 248 -24.32 -0.55 -3.61
N HIS A 249 -23.19 0.19 -3.67
CA HIS A 249 -21.97 -0.35 -4.31
C HIS A 249 -20.59 -0.26 -3.57
N GLU A 250 -20.28 0.68 -2.65
CA GLU A 250 -18.85 1.05 -2.40
C GLU A 250 -18.37 1.16 -0.93
N TYR A 251 -18.26 0.04 -0.19
CA TYR A 251 -17.48 -0.03 1.08
C TYR A 251 -15.99 -0.37 0.89
N SER A 252 -15.59 -0.70 -0.34
CA SER A 252 -14.22 -1.06 -0.74
C SER A 252 -13.22 0.07 -0.58
N GLY A 253 -13.64 1.32 -0.84
CA GLY A 253 -12.78 2.50 -0.76
C GLY A 253 -12.30 2.77 0.68
N LEU A 254 -13.19 2.65 1.67
CA LEU A 254 -12.83 2.86 3.08
C LEU A 254 -11.88 1.79 3.61
N TYR A 255 -12.18 0.51 3.32
CA TYR A 255 -11.30 -0.60 3.72
C TYR A 255 -9.92 -0.50 3.05
N LEU A 256 -9.87 -0.07 1.79
CA LEU A 256 -8.61 0.22 1.12
C LEU A 256 -7.86 1.35 1.82
N VAL A 257 -8.49 2.50 2.08
CA VAL A 257 -7.87 3.67 2.73
C VAL A 257 -7.26 3.29 4.08
N LEU A 258 -7.96 2.49 4.89
CA LEU A 258 -7.46 2.00 6.18
C LEU A 258 -6.22 1.10 6.06
N HIS A 259 -6.05 0.42 4.93
CA HIS A 259 -4.98 -0.58 4.73
C HIS A 259 -3.92 -0.19 3.69
N VAL A 260 -3.98 1.01 3.10
CA VAL A 260 -3.02 1.44 2.05
C VAL A 260 -1.57 1.30 2.51
N ASP A 261 -1.26 1.70 3.74
CA ASP A 261 0.11 1.64 4.27
C ASP A 261 0.63 0.21 4.36
N THR A 262 -0.23 -0.71 4.80
CA THR A 262 0.09 -2.13 4.90
C THR A 262 0.41 -2.71 3.52
N TYR A 263 -0.34 -2.31 2.50
CA TYR A 263 -0.13 -2.74 1.12
C TYR A 263 1.13 -2.13 0.51
N GLN A 264 1.39 -0.82 0.73
CA GLN A 264 2.60 -0.16 0.27
C GLN A 264 3.85 -0.83 0.83
N HIS A 265 3.87 -1.09 2.14
CA HIS A 265 5.00 -1.72 2.79
C HIS A 265 5.22 -3.16 2.32
N GLN A 266 4.14 -3.94 2.15
CA GLN A 266 4.22 -5.29 1.60
C GLN A 266 4.77 -5.28 0.16
N ASP A 267 4.32 -4.36 -0.68
CA ASP A 267 4.85 -4.17 -2.03
C ASP A 267 6.35 -3.82 -1.99
N GLU A 268 6.78 -2.95 -1.08
CA GLU A 268 8.21 -2.64 -0.89
C GLU A 268 9.04 -3.88 -0.51
N ILE A 269 8.58 -4.70 0.43
CA ILE A 269 9.26 -5.94 0.83
C ILE A 269 9.33 -6.92 -0.34
N THR A 270 8.25 -7.10 -1.10
CA THR A 270 8.23 -8.04 -2.23
C THR A 270 9.19 -7.62 -3.34
N MET A 271 9.22 -6.33 -3.67
CA MET A 271 10.18 -5.77 -4.61
C MET A 271 11.60 -5.98 -4.10
N PHE A 272 11.85 -5.73 -2.82
CA PHE A 272 13.17 -5.96 -2.22
C PHE A 272 13.58 -7.45 -2.29
N LYS A 273 12.67 -8.38 -2.01
CA LYS A 273 12.90 -9.83 -2.18
C LYS A 273 13.24 -10.19 -3.63
N VAL A 274 12.56 -9.59 -4.61
CA VAL A 274 12.84 -9.79 -6.05
C VAL A 274 14.21 -9.23 -6.42
N ILE A 275 14.57 -8.03 -5.95
CA ILE A 275 15.87 -7.40 -6.19
C ILE A 275 16.99 -8.26 -5.58
N MET A 276 16.86 -8.71 -4.33
CA MET A 276 17.83 -9.59 -3.68
C MET A 276 18.02 -10.91 -4.43
N LYS A 277 16.93 -11.48 -4.98
CA LYS A 277 17.00 -12.69 -5.81
C LYS A 277 17.72 -12.43 -7.14
N ARG A 278 17.45 -11.29 -7.80
CA ARG A 278 18.14 -10.88 -9.05
C ARG A 278 19.63 -10.59 -8.84
N ARG A 279 20.01 -10.13 -7.64
CA ARG A 279 21.39 -9.77 -7.27
C ARG A 279 22.14 -10.89 -6.53
N PHE A 280 21.58 -12.10 -6.44
CA PHE A 280 22.20 -13.27 -5.81
C PHE A 280 22.73 -13.03 -4.38
N VAL A 281 21.99 -12.27 -3.57
CA VAL A 281 22.38 -11.99 -2.18
C VAL A 281 22.37 -13.26 -1.33
N HIS A 282 23.42 -13.48 -0.53
CA HIS A 282 23.51 -14.63 0.37
C HIS A 282 22.29 -14.75 1.29
N LYS A 283 21.86 -15.99 1.55
CA LYS A 283 20.64 -16.30 2.30
C LYS A 283 20.65 -15.72 3.72
N GLU A 284 21.79 -15.72 4.40
CA GLU A 284 21.93 -15.19 5.76
C GLU A 284 21.77 -13.67 5.82
N LEU A 285 22.45 -12.93 4.94
CA LEU A 285 22.34 -11.48 4.85
C LEU A 285 20.92 -11.07 4.47
N LYS A 286 20.30 -11.79 3.53
CA LYS A 286 18.90 -11.63 3.14
C LYS A 286 17.96 -11.76 4.33
N GLN A 287 18.14 -12.76 5.20
CA GLN A 287 17.32 -12.96 6.38
C GLN A 287 17.49 -11.83 7.40
N ARG A 288 18.71 -11.34 7.62
CA ARG A 288 18.98 -10.22 8.53
C ARG A 288 18.33 -8.92 8.05
N LEU A 289 18.42 -8.63 6.75
CA LEU A 289 17.82 -7.44 6.14
C LEU A 289 16.29 -7.47 6.22
N LEU A 290 15.67 -8.62 5.94
CA LEU A 290 14.21 -8.79 6.08
C LEU A 290 13.75 -8.64 7.53
N LYS A 291 14.47 -9.23 8.50
CA LYS A 291 14.15 -9.11 9.93
C LYS A 291 14.08 -7.64 10.38
N ILE A 292 14.93 -6.77 9.84
CA ILE A 292 14.93 -5.33 10.18
C ILE A 292 13.77 -4.59 9.53
N LEU A 293 13.45 -4.88 8.28
CA LEU A 293 12.30 -4.25 7.62
C LEU A 293 11.00 -4.63 8.32
N GLU A 294 10.84 -5.91 8.65
CA GLU A 294 9.70 -6.42 9.43
C GLU A 294 9.63 -5.77 10.81
N PHE A 295 10.78 -5.62 11.48
CA PHE A 295 10.84 -4.97 12.79
C PHE A 295 10.50 -3.47 12.74
N ASN A 296 11.05 -2.74 11.76
CA ASN A 296 10.76 -1.32 11.56
C ASN A 296 9.28 -1.08 11.22
N TRP A 297 8.65 -2.02 10.52
CA TRP A 297 7.20 -2.01 10.29
C TRP A 297 6.40 -2.21 11.56
N LEU A 298 6.74 -3.22 12.37
CA LEU A 298 6.06 -3.48 13.64
C LEU A 298 6.17 -2.31 14.63
N PHE A 299 7.26 -1.56 14.58
CA PHE A 299 7.53 -0.49 15.54
C PHE A 299 7.04 0.90 15.08
N ASN A 300 7.18 1.24 13.79
CA ASN A 300 6.89 2.57 13.24
C ASN A 300 5.90 2.57 12.05
N GLU A 301 5.27 1.45 11.72
CA GLU A 301 4.47 1.29 10.49
C GLU A 301 5.23 1.74 9.22
N GLY A 302 6.56 1.55 9.23
CA GLY A 302 7.44 1.92 8.11
C GLY A 302 7.66 3.42 7.91
N ALA A 303 7.15 4.29 8.79
CA ALA A 303 7.39 5.72 8.71
C ALA A 303 8.75 6.10 9.33
N GLU A 304 9.55 6.86 8.57
CA GLU A 304 10.68 7.58 9.15
C GLU A 304 10.12 8.74 10.00
N ILE A 305 10.48 8.79 11.29
CA ILE A 305 10.02 9.86 12.18
C ILE A 305 10.82 11.15 11.90
N GLN A 306 12.14 11.01 11.67
CA GLN A 306 13.07 12.08 11.31
C GLN A 306 13.86 11.70 10.05
N GLY A 307 14.24 12.69 9.25
CA GLY A 307 14.94 12.53 7.97
C GLY A 307 14.33 13.39 6.85
N LYS A 308 14.97 13.46 5.67
CA LYS A 308 14.44 14.26 4.53
C LYS A 308 13.01 13.87 4.12
N ARG A 309 12.60 12.61 4.37
CA ARG A 309 11.27 12.07 4.10
C ARG A 309 10.47 11.75 5.35
N GLY A 310 10.97 12.13 6.53
CA GLY A 310 10.30 11.82 7.79
C GLY A 310 9.03 12.66 7.98
N ILE A 311 8.08 12.15 8.76
CA ILE A 311 6.78 12.83 9.02
C ILE A 311 7.01 14.27 9.53
N LEU A 312 8.04 14.46 10.35
CA LEU A 312 8.36 15.77 10.92
C LEU A 312 8.96 16.75 9.91
N SER A 313 9.45 16.32 8.74
CA SER A 313 10.13 17.18 7.77
C SER A 313 9.20 18.15 7.03
N GLU A 314 7.90 17.86 7.02
CA GLU A 314 6.84 18.71 6.43
C GLU A 314 6.21 19.67 7.46
N ALA A 315 6.43 19.46 8.77
CA ALA A 315 5.97 20.36 9.84
C ALA A 315 6.74 21.70 9.84
N SER A 316 6.15 22.78 10.38
CA SER A 316 6.88 24.04 10.53
C SER A 316 8.14 23.84 11.38
N ARG A 317 9.14 24.71 11.17
CA ARG A 317 10.42 24.58 11.89
C ARG A 317 10.20 24.70 13.40
N GLU A 318 9.31 25.57 13.88
CA GLU A 318 9.07 25.75 15.32
C GLU A 318 8.47 24.49 15.95
N ILE A 319 7.38 23.96 15.39
CA ILE A 319 6.69 22.76 15.92
C ILE A 319 7.65 21.57 15.93
N ARG A 320 8.44 21.42 14.87
CA ARG A 320 9.45 20.37 14.80
C ARG A 320 10.47 20.50 15.92
N THR A 321 10.98 21.71 16.17
CA THR A 321 11.99 21.93 17.21
C THR A 321 11.45 21.61 18.60
N GLU A 322 10.21 22.00 18.89
CA GLU A 322 9.58 21.81 20.19
C GLU A 322 9.36 20.31 20.52
N ILE A 323 8.80 19.56 19.56
CA ILE A 323 8.56 18.11 19.70
C ILE A 323 9.88 17.33 19.89
N ILE A 324 10.94 17.74 19.18
CA ILE A 324 12.26 17.11 19.27
C ILE A 324 12.92 17.41 20.61
N ASN A 325 12.87 18.67 21.04
CA ASN A 325 13.47 19.15 22.28
C ASN A 325 12.88 18.45 23.50
N GLU A 326 11.55 18.36 23.59
CA GLU A 326 10.87 17.72 24.72
C GLU A 326 11.31 16.24 24.88
N ARG A 327 11.45 15.53 23.76
CA ARG A 327 11.80 14.12 23.75
C ARG A 327 13.27 13.87 24.07
N PHE A 328 14.19 14.66 23.52
CA PHE A 328 15.63 14.38 23.58
C PHE A 328 16.34 15.02 24.75
N ILE A 329 15.95 16.21 25.19
CA ILE A 329 16.63 16.94 26.29
C ILE A 329 16.61 16.12 27.58
N SER A 330 15.48 15.46 27.88
CA SER A 330 15.37 14.58 29.04
C SER A 330 16.38 13.42 29.02
N CYS A 331 16.80 12.98 27.84
CA CYS A 331 17.80 11.92 27.68
C CYS A 331 19.23 12.48 27.62
N PHE A 332 19.45 13.65 27.00
CA PHE A 332 20.75 14.31 27.02
C PHE A 332 21.18 14.69 28.44
N LYS A 333 20.26 15.14 29.30
CA LYS A 333 20.56 15.44 30.71
C LYS A 333 21.00 14.19 31.52
N LEU A 334 20.70 12.98 31.05
CA LEU A 334 21.16 11.73 31.68
C LEU A 334 22.61 11.38 31.28
N VAL A 335 23.08 11.91 30.16
CA VAL A 335 24.40 11.62 29.61
C VAL A 335 25.44 12.45 30.38
N PRO A 336 26.46 11.82 31.01
CA PRO A 336 27.45 12.54 31.81
C PRO A 336 28.18 13.66 31.06
N LEU A 337 28.48 13.45 29.77
CA LEU A 337 29.13 14.44 28.91
C LEU A 337 28.25 15.66 28.61
N LEU A 338 26.92 15.50 28.64
CA LEU A 338 25.96 16.52 28.20
C LEU A 338 25.15 17.12 29.37
N LYS A 339 25.33 16.61 30.59
CA LYS A 339 24.52 16.95 31.77
C LYS A 339 24.55 18.45 32.10
N ASP A 340 25.73 19.06 32.03
CA ASP A 340 25.97 20.44 32.48
C ASP A 340 25.98 21.46 31.32
N LEU A 341 25.53 21.08 30.13
CA LEU A 341 25.52 21.94 28.96
C LEU A 341 24.31 22.89 28.95
N PRO A 342 24.45 24.12 28.41
CA PRO A 342 23.32 25.05 28.30
C PRO A 342 22.21 24.49 27.41
N GLU A 343 20.96 24.76 27.77
CA GLU A 343 19.79 24.22 27.06
C GLU A 343 19.74 24.67 25.58
N GLU A 344 20.26 25.86 25.25
CA GLU A 344 20.37 26.31 23.87
C GLU A 344 21.28 25.43 23.01
N LEU A 345 22.39 24.95 23.57
CA LEU A 345 23.29 24.02 22.90
C LEU A 345 22.62 22.65 22.75
N LEU A 346 21.93 22.18 23.79
CA LEU A 346 21.16 20.93 23.74
C LEU A 346 20.04 20.99 22.69
N ASN A 347 19.38 22.14 22.52
CA ASN A 347 18.38 22.39 21.48
C ASN A 347 18.98 22.35 20.08
N LYS A 348 20.22 22.83 19.90
CA LYS A 348 20.91 22.72 18.59
C LYS A 348 21.35 21.29 18.30
N LEU A 349 21.81 20.57 19.32
CA LEU A 349 22.20 19.16 19.21
C LEU A 349 20.99 18.27 18.90
N SER A 350 19.85 18.52 19.53
CA SER A 350 18.62 17.74 19.32
C SER A 350 18.14 17.80 17.87
N LEU A 351 18.31 18.94 17.20
CA LEU A 351 17.94 19.16 15.80
C LEU A 351 18.81 18.39 14.80
N GLN A 352 20.06 18.11 15.15
CA GLN A 352 20.98 17.32 14.34
C GLN A 352 20.94 15.82 14.66
N ALA A 353 20.26 15.44 15.75
CA ALA A 353 20.20 14.06 16.18
C ALA A 353 19.13 13.28 15.42
N GLU A 354 19.49 12.08 14.97
CA GLU A 354 18.60 11.17 14.24
C GLU A 354 18.23 9.97 15.11
N VAL A 355 16.96 9.57 15.11
CA VAL A 355 16.51 8.37 15.84
C VAL A 355 16.65 7.12 14.96
N ILE A 356 17.37 6.13 15.46
CA ILE A 356 17.58 4.82 14.82
C ILE A 356 16.97 3.74 15.71
N ILE A 357 16.21 2.83 15.11
CA ILE A 357 15.55 1.73 15.81
C ILE A 357 16.13 0.40 15.31
N LEU A 358 16.51 -0.48 16.24
CA LEU A 358 17.21 -1.74 15.95
C LEU A 358 16.52 -2.92 16.63
N PRO A 359 16.35 -4.08 15.94
CA PRO A 359 15.83 -5.30 16.56
C PRO A 359 16.85 -5.93 17.50
N PRO A 360 16.44 -6.93 18.32
CA PRO A 360 17.36 -7.72 19.12
C PRO A 360 18.30 -8.58 18.24
N ASP A 361 19.48 -8.90 18.78
CA ASP A 361 20.57 -9.66 18.19
C ASP A 361 21.21 -8.99 16.95
N THR A 362 21.27 -7.65 16.94
CA THR A 362 21.92 -6.89 15.86
C THR A 362 23.16 -6.16 16.35
N TYR A 363 24.21 -6.18 15.52
CA TYR A 363 25.41 -5.39 15.80
C TYR A 363 25.10 -3.91 15.56
N VAL A 364 25.31 -3.10 16.59
CA VAL A 364 25.26 -1.63 16.51
C VAL A 364 26.59 -1.11 15.97
N GLN A 365 27.68 -1.58 16.57
CA GLN A 365 29.06 -1.27 16.19
C GLN A 365 29.91 -2.55 16.25
N ASN A 366 30.90 -2.64 15.38
CA ASN A 366 31.80 -3.79 15.29
C ASN A 366 33.23 -3.39 15.62
N VAL A 367 34.02 -4.37 16.02
CA VAL A 367 35.45 -4.21 16.36
C VAL A 367 36.20 -3.74 15.12
N ASN A 368 37.21 -2.91 15.34
CA ASN A 368 38.12 -2.35 14.33
C ASN A 368 37.46 -1.42 13.29
N VAL A 369 36.22 -0.98 13.52
CA VAL A 369 35.55 0.02 12.69
C VAL A 369 35.70 1.41 13.32
N MET A 370 35.98 2.44 12.53
CA MET A 370 35.89 3.83 13.02
C MET A 370 34.43 4.30 12.95
N SER A 371 33.88 4.73 14.08
CA SER A 371 32.53 5.26 14.10
C SER A 371 32.52 6.76 13.87
N HIS A 372 31.61 7.20 13.01
CA HIS A 372 31.43 8.59 12.61
C HIS A 372 30.26 9.25 13.33
N ASN A 373 29.48 8.46 14.09
CA ASN A 373 28.29 8.93 14.78
C ASN A 373 28.41 8.56 16.26
N LEU A 374 28.09 9.51 17.13
CA LEU A 374 27.87 9.28 18.54
C LEU A 374 26.48 8.66 18.70
N TYR A 375 26.39 7.51 19.38
CA TYR A 375 25.12 6.83 19.63
C TYR A 375 24.74 6.88 21.10
N ILE A 376 23.54 7.36 21.42
CA ILE A 376 23.02 7.44 22.79
C ILE A 376 21.80 6.52 22.91
N ILE A 377 21.74 5.67 23.94
CA ILE A 377 20.60 4.77 24.13
C ILE A 377 19.40 5.55 24.69
N LEU A 378 18.33 5.67 23.91
CA LEU A 378 17.04 6.20 24.36
C LEU A 378 16.24 5.14 25.12
N ARG A 379 16.16 3.91 24.57
CA ARG A 379 15.40 2.79 25.13
C ARG A 379 16.06 1.46 24.75
N GLY A 380 15.97 0.47 25.63
CA GLY A 380 16.49 -0.89 25.41
C GLY A 380 17.88 -1.14 26.03
N TYR A 381 18.42 -2.33 25.77
CA TYR A 381 19.67 -2.81 26.37
C TYR A 381 20.64 -3.36 25.31
N CYS A 382 21.88 -2.87 25.30
CA CYS A 382 22.96 -3.43 24.49
C CYS A 382 23.91 -4.28 25.36
N GLU A 383 24.57 -5.24 24.74
CA GLU A 383 25.73 -5.96 25.25
C GLU A 383 26.98 -5.47 24.52
N MET A 384 28.02 -5.07 25.23
CA MET A 384 29.33 -4.74 24.68
C MET A 384 30.34 -5.82 25.08
N ASN A 385 30.98 -6.42 24.08
CA ASN A 385 32.07 -7.37 24.26
C ASN A 385 33.39 -6.66 23.97
N SER A 386 34.27 -6.56 24.96
CA SER A 386 35.60 -5.94 24.80
C SER A 386 36.57 -6.91 24.12
N MET A 387 37.33 -6.42 23.14
CA MET A 387 38.45 -7.14 22.52
C MET A 387 39.83 -6.63 22.98
N LEU A 388 39.91 -5.88 24.07
CA LEU A 388 41.19 -5.47 24.64
C LEU A 388 41.99 -6.70 25.13
N PRO A 389 43.33 -6.68 25.02
CA PRO A 389 44.18 -7.80 25.46
C PRO A 389 44.03 -8.02 26.98
N GLY A 390 43.51 -9.20 27.35
CA GLY A 390 43.15 -9.58 28.72
C GLY A 390 41.63 -9.66 28.98
N ASP A 391 40.84 -8.73 28.45
CA ASP A 391 39.37 -8.79 28.48
C ASP A 391 38.82 -9.78 27.45
N ALA A 392 39.46 -9.86 26.28
CA ALA A 392 39.13 -10.82 25.21
C ALA A 392 39.32 -12.28 25.67
N GLU A 393 40.39 -12.56 26.41
CA GLU A 393 40.68 -13.89 26.99
C GLU A 393 39.64 -14.30 28.06
N ARG A 394 39.00 -13.31 28.70
CA ARG A 394 38.00 -13.50 29.75
C ARG A 394 36.55 -13.42 29.25
N GLU A 395 36.34 -13.13 27.97
CA GLU A 395 35.02 -12.85 27.36
C GLU A 395 34.21 -11.81 28.17
N ALA A 396 34.86 -10.71 28.60
CA ALA A 396 34.21 -9.69 29.42
C ALA A 396 33.04 -8.99 28.68
N LYS A 397 31.87 -8.97 29.33
CA LYS A 397 30.59 -8.45 28.79
C LYS A 397 30.04 -7.33 29.66
N ILE A 398 29.63 -6.23 29.04
CA ILE A 398 29.04 -5.06 29.70
C ILE A 398 27.63 -4.85 29.15
N ILE A 399 26.64 -4.63 30.02
CA ILE A 399 25.26 -4.32 29.61
C ILE A 399 25.06 -2.80 29.70
N LEU A 400 24.76 -2.18 28.56
CA LEU A 400 24.50 -0.74 28.43
C LEU A 400 22.99 -0.47 28.48
N LYS A 401 22.61 0.66 29.06
CA LYS A 401 21.23 1.06 29.37
C LYS A 401 20.92 2.47 28.85
N ARG A 402 19.67 2.90 29.03
CA ARG A 402 19.22 4.26 28.69
C ARG A 402 20.14 5.32 29.32
N GLY A 403 20.60 6.27 28.51
CA GLY A 403 21.50 7.35 28.90
C GLY A 403 22.99 7.05 28.67
N ASP A 404 23.36 5.80 28.38
CA ASP A 404 24.74 5.45 28.04
C ASP A 404 25.04 5.83 26.58
N ILE A 405 26.24 6.36 26.34
CA ILE A 405 26.74 6.64 24.98
C ILE A 405 27.67 5.51 24.54
N LEU A 406 27.55 5.08 23.29
CA LEU A 406 28.37 4.03 22.69
C LEU A 406 29.67 4.59 22.09
N ALA A 407 30.81 3.98 22.43
CA ALA A 407 32.13 4.26 21.86
C ALA A 407 32.54 5.75 21.83
N VAL A 408 32.32 6.47 22.94
CA VAL A 408 32.54 7.93 23.06
C VAL A 408 33.98 8.31 22.78
N ILE A 409 34.92 7.63 23.43
CA ILE A 409 36.33 7.97 23.37
C ILE A 409 36.85 7.67 21.97
N GLU A 410 36.46 6.53 21.41
CA GLU A 410 36.86 6.11 20.07
C GLU A 410 36.30 7.04 18.99
N THR A 411 35.04 7.46 19.11
CA THR A 411 34.43 8.40 18.15
C THR A 411 35.04 9.79 18.25
N LEU A 412 35.20 10.34 19.47
CA LEU A 412 35.74 11.69 19.65
C LEU A 412 37.23 11.79 19.27
N HIS A 413 38.02 10.74 19.49
CA HIS A 413 39.42 10.69 19.08
C HIS A 413 39.64 10.17 17.64
N ARG A 414 38.58 9.78 16.94
CA ARG A 414 38.66 9.11 15.61
C ARG A 414 39.60 7.88 15.64
N ILE A 415 39.43 7.02 16.64
CA ILE A 415 40.15 5.76 16.78
C ILE A 415 39.19 4.59 16.45
N ARG A 416 39.76 3.44 16.11
CA ARG A 416 39.00 2.20 15.85
C ARG A 416 38.39 1.65 17.14
N ILE A 417 37.14 1.19 17.04
CA ILE A 417 36.41 0.63 18.17
C ILE A 417 37.06 -0.70 18.61
N PHE A 418 37.27 -0.84 19.91
CA PHE A 418 37.90 -2.03 20.52
C PHE A 418 36.90 -3.08 21.02
N GLY A 419 35.59 -2.81 20.98
CA GLY A 419 34.55 -3.76 21.38
C GLY A 419 33.44 -3.94 20.35
N SER A 420 32.81 -5.11 20.32
CA SER A 420 31.58 -5.32 19.55
C SER A 420 30.37 -4.99 20.41
N ILE A 421 29.43 -4.21 19.89
CA ILE A 421 28.19 -3.85 20.59
C ILE A 421 27.02 -4.51 19.87
N VAL A 422 26.27 -5.34 20.60
CA VAL A 422 25.14 -6.13 20.11
C VAL A 422 23.88 -5.75 20.89
N SER A 423 22.75 -5.59 20.21
CA SER A 423 21.47 -5.36 20.87
C SER A 423 20.94 -6.63 21.54
N ILE A 424 20.55 -6.55 22.82
CA ILE A 424 19.88 -7.65 23.53
C ILE A 424 18.37 -7.56 23.31
N THR A 425 17.82 -6.35 23.41
CA THR A 425 16.40 -6.07 23.15
C THR A 425 16.23 -5.28 21.86
N ALA A 426 14.98 -4.97 21.50
CA ALA A 426 14.68 -3.82 20.66
C ALA A 426 15.30 -2.56 21.28
N ILE A 427 16.02 -1.77 20.49
CA ILE A 427 16.73 -0.58 20.97
C ILE A 427 16.39 0.62 20.11
N GLU A 428 16.19 1.74 20.79
CA GLU A 428 16.07 3.06 20.18
C GLU A 428 17.33 3.85 20.51
N LEU A 429 18.05 4.30 19.48
CA LEU A 429 19.31 5.02 19.56
C LEU A 429 19.14 6.44 19.00
N LEU A 430 19.74 7.41 19.66
CA LEU A 430 20.01 8.73 19.10
C LEU A 430 21.38 8.71 18.43
N SER A 431 21.44 9.05 17.15
CA SER A 431 22.66 9.14 16.35
C SER A 431 22.97 10.60 16.05
N ILE A 432 24.15 11.07 16.44
CA ILE A 432 24.64 12.42 16.13
C ILE A 432 25.93 12.29 15.33
N ASN A 433 26.00 12.90 14.14
CA ASN A 433 27.22 12.90 13.34
C ASN A 433 28.33 13.69 14.07
N TYR A 434 29.53 13.12 14.17
CA TYR A 434 30.70 13.73 14.78
C TYR A 434 31.02 15.12 14.22
N GLU A 435 30.94 15.31 12.89
CA GLU A 435 31.24 16.60 12.26
C GLU A 435 30.26 17.67 12.71
N ALA A 436 28.95 17.36 12.65
CA ALA A 436 27.91 18.25 13.13
C ALA A 436 28.01 18.52 14.65
N PHE A 437 28.41 17.52 15.44
CA PHE A 437 28.66 17.67 16.86
C PHE A 437 29.78 18.68 17.12
N ILE A 438 30.93 18.50 16.47
CA ILE A 438 32.07 19.42 16.63
C ILE A 438 31.74 20.82 16.12
N ASP A 439 31.07 20.96 14.97
CA ASP A 439 30.67 22.26 14.42
C ASP A 439 29.75 23.03 15.37
N ILE A 440 28.81 22.34 16.03
CA ILE A 440 27.94 22.94 17.04
C ILE A 440 28.77 23.39 18.25
N PHE A 441 29.66 22.54 18.76
CA PHE A 441 30.51 22.93 19.88
C PHE A 441 31.44 24.10 19.52
N GLN A 442 32.00 24.15 18.31
CA GLN A 442 32.83 25.28 17.87
C GLN A 442 32.10 26.62 17.89
N SER A 443 30.77 26.62 17.71
CA SER A 443 29.96 27.84 17.86
C SER A 443 29.89 28.36 19.31
N TYR A 444 30.26 27.52 20.29
CA TYR A 444 30.30 27.81 21.73
C TYR A 444 31.73 27.62 22.26
N ARG A 445 32.52 28.71 22.20
CA ARG A 445 33.98 28.67 22.42
C ARG A 445 34.39 28.13 23.79
N SER A 446 33.66 28.44 24.85
CA SER A 446 33.95 28.00 26.24
C SER A 446 33.86 26.48 26.36
N GLU A 447 32.75 25.91 25.91
CA GLU A 447 32.44 24.49 25.97
C GLU A 447 33.36 23.71 25.04
N TYR A 448 33.69 24.25 23.87
CA TYR A 448 34.64 23.63 22.95
C TYR A 448 36.05 23.55 23.52
N LEU A 449 36.55 24.62 24.16
CA LEU A 449 37.87 24.64 24.76
C LEU A 449 37.96 23.63 25.92
N PHE A 450 36.89 23.54 26.73
CA PHE A 450 36.78 22.53 27.78
C PHE A 450 36.83 21.10 27.21
N LEU A 451 36.02 20.83 26.16
CA LEU A 451 36.00 19.55 25.49
C LEU A 451 37.38 19.18 24.91
N GLN A 452 38.07 20.12 24.24
CA GLN A 452 39.41 19.89 23.70
C GLN A 452 40.44 19.56 24.79
N ASN A 453 40.43 20.30 25.89
CA ASN A 453 41.36 20.06 27.00
C ASN A 453 41.09 18.69 27.65
N ALA A 454 39.81 18.32 27.83
CA ALA A 454 39.41 17.02 28.33
C ALA A 454 39.85 15.88 27.39
N LEU A 455 39.69 16.05 26.08
CA LEU A 455 40.13 15.07 25.10
C LEU A 455 41.67 14.91 25.12
N LYS A 456 42.44 16.00 25.14
CA LYS A 456 43.91 15.90 25.23
C LYS A 456 44.36 15.15 26.49
N TYR A 457 43.76 15.46 27.64
CA TYR A 457 44.04 14.76 28.88
C TYR A 457 43.68 13.27 28.78
N HIS A 458 42.50 12.95 28.28
CA HIS A 458 42.02 11.57 28.17
C HIS A 458 42.85 10.73 27.18
N MET A 459 43.34 11.33 26.09
CA MET A 459 44.21 10.61 25.13
C MET A 459 45.51 10.15 25.79
N SER A 460 46.14 11.01 26.60
CA SER A 460 47.37 10.66 27.32
C SER A 460 47.18 9.47 28.29
N GLN A 461 46.03 9.42 28.97
CA GLN A 461 45.66 8.29 29.82
C GLN A 461 45.34 7.04 28.99
N PHE A 462 44.63 7.20 27.88
CA PHE A 462 44.22 6.10 27.02
C PHE A 462 45.40 5.40 26.35
N GLU A 463 46.41 6.14 25.87
CA GLU A 463 47.66 5.58 25.36
C GLU A 463 48.39 4.73 26.42
N SER A 464 48.41 5.21 27.67
CA SER A 464 49.00 4.46 28.79
C SER A 464 48.25 3.16 29.11
N ILE A 465 46.94 3.11 28.86
CA ILE A 465 46.09 1.92 29.02
C ILE A 465 46.32 0.95 27.86
N LEU A 466 46.42 1.41 26.62
CA LEU A 466 46.65 0.53 25.46
C LEU A 466 47.99 -0.23 25.54
N LEU A 467 49.00 0.33 26.20
CA LEU A 467 50.34 -0.26 26.33
C LEU A 467 50.47 -1.30 27.46
N ARG A 468 49.52 -1.35 28.40
CA ARG A 468 49.56 -2.29 29.54
C ARG A 468 49.01 -3.66 29.14
N LYS A 469 49.78 -4.73 29.38
CA LYS A 469 49.30 -6.12 29.25
C LYS A 469 48.33 -6.44 30.41
N GLY A 470 47.07 -6.77 30.11
CA GLY A 470 46.06 -7.15 31.11
C GLY A 470 45.06 -6.04 31.49
N CYS A 471 44.82 -5.09 30.60
CA CYS A 471 43.90 -3.98 30.85
C CYS A 471 42.43 -4.40 30.94
N ARG A 472 41.71 -3.69 31.80
CA ARG A 472 40.25 -3.79 31.96
C ARG A 472 39.62 -2.46 31.54
N LEU A 473 38.53 -2.51 30.79
CA LEU A 473 37.69 -1.31 30.64
C LEU A 473 37.19 -0.83 32.02
N PRO A 474 37.30 0.47 32.35
CA PRO A 474 36.63 1.00 33.53
C PRO A 474 35.13 0.69 33.42
N GLU A 475 34.54 0.19 34.51
CA GLU A 475 33.08 0.04 34.57
C GLU A 475 32.44 1.41 34.35
N MET A 476 31.65 1.57 33.28
CA MET A 476 30.80 2.74 33.09
C MET A 476 29.72 2.71 34.18
N LYS A 477 30.04 3.25 35.35
CA LYS A 477 29.05 3.45 36.42
C LYS A 477 28.28 4.72 36.10
N THR A 478 27.02 4.57 35.73
CA THR A 478 26.05 5.68 35.82
C THR A 478 25.93 6.07 37.29
N THR A 479 26.31 7.30 37.62
CA THR A 479 26.37 7.80 39.00
C THR A 479 25.01 8.07 39.62
N GLU A 480 23.92 8.07 38.84
CA GLU A 480 22.57 8.26 39.35
C GLU A 480 21.62 7.19 38.78
N CYS A 481 21.07 6.36 39.65
CA CYS A 481 19.93 5.51 39.31
C CYS A 481 18.77 6.39 38.88
N SER A 482 18.15 6.10 37.74
CA SER A 482 16.82 6.60 37.43
C SER A 482 15.88 6.28 38.60
N LEU A 483 15.35 7.34 39.22
CA LEU A 483 14.19 7.29 40.11
C LEU A 483 12.98 6.83 39.28
N GLY A 484 12.87 5.52 39.18
CA GLY A 484 11.75 4.80 38.59
C GLY A 484 11.88 3.36 39.04
N ARG A 485 11.22 3.00 40.14
CA ARG A 485 11.10 1.61 40.61
C ARG A 485 10.32 0.81 39.58
N VAL A 486 10.98 0.38 38.51
CA VAL A 486 10.62 -0.85 37.81
C VAL A 486 11.38 -1.95 38.52
N LYS A 487 10.68 -2.92 39.12
CA LYS A 487 11.30 -4.11 39.72
C LYS A 487 12.17 -4.78 38.65
N THR A 488 13.46 -4.55 38.71
CA THR A 488 14.45 -5.14 37.82
C THR A 488 14.68 -6.57 38.30
N PHE A 489 14.13 -7.55 37.59
CA PHE A 489 14.63 -8.92 37.70
C PHE A 489 16.05 -8.93 37.14
N ARG A 490 17.02 -9.00 38.04
CA ARG A 490 18.44 -9.14 37.74
C ARG A 490 18.68 -10.57 37.24
N TYR A 491 18.46 -10.83 35.95
CA TYR A 491 18.99 -12.04 35.31
C TYR A 491 20.46 -11.80 34.97
N LEU A 492 21.35 -12.46 35.73
CA LEU A 492 22.73 -12.66 35.35
C LEU A 492 22.76 -13.43 34.02
N ALA A 493 23.20 -12.78 32.94
CA ALA A 493 23.55 -13.44 31.69
C ALA A 493 24.82 -14.28 31.90
N ASN A 494 24.66 -15.48 32.45
CA ASN A 494 25.72 -16.48 32.56
C ASN A 494 25.93 -17.14 31.20
N LEU A 495 27.03 -16.82 30.53
CA LEU A 495 27.53 -17.60 29.38
C LEU A 495 29.01 -17.89 29.55
N THR A 496 29.33 -18.95 30.31
CA THR A 496 30.57 -19.72 30.13
C THR A 496 30.17 -21.16 29.82
N LYS A 497 30.46 -21.64 28.61
CA LYS A 497 30.15 -23.03 28.21
C LYS A 497 30.98 -24.02 29.03
N ASN A 498 30.43 -24.57 30.11
CA ASN A 498 31.02 -25.71 30.82
C ASN A 498 29.98 -26.80 31.12
N LYS A 499 30.36 -28.09 30.92
CA LYS A 499 29.51 -29.28 31.18
C LYS A 499 28.93 -29.32 32.62
N LYS A 500 29.60 -28.71 33.61
CA LYS A 500 29.12 -28.55 35.00
C LYS A 500 27.91 -27.62 35.15
N GLN A 501 27.69 -26.67 34.22
CA GLN A 501 26.62 -25.68 34.32
C GLN A 501 25.28 -26.17 33.75
N ARG A 502 25.26 -27.23 32.93
CA ARG A 502 24.01 -27.93 32.54
C ARG A 502 23.27 -28.48 33.76
N ARG A 503 23.99 -28.90 34.82
CA ARG A 503 23.39 -29.34 36.09
C ARG A 503 22.81 -28.15 36.87
N ARG A 504 23.51 -27.01 36.96
CA ARG A 504 23.00 -25.79 37.63
C ARG A 504 21.84 -25.09 36.90
N GLN A 505 21.78 -25.18 35.56
CA GLN A 505 20.60 -24.73 34.80
C GLN A 505 19.37 -25.58 35.11
N HIS A 506 19.57 -26.87 35.40
CA HIS A 506 18.53 -27.77 35.90
C HIS A 506 18.02 -27.30 37.26
N ASP A 507 18.92 -26.92 38.17
CA ASP A 507 18.55 -26.43 39.50
C ASP A 507 17.79 -25.08 39.45
N SER A 508 18.14 -24.18 38.52
CA SER A 508 17.47 -22.85 38.38
C SER A 508 16.04 -22.91 37.84
N SER A 509 15.69 -23.92 37.03
CA SER A 509 14.30 -24.08 36.57
C SER A 509 13.41 -24.65 37.68
N ASP A 510 13.99 -25.43 38.59
CA ASP A 510 13.28 -26.04 39.71
C ASP A 510 12.87 -25.01 40.77
N GLU A 511 13.59 -23.89 40.91
CA GLU A 511 13.22 -22.78 41.82
C GLU A 511 11.84 -22.19 41.51
N ALA A 512 11.51 -22.02 40.21
CA ALA A 512 10.22 -21.51 39.78
C ALA A 512 9.07 -22.51 40.04
N PHE A 513 9.36 -23.82 40.16
CA PHE A 513 8.37 -24.83 40.54
C PHE A 513 8.22 -24.94 42.06
N LYS A 514 9.29 -24.68 42.82
CA LYS A 514 9.27 -24.65 44.29
C LYS A 514 8.40 -23.53 44.85
N SER A 515 8.27 -22.40 44.14
CA SER A 515 7.41 -21.28 44.57
C SER A 515 5.91 -21.58 44.52
N LEU A 516 5.48 -22.69 43.92
CA LEU A 516 4.07 -23.07 43.77
C LEU A 516 3.55 -24.01 44.89
N GLY A 517 4.39 -24.37 45.86
CA GLY A 517 4.00 -25.18 47.02
C GLY A 517 3.40 -26.55 46.64
N PRO A 518 2.13 -26.84 46.96
CA PRO A 518 1.50 -28.15 46.72
C PRO A 518 1.37 -28.51 45.23
N TRP A 519 1.47 -27.54 44.32
CA TRP A 519 1.38 -27.76 42.86
C TRP A 519 2.71 -28.18 42.23
N MET A 520 3.73 -28.52 43.03
CA MET A 520 5.05 -28.96 42.56
C MET A 520 4.98 -30.20 41.64
N PHE A 521 3.94 -31.03 41.79
CA PHE A 521 3.73 -32.21 40.95
C PHE A 521 3.59 -31.87 39.45
N LEU A 522 3.21 -30.63 39.10
CA LEU A 522 3.13 -30.16 37.70
C LEU A 522 4.46 -30.32 36.97
N ARG A 523 5.59 -30.34 37.68
CA ARG A 523 6.90 -30.63 37.11
C ARG A 523 6.96 -32.00 36.39
N PHE A 524 6.23 -33.00 36.89
CA PHE A 524 6.21 -34.34 36.29
C PHE A 524 5.29 -34.43 35.07
N PHE A 525 4.26 -33.58 35.03
CA PHE A 525 3.31 -33.53 33.92
C PHE A 525 3.85 -32.73 32.72
N LEU A 526 4.66 -31.69 32.96
CA LEU A 526 5.18 -30.82 31.90
C LEU A 526 6.39 -31.41 31.17
N LEU A 527 6.43 -31.31 29.83
CA LEU A 527 7.61 -31.66 29.03
C LEU A 527 8.85 -30.87 29.45
N LYS A 528 9.96 -31.59 29.68
CA LYS A 528 11.26 -31.00 30.05
C LYS A 528 11.86 -30.09 28.95
N LYS A 529 11.45 -30.24 27.70
CA LYS A 529 11.87 -29.39 26.58
C LYS A 529 10.65 -28.69 25.97
N THR A 530 10.68 -27.36 25.93
CA THR A 530 9.68 -26.54 25.23
C THR A 530 9.88 -26.59 23.72
N ILE A 531 8.79 -26.49 22.96
CA ILE A 531 8.76 -26.56 21.51
C ILE A 531 8.96 -25.17 20.93
N ASN A 532 9.87 -25.04 19.96
CA ASN A 532 10.07 -23.80 19.22
C ASN A 532 8.99 -23.66 18.13
N PRO A 533 8.21 -22.57 18.09
CA PRO A 533 7.17 -22.36 17.09
C PRO A 533 7.70 -22.30 15.65
N LYS A 534 8.99 -21.96 15.46
CA LYS A 534 9.64 -21.95 14.13
C LYS A 534 10.22 -23.31 13.72
N GLY A 535 10.08 -24.34 14.55
CA GLY A 535 10.58 -25.67 14.24
C GLY A 535 9.75 -26.37 13.17
N ILE A 536 10.40 -27.21 12.34
CA ILE A 536 9.74 -27.99 11.28
C ILE A 536 8.60 -28.86 11.85
N PHE A 537 8.81 -29.46 13.02
CA PHE A 537 7.80 -30.27 13.71
C PHE A 537 6.50 -29.47 13.97
N PHE A 538 6.62 -28.26 14.51
CA PHE A 538 5.46 -27.44 14.83
C PHE A 538 4.74 -26.98 13.56
N ILE A 539 5.48 -26.64 12.50
CA ILE A 539 4.88 -26.27 11.20
C ILE A 539 4.08 -27.44 10.60
N VAL A 540 4.64 -28.65 10.59
CA VAL A 540 3.94 -29.85 10.07
C VAL A 540 2.71 -30.17 10.92
N TRP A 541 2.83 -30.08 12.25
CA TRP A 541 1.72 -30.27 13.18
C TRP A 541 0.61 -29.25 12.95
N GLU A 542 0.96 -27.98 12.72
CA GLU A 542 0.01 -26.91 12.43
C GLU A 542 -0.84 -27.22 11.19
N VAL A 543 -0.22 -27.75 10.13
CA VAL A 543 -0.94 -28.15 8.89
C VAL A 543 -1.90 -29.30 9.17
N ILE A 544 -1.46 -30.34 9.89
CA ILE A 544 -2.30 -31.48 10.27
C ILE A 544 -3.50 -31.02 11.12
N ARG A 545 -3.25 -30.15 12.10
CA ARG A 545 -4.32 -29.60 12.94
C ARG A 545 -5.33 -28.80 12.10
N CYS A 546 -4.85 -27.93 11.21
CA CYS A 546 -5.74 -27.11 10.37
C CYS A 546 -6.60 -27.99 9.46
N SER A 547 -6.07 -29.08 8.90
CA SER A 547 -6.84 -29.98 8.06
C SER A 547 -7.88 -30.77 8.85
N CYS A 548 -7.55 -31.28 10.04
CA CYS A 548 -8.50 -31.96 10.92
C CYS A 548 -9.67 -31.05 11.32
N VAL A 549 -9.39 -29.81 11.76
CA VAL A 549 -10.43 -28.86 12.15
C VAL A 549 -11.30 -28.46 10.97
N LEU A 550 -10.72 -28.23 9.79
CA LEU A 550 -11.49 -27.91 8.58
C LEU A 550 -12.47 -29.04 8.23
N MET A 551 -12.02 -30.29 8.29
CA MET A 551 -12.88 -31.45 8.04
C MET A 551 -13.97 -31.60 9.11
N GLU A 552 -13.66 -31.40 10.39
CA GLU A 552 -14.66 -31.41 11.47
C GLU A 552 -15.74 -30.33 11.25
N VAL A 553 -15.34 -29.12 10.83
CA VAL A 553 -16.29 -28.03 10.56
C VAL A 553 -17.17 -28.34 9.35
N VAL A 554 -16.63 -28.89 8.27
CA VAL A 554 -17.42 -29.32 7.10
C VAL A 554 -18.46 -30.36 7.50
N ILE A 555 -18.07 -31.35 8.31
CA ILE A 555 -18.98 -32.36 8.84
C ILE A 555 -20.05 -31.72 9.73
N SER A 556 -19.69 -30.75 10.57
CA SER A 556 -20.63 -30.05 11.46
C SER A 556 -21.69 -29.23 10.69
N VAL A 557 -21.30 -28.62 9.57
CA VAL A 557 -22.20 -27.86 8.69
C VAL A 557 -23.21 -28.79 8.00
N MET A 558 -22.85 -30.03 7.74
CA MET A 558 -23.69 -31.02 7.05
C MET A 558 -24.45 -31.95 8.02
N HIS A 559 -24.42 -31.69 9.33
CA HIS A 559 -24.82 -32.64 10.36
C HIS A 559 -26.32 -32.98 10.40
N LEU A 560 -27.21 -32.04 10.09
CA LEU A 560 -28.66 -32.33 9.99
C LEU A 560 -29.03 -33.06 8.69
N SER A 561 -28.15 -33.04 7.68
CA SER A 561 -28.38 -33.58 6.34
C SER A 561 -27.99 -35.06 6.22
N PHE A 562 -27.12 -35.53 7.11
CA PHE A 562 -26.65 -36.92 7.14
C PHE A 562 -26.93 -37.53 8.52
N PRO A 563 -27.78 -38.57 8.65
CA PRO A 563 -27.75 -39.38 9.85
C PRO A 563 -26.34 -39.98 9.97
N LEU A 564 -25.60 -39.64 11.03
CA LEU A 564 -24.20 -40.07 11.16
C LEU A 564 -24.13 -41.60 11.20
N SER A 565 -23.62 -42.18 10.11
CA SER A 565 -23.19 -43.57 10.10
C SER A 565 -22.14 -43.80 11.18
N LEU A 566 -22.03 -45.05 11.63
CA LEU A 566 -21.12 -45.43 12.71
C LEU A 566 -19.65 -45.09 12.37
N GLU A 567 -19.30 -45.15 11.09
CA GLU A 567 -17.99 -44.79 10.54
C GLU A 567 -17.65 -43.29 10.69
N ILE A 568 -18.60 -42.40 10.39
CA ILE A 568 -18.38 -40.94 10.53
C ILE A 568 -18.20 -40.56 12.01
N LYS A 569 -18.90 -41.24 12.93
CA LYS A 569 -18.70 -41.03 14.38
C LYS A 569 -17.29 -41.41 14.84
N GLN A 570 -16.72 -42.48 14.29
CA GLN A 570 -15.33 -42.90 14.59
C GLN A 570 -14.31 -41.89 14.04
N ILE A 571 -14.50 -41.39 12.82
CA ILE A 571 -13.61 -40.37 12.23
C ILE A 571 -13.63 -39.08 13.06
N VAL A 572 -14.81 -38.63 13.49
CA VAL A 572 -14.94 -37.44 14.36
C VAL A 572 -14.26 -37.67 15.72
N LEU A 573 -14.33 -38.88 16.28
CA LEU A 573 -13.61 -39.23 17.52
C LEU A 573 -12.09 -39.13 17.35
N ILE A 574 -11.55 -39.58 16.22
CA ILE A 574 -10.11 -39.45 15.91
C ILE A 574 -9.69 -37.97 15.86
N PHE A 575 -10.46 -37.12 15.16
CA PHE A 575 -10.16 -35.68 15.12
C PHE A 575 -10.21 -35.03 16.51
N ARG A 576 -11.14 -35.45 17.37
CA ARG A 576 -11.21 -34.99 18.77
C ARG A 576 -10.00 -35.43 19.58
N ALA A 577 -9.54 -36.67 19.41
CA ALA A 577 -8.31 -37.14 20.06
C ALA A 577 -7.08 -36.32 19.63
N VAL A 578 -6.97 -35.99 18.34
CA VAL A 578 -5.93 -35.08 17.82
C VAL A 578 -6.04 -33.69 18.44
N GLY A 579 -7.26 -33.17 18.62
CA GLY A 579 -7.51 -31.88 19.28
C GLY A 579 -7.06 -31.84 20.76
N LEU A 580 -7.16 -32.96 21.49
CA LEU A 580 -6.64 -33.07 22.86
C LEU A 580 -5.11 -33.12 22.90
N ILE A 581 -4.49 -33.82 21.94
CA ILE A 581 -3.03 -33.85 21.77
C ILE A 581 -2.50 -32.45 21.46
N ASP A 582 -3.21 -31.67 20.62
CA ASP A 582 -2.83 -30.28 20.31
C ASP A 582 -2.84 -29.37 21.55
N MET A 583 -3.87 -29.48 22.39
CA MET A 583 -3.95 -28.71 23.64
C MET A 583 -2.73 -28.97 24.53
N TYR A 584 -2.26 -30.21 24.59
CA TYR A 584 -1.04 -30.57 25.32
C TYR A 584 0.24 -30.01 24.66
N ILE A 585 0.34 -30.05 23.33
CA ILE A 585 1.48 -29.49 22.58
C ILE A 585 1.57 -27.96 22.76
N ARG A 586 0.43 -27.24 22.71
CA ARG A 586 0.35 -25.77 22.87
C ARG A 586 0.83 -25.31 24.24
N LEU A 587 0.57 -26.09 25.28
CA LEU A 587 1.02 -25.80 26.65
C LEU A 587 2.56 -25.71 26.77
N HIS A 588 3.28 -26.32 25.83
CA HIS A 588 4.75 -26.36 25.76
C HIS A 588 5.37 -25.49 24.65
N CYS A 589 4.57 -24.69 23.95
CA CYS A 589 5.06 -23.81 22.89
C CYS A 589 5.67 -22.52 23.45
N GLN A 590 6.84 -22.15 22.92
CA GLN A 590 7.49 -20.88 23.26
C GLN A 590 6.71 -19.70 22.70
N TYR A 591 6.62 -18.61 23.46
CA TYR A 591 5.98 -17.37 23.04
C TYR A 591 6.93 -16.17 23.24
N TYR A 592 6.63 -15.07 22.55
CA TYR A 592 7.33 -13.80 22.73
C TYR A 592 6.62 -12.98 23.80
N ASN A 593 7.34 -12.51 24.81
CA ASN A 593 6.79 -11.61 25.83
C ASN A 593 6.54 -10.20 25.22
N LYS A 594 5.83 -9.32 25.94
CA LYS A 594 5.57 -7.91 25.53
C LYS A 594 6.84 -7.11 25.20
N HIS A 595 7.99 -7.57 25.70
CA HIS A 595 9.31 -6.99 25.45
C HIS A 595 10.08 -7.64 24.28
N GLY A 596 9.45 -8.53 23.50
CA GLY A 596 10.05 -9.20 22.34
C GLY A 596 11.02 -10.34 22.67
N ILE A 597 11.12 -10.75 23.93
CA ILE A 597 12.02 -11.82 24.38
C ILE A 597 11.27 -13.16 24.30
N ILE A 598 11.91 -14.18 23.71
CA ILE A 598 11.35 -15.53 23.66
C ILE A 598 11.43 -16.20 25.03
N VAL A 599 10.27 -16.54 25.59
CA VAL A 599 10.17 -17.22 26.88
C VAL A 599 10.27 -18.73 26.66
N LYS A 600 11.31 -19.34 27.23
CA LYS A 600 11.60 -20.78 27.08
C LYS A 600 11.23 -21.61 28.31
N HIS A 601 10.80 -20.97 29.39
CA HIS A 601 10.54 -21.65 30.65
C HIS A 601 9.14 -22.28 30.66
N GLN A 602 9.06 -23.58 30.98
CA GLN A 602 7.87 -24.43 30.82
C GLN A 602 6.65 -23.93 31.62
N LEU A 603 6.87 -23.45 32.84
CA LEU A 603 5.78 -22.93 33.67
C LEU A 603 5.16 -21.67 33.04
N TYR A 604 5.99 -20.77 32.56
CA TYR A 604 5.54 -19.48 32.03
C TYR A 604 4.88 -19.66 30.66
N THR A 605 5.29 -20.66 29.86
CA THR A 605 4.59 -21.03 28.62
C THR A 605 3.21 -21.60 28.92
N ALA A 606 3.10 -22.52 29.88
CA ALA A 606 1.83 -23.10 30.29
C ALA A 606 0.87 -22.05 30.85
N GLN A 607 1.35 -21.18 31.74
CA GLN A 607 0.55 -20.10 32.32
C GLN A 607 0.05 -19.12 31.26
N ASN A 608 0.87 -18.82 30.25
CA ASN A 608 0.46 -17.94 29.15
C ASN A 608 -0.68 -18.57 28.34
N TYR A 609 -0.53 -19.84 27.94
CA TYR A 609 -1.56 -20.55 27.18
C TYR A 609 -2.89 -20.68 27.93
N ILE A 610 -2.83 -21.00 29.23
CA ILE A 610 -4.02 -21.10 30.10
C ILE A 610 -4.78 -19.77 30.15
N LYS A 611 -4.07 -18.64 30.15
CA LYS A 611 -4.69 -17.31 30.18
C LYS A 611 -5.27 -16.85 28.83
N THR A 612 -4.73 -17.33 27.70
CA THR A 612 -5.09 -16.81 26.37
C THR A 612 -6.21 -17.62 25.70
N SER A 613 -6.00 -18.91 25.46
CA SER A 613 -6.81 -19.69 24.50
C SER A 613 -7.26 -21.06 24.99
N PHE A 614 -6.75 -21.51 26.14
CA PHE A 614 -7.09 -22.82 26.71
C PHE A 614 -8.59 -23.05 26.91
N ILE A 615 -9.34 -22.04 27.38
CA ILE A 615 -10.79 -22.18 27.64
C ILE A 615 -11.55 -22.47 26.34
N ILE A 616 -11.22 -21.74 25.27
CA ILE A 616 -11.83 -21.94 23.95
C ILE A 616 -11.48 -23.32 23.41
N ASP A 617 -10.23 -23.75 23.58
CA ASP A 617 -9.75 -25.06 23.14
C ASP A 617 -10.41 -26.22 23.89
N PHE A 618 -10.63 -26.05 25.19
CA PHE A 618 -11.32 -27.01 26.03
C PHE A 618 -12.79 -27.13 25.63
N ILE A 619 -13.50 -26.01 25.48
CA ILE A 619 -14.92 -25.99 25.09
C ILE A 619 -15.12 -26.58 23.69
N ALA A 620 -14.25 -26.24 22.72
CA ALA A 620 -14.35 -26.75 21.35
C ALA A 620 -14.17 -28.28 21.27
N ASN A 621 -13.27 -28.84 22.08
CA ASN A 621 -13.00 -30.27 22.11
C ASN A 621 -13.98 -31.06 23.01
N LEU A 622 -14.78 -30.38 23.84
CA LEU A 622 -15.69 -31.02 24.80
C LEU A 622 -16.75 -31.88 24.09
N THR A 623 -16.90 -33.13 24.52
CA THR A 623 -17.90 -34.08 24.03
C THR A 623 -19.20 -33.96 24.82
N LEU A 624 -19.89 -32.83 24.67
CA LEU A 624 -21.22 -32.65 25.29
C LEU A 624 -22.26 -33.68 24.78
N ASP A 625 -22.02 -34.30 23.62
CA ASP A 625 -22.91 -35.31 23.04
C ASP A 625 -23.14 -36.52 23.96
N TRP A 626 -22.16 -36.89 24.79
CA TRP A 626 -22.28 -38.00 25.74
C TRP A 626 -23.00 -37.60 27.03
N ILE A 627 -22.85 -36.35 27.44
CA ILE A 627 -23.48 -35.81 28.67
C ILE A 627 -24.99 -35.65 28.46
N TRP A 628 -25.41 -35.26 27.27
CA TRP A 628 -26.84 -35.07 26.94
C TRP A 628 -27.51 -36.36 26.44
N GLY A 629 -26.72 -37.41 26.14
CA GLY A 629 -27.19 -38.77 25.91
C GLY A 629 -27.42 -39.56 27.21
N LEU A 630 -26.99 -39.05 28.36
CA LEU A 630 -27.42 -39.52 29.68
C LEU A 630 -28.83 -38.97 29.91
N ASP A 631 -29.83 -39.85 29.76
CA ASP A 631 -31.28 -39.64 29.82
C ASP A 631 -31.75 -38.91 31.09
N ILE A 632 -31.57 -37.58 31.18
CA ILE A 632 -32.04 -36.77 32.32
C ILE A 632 -33.30 -35.96 31.96
N SER A 633 -33.68 -35.84 30.67
CA SER A 633 -34.82 -35.02 30.24
C SER A 633 -35.43 -35.49 28.91
N GLY A 634 -36.43 -36.37 28.97
CA GLY A 634 -37.53 -36.50 27.99
C GLY A 634 -37.20 -36.52 26.48
N ARG A 635 -37.32 -37.70 25.88
CA ARG A 635 -37.18 -38.00 24.43
C ARG A 635 -37.93 -36.99 23.54
N GLY A 636 -37.21 -36.08 22.89
CA GLY A 636 -37.73 -35.23 21.80
C GLY A 636 -37.25 -33.78 21.81
N LYS A 637 -37.19 -33.13 22.99
CA LYS A 637 -36.66 -31.74 23.11
C LYS A 637 -35.16 -31.68 23.38
N SER A 638 -34.58 -32.72 24.00
CA SER A 638 -33.14 -32.77 24.31
C SER A 638 -32.26 -32.91 23.06
N THR A 639 -32.77 -33.52 21.99
CA THR A 639 -32.04 -33.77 20.75
C THR A 639 -31.90 -32.53 19.87
N GLN A 640 -32.94 -31.68 19.76
CA GLN A 640 -32.84 -30.38 19.08
C GLN A 640 -31.87 -29.43 19.80
N ALA A 641 -31.93 -29.39 21.14
CA ALA A 641 -30.96 -28.64 21.95
C ALA A 641 -29.53 -29.13 21.71
N SER A 642 -29.30 -30.44 21.63
CA SER A 642 -27.97 -31.00 21.33
C SER A 642 -27.44 -30.59 19.95
N ILE A 643 -28.32 -30.46 18.95
CA ILE A 643 -27.96 -30.02 17.59
C ILE A 643 -27.60 -28.53 17.60
N ILE A 644 -28.37 -27.69 18.29
CA ILE A 644 -28.09 -26.25 18.44
C ILE A 644 -26.76 -26.03 19.17
N VAL A 645 -26.51 -26.77 20.26
CA VAL A 645 -25.26 -26.72 21.01
C VAL A 645 -24.07 -27.16 20.15
N ARG A 646 -24.21 -28.23 19.34
CA ARG A 646 -23.17 -28.62 18.36
C ARG A 646 -22.93 -27.54 17.30
N LEU A 647 -23.99 -26.96 16.75
CA LEU A 647 -23.91 -25.94 15.71
C LEU A 647 -23.24 -24.65 16.23
N LEU A 648 -23.43 -24.31 17.50
CA LEU A 648 -22.81 -23.13 18.13
C LEU A 648 -21.35 -23.38 18.56
N LEU A 649 -21.05 -24.55 19.13
CA LEU A 649 -19.73 -24.80 19.74
C LEU A 649 -18.65 -25.22 18.74
N ARG A 650 -19.00 -25.93 17.66
CA ARG A 650 -18.01 -26.48 16.72
C ARG A 650 -17.33 -25.41 15.85
N PRO A 651 -18.03 -24.36 15.36
CA PRO A 651 -17.38 -23.27 14.65
C PRO A 651 -16.33 -22.50 15.48
N LEU A 652 -16.37 -22.54 16.82
CA LEU A 652 -15.31 -21.91 17.64
C LEU A 652 -13.93 -22.52 17.38
N ALA A 653 -13.86 -23.79 16.95
CA ALA A 653 -12.61 -24.44 16.58
C ALA A 653 -11.92 -23.75 15.38
N LEU A 654 -12.66 -23.00 14.54
CA LEU A 654 -12.10 -22.28 13.38
C LEU A 654 -11.07 -21.22 13.77
N TYR A 655 -11.11 -20.70 15.00
CA TYR A 655 -10.05 -19.84 15.52
C TYR A 655 -8.66 -20.48 15.35
N ARG A 656 -8.54 -21.80 15.51
CA ARG A 656 -7.29 -22.55 15.28
C ARG A 656 -6.81 -22.51 13.84
N VAL A 657 -7.75 -22.60 12.89
CA VAL A 657 -7.47 -22.52 11.46
C VAL A 657 -7.08 -21.10 11.10
N PHE A 658 -7.73 -20.09 11.67
CA PHE A 658 -7.36 -18.70 11.43
C PHE A 658 -6.00 -18.33 11.98
N GLU A 659 -5.66 -18.78 13.20
CA GLU A 659 -4.31 -18.61 13.74
C GLU A 659 -3.25 -19.33 12.90
N GLY A 660 -3.51 -20.58 12.50
CA GLY A 660 -2.59 -21.34 11.67
C GLY A 660 -2.41 -20.74 10.27
N ILE A 661 -3.50 -20.24 9.68
CA ILE A 661 -3.44 -19.50 8.42
C ILE A 661 -2.65 -18.19 8.57
N THR A 662 -2.83 -17.43 9.66
CA THR A 662 -2.03 -16.21 9.89
C THR A 662 -0.56 -16.53 10.12
N PHE A 663 -0.26 -17.62 10.83
CA PHE A 663 1.11 -18.10 10.99
C PHE A 663 1.75 -18.50 9.65
N LEU A 664 1.00 -19.20 8.78
CA LEU A 664 1.46 -19.52 7.42
C LEU A 664 1.62 -18.25 6.56
N GLN A 665 0.73 -17.28 6.73
CA GLN A 665 0.77 -16.00 6.02
C GLN A 665 2.06 -15.23 6.34
N ASP A 666 2.53 -15.26 7.59
CA ASP A 666 3.79 -14.61 7.99
C ASP A 666 5.03 -15.30 7.39
N ILE A 667 4.92 -16.57 7.01
CA ILE A 667 6.01 -17.35 6.39
C ILE A 667 6.03 -17.20 4.86
N LEU A 668 4.86 -16.99 4.24
CA LEU A 668 4.67 -17.04 2.79
C LEU A 668 4.87 -15.69 2.09
N ASP A 669 5.22 -15.72 0.80
CA ASP A 669 5.37 -14.50 -0.01
C ASP A 669 4.02 -13.83 -0.28
N TRP A 670 4.01 -12.52 -0.53
CA TRP A 670 2.78 -11.70 -0.62
C TRP A 670 1.74 -12.18 -1.64
N SER A 671 2.18 -12.67 -2.81
CA SER A 671 1.25 -13.23 -3.80
C SER A 671 0.46 -14.39 -3.21
N SER A 672 1.14 -15.25 -2.46
CA SER A 672 0.55 -16.34 -1.68
C SER A 672 -0.25 -15.81 -0.49
N ALA A 673 0.22 -14.78 0.22
CA ALA A 673 -0.51 -14.15 1.34
C ALA A 673 -1.86 -13.57 0.89
N SER A 674 -1.93 -12.93 -0.28
CA SER A 674 -3.18 -12.39 -0.84
C SER A 674 -4.18 -13.49 -1.18
N THR A 675 -3.70 -14.64 -1.67
CA THR A 675 -4.54 -15.81 -1.92
C THR A 675 -4.99 -16.47 -0.62
N ILE A 676 -4.12 -16.49 0.40
CA ILE A 676 -4.43 -17.02 1.73
C ILE A 676 -5.51 -16.19 2.42
N LEU A 677 -5.46 -14.86 2.31
CA LEU A 677 -6.53 -14.01 2.84
C LEU A 677 -7.88 -14.28 2.16
N LYS A 678 -7.89 -14.52 0.85
CA LYS A 678 -9.10 -14.91 0.10
C LYS A 678 -9.63 -16.29 0.53
N ILE A 679 -8.73 -17.24 0.76
CA ILE A 679 -9.09 -18.57 1.29
C ILE A 679 -9.68 -18.43 2.70
N LYS A 680 -9.07 -17.62 3.57
CA LYS A 680 -9.57 -17.31 4.92
C LYS A 680 -10.99 -16.76 4.87
N THR A 681 -11.25 -15.79 3.99
CA THR A 681 -12.61 -15.24 3.82
C THR A 681 -13.57 -16.28 3.24
N ALA A 682 -13.15 -17.12 2.29
CA ALA A 682 -14.00 -18.15 1.71
C ALA A 682 -14.45 -19.18 2.75
N ILE A 683 -13.56 -19.58 3.68
CA ILE A 683 -13.90 -20.48 4.79
C ILE A 683 -14.96 -19.84 5.69
N ILE A 684 -14.82 -18.56 6.04
CA ILE A 684 -15.81 -17.82 6.85
C ILE A 684 -17.18 -17.82 6.17
N VAL A 685 -17.21 -17.51 4.87
CA VAL A 685 -18.45 -17.44 4.08
C VAL A 685 -19.14 -18.80 4.00
N PHE A 686 -18.38 -19.86 3.74
CA PHE A 686 -18.90 -21.23 3.70
C PHE A 686 -19.55 -21.63 5.02
N VAL A 687 -18.90 -21.32 6.15
CA VAL A 687 -19.40 -21.65 7.49
C VAL A 687 -20.67 -20.85 7.82
N ILE A 688 -20.70 -19.55 7.51
CA ILE A 688 -21.88 -18.70 7.77
C ILE A 688 -23.06 -19.14 6.91
N LEU A 689 -22.85 -19.43 5.63
CA LEU A 689 -23.90 -19.95 4.74
C LEU A 689 -24.44 -21.29 5.25
N GLY A 690 -23.55 -22.20 5.65
CA GLY A 690 -23.92 -23.46 6.26
C GLY A 690 -24.72 -23.30 7.55
N PHE A 691 -24.27 -22.42 8.44
CA PHE A 691 -24.94 -22.11 9.70
C PHE A 691 -26.34 -21.55 9.47
N LEU A 692 -26.48 -20.52 8.63
CA LEU A 692 -27.76 -19.89 8.31
C LEU A 692 -28.73 -20.87 7.63
N SER A 693 -28.22 -21.81 6.83
CA SER A 693 -29.05 -22.86 6.20
C SER A 693 -29.59 -23.84 7.21
N ASN A 694 -28.77 -24.24 8.20
CA ASN A 694 -29.22 -25.08 9.30
C ASN A 694 -30.18 -24.35 10.24
N VAL A 695 -29.94 -23.06 10.53
CA VAL A 695 -30.86 -22.24 11.33
C VAL A 695 -32.21 -22.16 10.63
N LEU A 696 -32.23 -21.87 9.33
CA LEU A 696 -33.46 -21.79 8.56
C LEU A 696 -34.22 -23.12 8.65
N MET A 697 -33.54 -24.23 8.40
CA MET A 697 -34.14 -25.57 8.46
C MET A 697 -34.68 -25.89 9.87
N ILE A 698 -33.98 -25.55 10.96
CA ILE A 698 -34.47 -25.77 12.33
C ILE A 698 -35.73 -24.93 12.63
N THR A 699 -35.80 -23.71 12.08
CA THR A 699 -36.94 -22.80 12.34
C THR A 699 -38.19 -23.14 11.52
N THR A 700 -38.03 -23.73 10.34
CA THR A 700 -39.14 -23.98 9.40
C THR A 700 -39.58 -25.45 9.34
N CYS A 701 -38.70 -26.40 9.69
CA CYS A 701 -38.99 -27.83 9.64
C CYS A 701 -39.35 -28.41 11.00
N LYS A 702 -40.38 -29.25 10.99
CA LYS A 702 -40.61 -30.27 12.01
C LYS A 702 -40.02 -31.59 11.53
N PHE A 703 -39.10 -32.14 12.32
CA PHE A 703 -38.40 -33.38 12.00
C PHE A 703 -39.15 -34.60 12.55
N ASP A 704 -39.16 -35.68 11.77
CA ASP A 704 -39.60 -36.99 12.25
C ASP A 704 -38.58 -37.60 13.24
N SER A 705 -39.00 -38.62 13.99
CA SER A 705 -38.23 -39.36 15.00
C SER A 705 -36.84 -39.83 14.54
N ASN A 706 -36.69 -40.18 13.24
CA ASN A 706 -35.43 -40.59 12.63
C ASN A 706 -34.66 -39.45 11.93
N TYR A 707 -35.17 -38.22 11.93
CA TYR A 707 -34.57 -37.05 11.27
C TYR A 707 -34.34 -37.21 9.75
N GLU A 708 -35.10 -38.06 9.07
CA GLU A 708 -34.92 -38.33 7.64
C GLU A 708 -35.80 -37.42 6.75
N THR A 709 -36.94 -36.97 7.27
CA THR A 709 -37.95 -36.19 6.52
C THR A 709 -38.35 -34.90 7.26
N CYS A 710 -38.63 -33.85 6.49
CA CYS A 710 -39.20 -32.59 6.96
C CYS A 710 -40.60 -32.39 6.35
N THR A 711 -41.60 -32.10 7.18
CA THR A 711 -43.02 -32.09 6.76
C THR A 711 -43.71 -30.71 6.76
N GLU A 712 -43.23 -29.73 7.54
CA GLU A 712 -43.95 -28.44 7.75
C GLU A 712 -43.36 -27.21 7.02
N ALA A 713 -42.31 -27.35 6.18
CA ALA A 713 -41.70 -26.21 5.50
C ALA A 713 -42.55 -25.67 4.32
N GLN A 714 -43.37 -24.65 4.58
CA GLN A 714 -44.34 -24.11 3.60
C GLN A 714 -43.66 -23.49 2.37
N TYR A 715 -42.57 -22.72 2.55
CA TYR A 715 -41.82 -22.14 1.43
C TYR A 715 -41.19 -23.16 0.46
N ILE A 716 -41.05 -24.43 0.90
CA ILE A 716 -40.56 -25.54 0.06
C ILE A 716 -41.73 -26.19 -0.66
N ASN A 717 -42.87 -26.35 0.02
CA ASN A 717 -44.09 -26.93 -0.57
C ASN A 717 -44.67 -26.04 -1.67
N THR A 718 -44.50 -24.72 -1.59
CA THR A 718 -44.89 -23.75 -2.62
C THR A 718 -43.88 -23.62 -3.76
N SER A 719 -42.69 -24.24 -3.64
CA SER A 719 -41.64 -24.20 -4.64
C SER A 719 -41.80 -25.28 -5.71
N VAL A 720 -41.08 -25.14 -6.84
CA VAL A 720 -41.01 -26.14 -7.92
C VAL A 720 -40.53 -27.52 -7.43
N PHE A 721 -39.90 -27.58 -6.25
CA PHE A 721 -39.32 -28.79 -5.67
C PHE A 721 -40.16 -29.46 -4.56
N ALA A 722 -41.48 -29.30 -4.56
CA ALA A 722 -42.37 -29.81 -3.52
C ALA A 722 -42.24 -31.34 -3.26
N ASN A 723 -41.88 -32.14 -4.28
CA ASN A 723 -41.90 -33.61 -4.19
C ASN A 723 -40.72 -34.26 -3.42
N SER A 724 -39.68 -33.51 -3.02
CA SER A 724 -38.52 -34.07 -2.31
C SER A 724 -38.37 -33.53 -0.87
N THR A 725 -38.70 -34.37 0.11
CA THR A 725 -38.71 -34.05 1.55
C THR A 725 -37.51 -34.57 2.34
N ASN A 726 -36.56 -35.24 1.66
CA ASN A 726 -35.31 -35.71 2.27
C ASN A 726 -34.55 -34.53 2.89
N THR A 727 -34.00 -34.69 4.10
CA THR A 727 -33.26 -33.64 4.80
C THR A 727 -32.08 -33.07 4.01
N LEU A 728 -31.33 -33.92 3.28
CA LEU A 728 -30.27 -33.46 2.38
C LEU A 728 -30.80 -32.55 1.26
N ALA A 729 -31.97 -32.90 0.70
CA ALA A 729 -32.57 -32.11 -0.36
C ALA A 729 -33.09 -30.76 0.19
N VAL A 730 -33.68 -30.77 1.38
CA VAL A 730 -34.12 -29.56 2.08
C VAL A 730 -32.94 -28.65 2.44
N PHE A 731 -31.83 -29.20 2.92
CA PHE A 731 -30.61 -28.45 3.20
C PHE A 731 -30.04 -27.80 1.93
N LEU A 732 -29.96 -28.53 0.81
CA LEU A 732 -29.49 -27.96 -0.46
C LEU A 732 -30.40 -26.83 -0.97
N LYS A 733 -31.73 -26.93 -0.75
CA LYS A 733 -32.68 -25.85 -1.08
C LYS A 733 -32.46 -24.62 -0.18
N ALA A 734 -32.32 -24.81 1.13
CA ALA A 734 -32.03 -23.74 2.09
C ALA A 734 -30.67 -23.06 1.80
N LEU A 735 -29.65 -23.86 1.46
CA LEU A 735 -28.34 -23.35 1.08
C LEU A 735 -28.40 -22.58 -0.23
N PHE A 736 -29.18 -23.04 -1.21
CA PHE A 736 -29.42 -22.29 -2.44
C PHE A 736 -30.07 -20.93 -2.15
N PHE A 737 -31.11 -20.87 -1.33
CA PHE A 737 -31.74 -19.61 -0.92
C PHE A 737 -30.77 -18.63 -0.24
N ASN A 738 -29.93 -19.12 0.68
CA ASN A 738 -28.93 -18.29 1.35
C ASN A 738 -27.82 -17.82 0.40
N VAL A 739 -27.36 -18.67 -0.50
CA VAL A 739 -26.39 -18.30 -1.54
C VAL A 739 -27.00 -17.24 -2.45
N GLU A 740 -28.25 -17.43 -2.87
CA GLU A 740 -29.01 -16.49 -3.69
C GLU A 740 -29.18 -15.12 -3.00
N SER A 741 -29.45 -15.13 -1.70
CA SER A 741 -29.56 -13.93 -0.87
C SER A 741 -28.21 -13.21 -0.71
N LEU A 742 -27.11 -13.98 -0.53
CA LEU A 742 -25.75 -13.44 -0.50
C LEU A 742 -25.36 -12.82 -1.85
N THR A 743 -25.74 -13.47 -2.95
CA THR A 743 -25.39 -13.05 -4.31
C THR A 743 -26.35 -12.00 -4.86
N HIS A 744 -27.51 -11.81 -4.22
CA HIS A 744 -28.65 -11.00 -4.66
C HIS A 744 -29.20 -11.42 -6.03
N SER A 745 -29.11 -12.71 -6.36
CA SER A 745 -29.61 -13.23 -7.64
C SER A 745 -31.05 -13.70 -7.50
N VAL A 746 -32.03 -12.80 -7.42
CA VAL A 746 -33.44 -13.18 -7.13
C VAL A 746 -34.05 -14.03 -8.26
N SER A 747 -34.01 -15.35 -8.13
CA SER A 747 -34.54 -16.35 -9.06
C SER A 747 -36.05 -16.54 -8.94
N GLY A 748 -36.65 -16.10 -7.83
CA GLY A 748 -38.09 -16.22 -7.58
C GLY A 748 -38.58 -17.66 -7.38
N VAL A 749 -37.68 -18.57 -6.98
CA VAL A 749 -37.94 -20.01 -6.81
C VAL A 749 -38.76 -20.34 -5.56
N PHE A 750 -38.61 -19.56 -4.49
CA PHE A 750 -39.27 -19.77 -3.21
C PHE A 750 -40.38 -18.75 -3.00
N GLY A 751 -41.62 -19.22 -2.83
CA GLY A 751 -42.78 -18.39 -2.50
C GLY A 751 -43.01 -18.38 -0.99
N VAL A 752 -43.10 -17.20 -0.38
CA VAL A 752 -43.32 -17.05 1.06
C VAL A 752 -44.72 -16.53 1.30
N GLU A 753 -45.54 -17.33 1.98
CA GLU A 753 -46.91 -16.97 2.32
C GLU A 753 -47.09 -16.71 3.82
N ASN A 754 -46.16 -17.20 4.66
CA ASN A 754 -46.27 -17.13 6.11
C ASN A 754 -45.52 -15.93 6.70
N ASN A 755 -46.21 -15.13 7.52
CA ASN A 755 -45.65 -13.93 8.17
C ASN A 755 -44.40 -14.23 9.01
N LYS A 756 -44.30 -15.40 9.65
CA LYS A 756 -43.12 -15.79 10.45
C LYS A 756 -41.89 -16.05 9.57
N GLU A 757 -42.08 -16.73 8.44
CA GLU A 757 -41.01 -17.02 7.47
C GLU A 757 -40.50 -15.73 6.82
N ILE A 758 -41.39 -14.78 6.53
CA ILE A 758 -41.03 -13.46 5.99
C ILE A 758 -40.06 -12.75 6.94
N VAL A 759 -40.33 -12.75 8.25
CA VAL A 759 -39.44 -12.11 9.25
C VAL A 759 -38.07 -12.78 9.27
N TYR A 760 -38.02 -14.13 9.27
CA TYR A 760 -36.74 -14.85 9.23
C TYR A 760 -35.94 -14.54 7.96
N PHE A 761 -36.61 -14.45 6.81
CA PHE A 761 -35.96 -14.11 5.54
C PHE A 761 -35.43 -12.68 5.52
N ILE A 762 -36.18 -11.70 6.05
CA ILE A 762 -35.71 -10.31 6.17
C ILE A 762 -34.42 -10.28 7.01
N VAL A 763 -34.43 -10.92 8.19
CA VAL A 763 -33.26 -10.94 9.09
C VAL A 763 -32.05 -11.60 8.42
N ILE A 764 -32.24 -12.77 7.80
CA ILE A 764 -31.17 -13.51 7.12
C ILE A 764 -30.62 -12.71 5.93
N GLN A 765 -31.49 -12.08 5.13
CA GLN A 765 -31.07 -11.25 3.99
C GLN A 765 -30.28 -10.02 4.44
N CYS A 766 -30.67 -9.36 5.54
CA CYS A 766 -29.90 -8.25 6.10
C CYS A 766 -28.49 -8.71 6.52
N ILE A 767 -28.36 -9.84 7.22
CA ILE A 767 -27.06 -10.39 7.64
C ILE A 767 -26.19 -10.73 6.43
N LEU A 768 -26.76 -11.43 5.43
CA LEU A 768 -26.04 -11.83 4.22
C LEU A 768 -25.66 -10.63 3.34
N TYR A 769 -26.49 -9.60 3.29
CA TYR A 769 -26.18 -8.36 2.59
C TYR A 769 -24.96 -7.65 3.20
N CYS A 770 -24.91 -7.52 4.54
CA CYS A 770 -23.75 -6.98 5.24
C CYS A 770 -22.49 -7.83 4.98
N LEU A 771 -22.62 -9.16 5.00
CA LEU A 771 -21.52 -10.08 4.69
C LEU A 771 -20.97 -9.85 3.27
N ARG A 772 -21.85 -9.73 2.28
CA ARG A 772 -21.48 -9.46 0.88
C ARG A 772 -20.65 -8.18 0.76
N CYS A 773 -21.06 -7.11 1.41
CA CYS A 773 -20.34 -5.83 1.37
C CYS A 773 -18.90 -5.97 1.88
N ILE A 774 -18.71 -6.71 2.99
CA ILE A 774 -17.39 -6.98 3.56
C ILE A 774 -16.54 -7.82 2.59
N ILE A 775 -17.12 -8.87 1.99
CA ILE A 775 -16.42 -9.72 1.01
C ILE A 775 -15.96 -8.88 -0.18
N LEU A 776 -16.85 -8.08 -0.75
CA LEU A 776 -16.53 -7.22 -1.89
C LEU A 776 -15.40 -6.24 -1.55
N ALA A 777 -15.41 -5.65 -0.35
CA ALA A 777 -14.36 -4.75 0.11
C ALA A 777 -12.98 -5.44 0.24
N ILE A 778 -12.92 -6.63 0.82
CA ILE A 778 -11.66 -7.37 0.99
C ILE A 778 -11.12 -7.84 -0.37
N TYR A 779 -11.98 -8.36 -1.25
CA TYR A 779 -11.54 -8.83 -2.57
C TYR A 779 -11.05 -7.68 -3.45
N THR A 780 -11.70 -6.52 -3.39
CA THR A 780 -11.30 -5.34 -4.15
C THR A 780 -9.99 -4.76 -3.64
N SER A 781 -9.82 -4.61 -2.32
CA SER A 781 -8.61 -4.04 -1.72
C SER A 781 -7.38 -4.92 -1.95
N THR A 782 -7.52 -6.25 -1.83
CA THR A 782 -6.41 -7.19 -2.07
C THR A 782 -5.93 -7.20 -3.51
N GLY A 783 -6.83 -6.96 -4.48
CA GLY A 783 -6.44 -6.84 -5.89
C GLY A 783 -5.71 -5.54 -6.22
N ILE A 784 -6.01 -4.45 -5.48
CA ILE A 784 -5.36 -3.15 -5.61
C ILE A 784 -3.99 -3.15 -4.92
N GLY A 785 -3.92 -3.72 -3.70
CA GLY A 785 -2.77 -3.65 -2.80
C GLY A 785 -1.48 -4.29 -3.30
N GLY A 786 -1.50 -5.05 -4.41
CA GLY A 786 -0.33 -5.71 -4.98
C GLY A 786 0.45 -4.98 -6.05
N ASN A 787 0.02 -3.78 -6.40
CA ASN A 787 0.61 -3.00 -7.48
C ASN A 787 0.65 -1.51 -7.14
N VAL A 788 0.72 -1.15 -5.86
CA VAL A 788 0.68 0.24 -5.42
C VAL A 788 1.89 1.00 -5.99
N ASN A 789 3.09 0.41 -5.97
CA ASN A 789 4.28 1.04 -6.55
C ASN A 789 4.20 1.23 -8.07
N LEU A 790 3.67 0.25 -8.80
CA LEU A 790 3.41 0.43 -10.23
C LEU A 790 2.40 1.55 -10.47
N SER A 791 1.32 1.59 -9.69
CA SER A 791 0.26 2.60 -9.82
C SER A 791 0.76 4.03 -9.54
N THR A 792 1.68 4.19 -8.58
CA THR A 792 2.29 5.49 -8.26
C THR A 792 3.24 5.97 -9.35
N HIS A 793 4.07 5.09 -9.92
CA HIS A 793 4.94 5.44 -11.05
C HIS A 793 4.13 5.72 -12.33
N GLN A 794 3.06 4.96 -12.60
CA GLN A 794 2.15 5.24 -13.70
C GLN A 794 1.44 6.60 -13.54
N ALA A 795 1.01 6.95 -12.32
CA ALA A 795 0.44 8.26 -12.03
C ALA A 795 1.46 9.40 -12.27
N ARG A 796 2.72 9.23 -11.83
CA ARG A 796 3.81 10.19 -12.10
C ARG A 796 4.10 10.34 -13.59
N MET A 797 4.13 9.24 -14.34
CA MET A 797 4.33 9.26 -15.78
C MET A 797 3.20 10.02 -16.48
N LYS A 798 1.95 9.81 -16.07
CA LYS A 798 0.80 10.56 -16.60
C LYS A 798 0.93 12.06 -16.33
N GLN A 799 1.39 12.46 -15.15
CA GLN A 799 1.66 13.87 -14.83
C GLN A 799 2.77 14.45 -15.72
N PHE A 800 3.86 13.71 -15.92
CA PHE A 800 4.92 14.11 -16.84
C PHE A 800 4.41 14.30 -18.26
N LEU A 801 3.57 13.40 -18.78
CA LEU A 801 2.98 13.53 -20.12
C LEU A 801 2.05 14.73 -20.24
N SER A 802 1.26 15.03 -19.19
CA SER A 802 0.46 16.27 -19.13
C SER A 802 1.36 17.49 -19.20
N PHE A 803 2.40 17.53 -18.36
CA PHE A 803 3.37 18.61 -18.33
C PHE A 803 4.11 18.78 -19.67
N ALA A 804 4.53 17.69 -20.31
CA ALA A 804 5.18 17.70 -21.62
C ALA A 804 4.26 18.27 -22.70
N LYS A 805 2.97 17.92 -22.64
CA LYS A 805 1.93 18.44 -23.54
C LYS A 805 1.66 19.92 -23.29
N ASP A 806 1.56 20.34 -22.03
CA ASP A 806 1.33 21.73 -21.63
C ASP A 806 2.49 22.64 -22.09
N LEU A 807 3.72 22.10 -22.13
CA LEU A 807 4.92 22.77 -22.65
C LEU A 807 5.16 22.58 -24.15
N LEU A 808 4.30 21.83 -24.86
CA LEU A 808 4.44 21.52 -26.30
C LEU A 808 5.83 20.94 -26.65
N LEU A 809 6.35 20.03 -25.82
CA LEU A 809 7.62 19.34 -26.08
C LEU A 809 7.53 18.51 -27.36
N GLU A 810 8.65 18.41 -28.09
CA GLU A 810 8.76 17.55 -29.26
C GLU A 810 8.40 16.09 -28.92
N GLU A 811 7.63 15.44 -29.80
CA GLU A 811 7.14 14.10 -29.53
C GLU A 811 8.28 13.08 -29.48
N THR A 812 9.32 13.25 -30.30
CA THR A 812 10.52 12.40 -30.34
C THR A 812 11.26 12.42 -28.99
N LEU A 813 11.46 13.62 -28.41
CA LEU A 813 12.09 13.80 -27.11
C LEU A 813 11.23 13.19 -26.01
N THR A 814 9.91 13.42 -26.06
CA THR A 814 8.96 12.87 -25.09
C THR A 814 8.99 11.34 -25.10
N GLN A 815 8.97 10.72 -26.29
CA GLN A 815 9.08 9.26 -26.46
C GLN A 815 10.42 8.73 -25.95
N SER A 816 11.53 9.44 -26.21
CA SER A 816 12.86 9.06 -25.71
C SER A 816 12.92 9.05 -24.17
N VAL A 817 12.37 10.09 -23.53
CA VAL A 817 12.29 10.20 -22.07
C VAL A 817 11.43 9.08 -21.49
N VAL A 818 10.26 8.81 -22.08
CA VAL A 818 9.39 7.71 -21.67
C VAL A 818 10.11 6.37 -21.72
N GLN A 819 10.78 6.07 -22.84
CA GLN A 819 11.50 4.80 -23.02
C GLN A 819 12.64 4.66 -22.00
N HIS A 820 13.32 5.76 -21.67
CA HIS A 820 14.33 5.77 -20.62
C HIS A 820 13.71 5.43 -19.26
N TYR A 821 12.64 6.11 -18.85
CA TYR A 821 11.98 5.82 -17.57
C TYR A 821 11.36 4.41 -17.51
N GLU A 822 10.86 3.87 -18.62
CA GLU A 822 10.39 2.49 -18.69
C GLU A 822 11.54 1.49 -18.51
N HIS A 823 12.72 1.77 -19.06
CA HIS A 823 13.92 0.97 -18.83
C HIS A 823 14.32 1.00 -17.35
N VAL A 824 14.38 2.20 -16.76
CA VAL A 824 14.67 2.38 -15.32
C VAL A 824 13.66 1.61 -14.46
N TRP A 825 12.37 1.68 -14.78
CA TRP A 825 11.32 0.93 -14.09
C TRP A 825 11.52 -0.58 -14.19
N LYS A 826 11.81 -1.13 -15.37
CA LYS A 826 12.07 -2.58 -15.53
C LYS A 826 13.30 -3.05 -14.75
N ALA A 827 14.33 -2.21 -14.67
CA ALA A 827 15.56 -2.49 -13.95
C ALA A 827 15.38 -2.42 -12.42
N THR A 828 14.69 -1.39 -11.92
CA THR A 828 14.60 -1.06 -10.49
C THR A 828 13.29 -1.47 -9.80
N LEU A 829 12.25 -1.80 -10.58
CA LEU A 829 10.86 -1.94 -10.12
C LEU A 829 10.37 -0.71 -9.34
N GLY A 830 10.95 0.48 -9.61
CA GLY A 830 10.55 1.73 -9.00
C GLY A 830 11.21 2.06 -7.66
N THR A 831 12.16 1.25 -7.21
CA THR A 831 12.94 1.49 -5.99
C THR A 831 14.44 1.51 -6.25
N SER A 832 15.12 2.57 -5.82
CA SER A 832 16.58 2.66 -5.90
C SER A 832 17.25 2.04 -4.68
N ILE A 833 18.43 1.45 -4.86
CA ILE A 833 19.22 0.83 -3.79
C ILE A 833 19.50 1.83 -2.67
N SER A 834 19.80 3.10 -2.98
CA SER A 834 20.09 4.14 -1.98
C SER A 834 18.93 4.39 -1.00
N ILE A 835 17.69 4.44 -1.50
CA ILE A 835 16.46 4.61 -0.69
C ILE A 835 16.21 3.40 0.20
N ILE A 836 16.45 2.19 -0.30
CA ILE A 836 16.25 0.98 0.51
C ILE A 836 17.37 0.87 1.56
N SER A 837 18.60 1.16 1.13
CA SER A 837 19.81 1.19 1.95
C SER A 837 19.68 2.16 3.13
N SER A 838 19.02 3.32 2.95
CA SER A 838 18.79 4.27 4.05
C SER A 838 17.86 3.76 5.15
N LYS A 839 16.99 2.77 4.87
CA LYS A 839 16.12 2.16 5.88
C LYS A 839 16.85 1.16 6.80
N PHE A 840 18.06 0.74 6.42
CA PHE A 840 18.89 -0.16 7.23
C PHE A 840 19.80 0.62 8.17
N ASN A 841 20.19 -0.02 9.26
CA ASN A 841 21.22 0.52 10.14
C ASN A 841 22.56 0.65 9.41
N LEU A 842 23.42 1.57 9.87
CA LEU A 842 24.68 1.87 9.21
C LEU A 842 25.53 0.60 8.95
N TYR A 843 25.57 -0.33 9.90
CA TYR A 843 26.34 -1.57 9.77
C TYR A 843 25.85 -2.48 8.65
N LEU A 844 24.57 -2.86 8.64
CA LEU A 844 24.03 -3.74 7.58
C LEU A 844 23.92 -3.02 6.26
N ARG A 845 23.71 -1.70 6.29
CA ARG A 845 23.79 -0.85 5.12
C ARG A 845 25.15 -0.99 4.44
N ILE A 846 26.24 -0.83 5.20
CA ILE A 846 27.61 -1.00 4.69
C ILE A 846 27.79 -2.42 4.16
N GLN A 847 27.46 -3.45 4.94
CA GLN A 847 27.61 -4.85 4.49
C GLN A 847 26.84 -5.16 3.20
N PHE A 848 25.60 -4.69 3.11
CA PHE A 848 24.76 -4.89 1.94
C PHE A 848 25.32 -4.18 0.71
N VAL A 849 25.73 -2.93 0.85
CA VAL A 849 26.24 -2.13 -0.27
C VAL A 849 27.64 -2.61 -0.70
N CYS A 850 28.51 -3.00 0.24
CA CYS A 850 29.78 -3.64 -0.07
C CYS A 850 29.58 -4.95 -0.81
N PHE A 851 28.66 -5.81 -0.34
CA PHE A 851 28.35 -7.05 -1.06
C PHE A 851 27.93 -6.79 -2.52
N LEU A 852 27.22 -5.70 -2.79
CA LEU A 852 26.80 -5.36 -4.15
C LEU A 852 27.93 -4.80 -5.03
N TYR A 853 28.78 -3.93 -4.50
CA TYR A 853 29.71 -3.12 -5.31
C TYR A 853 31.19 -3.48 -5.16
N GLU A 854 31.59 -4.22 -4.12
CA GLU A 854 33.01 -4.49 -3.83
C GLU A 854 33.73 -5.15 -5.00
N THR A 855 33.14 -6.18 -5.62
CA THR A 855 33.75 -6.88 -6.75
C THR A 855 34.01 -5.93 -7.92
N SER A 856 33.07 -5.04 -8.22
CA SER A 856 33.22 -4.07 -9.32
C SER A 856 34.22 -2.97 -8.99
N LEU A 857 34.28 -2.53 -7.73
CA LEU A 857 35.25 -1.53 -7.27
C LEU A 857 36.68 -2.09 -7.27
N ARG A 858 36.89 -3.34 -6.84
CA ARG A 858 38.20 -4.01 -6.88
C ARG A 858 38.70 -4.25 -8.31
N ASN A 859 37.80 -4.36 -9.28
CA ASN A 859 38.17 -4.44 -10.70
C ASN A 859 38.67 -3.11 -11.29
N THR A 860 38.56 -2.00 -10.56
CA THR A 860 39.08 -0.68 -10.97
C THR A 860 40.57 -0.58 -10.64
N ARG A 861 41.33 0.15 -11.46
CA ARG A 861 42.76 0.42 -11.19
C ARG A 861 43.01 1.21 -9.90
N LEU A 862 42.04 2.01 -9.47
CA LEU A 862 42.13 2.82 -8.26
C LEU A 862 42.07 1.99 -6.98
N PHE A 863 41.21 0.97 -6.92
CA PHE A 863 40.88 0.26 -5.68
C PHE A 863 41.26 -1.21 -5.67
N ALA A 864 42.09 -1.66 -6.63
CA ALA A 864 42.53 -3.06 -6.72
C ALA A 864 43.18 -3.56 -5.43
N TYR A 865 44.08 -2.75 -4.86
CA TYR A 865 44.83 -3.07 -3.63
C TYR A 865 44.30 -2.34 -2.39
N ALA A 866 43.17 -1.63 -2.51
CA ALA A 866 42.65 -0.85 -1.40
C ALA A 866 42.19 -1.76 -0.24
N PRO A 867 42.51 -1.39 1.02
CA PRO A 867 42.03 -2.12 2.19
C PRO A 867 40.49 -2.12 2.22
N PRO A 868 39.85 -3.21 2.71
CA PRO A 868 38.40 -3.36 2.70
C PRO A 868 37.68 -2.24 3.45
N ALA A 869 38.33 -1.61 4.43
CA ALA A 869 37.77 -0.53 5.22
C ALA A 869 37.55 0.77 4.40
N ILE A 870 38.40 1.07 3.40
CA ILE A 870 38.19 2.18 2.47
C ILE A 870 36.96 1.90 1.59
N ILE A 871 36.82 0.68 1.09
CA ILE A 871 35.64 0.27 0.30
C ILE A 871 34.37 0.38 1.15
N GLN A 872 34.41 -0.01 2.43
CA GLN A 872 33.29 0.13 3.37
C GLN A 872 32.88 1.59 3.61
N ARG A 873 33.83 2.53 3.59
CA ARG A 873 33.56 3.96 3.69
C ARG A 873 33.03 4.55 2.38
N LEU A 874 33.56 4.11 1.25
CA LEU A 874 33.23 4.62 -0.07
C LEU A 874 31.87 4.11 -0.57
N ALA A 875 31.58 2.82 -0.38
CA ALA A 875 30.42 2.16 -0.99
C ALA A 875 29.07 2.80 -0.65
N PRO A 876 28.76 3.21 0.61
CA PRO A 876 27.50 3.88 0.94
C PRO A 876 27.31 5.26 0.30
N SER A 877 28.40 5.89 -0.15
CA SER A 877 28.38 7.19 -0.83
C SER A 877 28.14 7.08 -2.33
N LEU A 878 28.17 5.86 -2.90
CA LEU A 878 27.90 5.62 -4.30
C LEU A 878 26.40 5.62 -4.57
N ASN A 879 26.01 6.26 -5.67
CA ASN A 879 24.63 6.21 -6.16
C ASN A 879 24.57 5.51 -7.52
N GLU A 880 23.67 4.52 -7.65
CA GLU A 880 23.37 3.86 -8.91
C GLU A 880 22.57 4.78 -9.85
N VAL A 881 23.02 4.88 -11.10
CA VAL A 881 22.33 5.55 -12.20
C VAL A 881 22.24 4.60 -13.38
N HIS A 882 21.07 4.55 -14.03
CA HIS A 882 20.79 3.64 -15.14
C HIS A 882 20.64 4.42 -16.44
N PHE A 883 21.29 3.96 -17.51
CA PHE A 883 21.20 4.55 -18.84
C PHE A 883 20.75 3.52 -19.87
N LYS A 884 19.83 3.93 -20.75
CA LYS A 884 19.43 3.15 -21.92
C LYS A 884 20.60 3.13 -22.93
N ARG A 885 20.67 2.10 -23.78
CA ARG A 885 21.60 2.04 -24.92
C ARG A 885 21.43 3.28 -25.80
N GLY A 886 22.54 3.84 -26.27
CA GLY A 886 22.62 5.09 -27.03
C GLY A 886 22.43 6.35 -26.17
N GLY A 887 22.22 6.19 -24.85
CA GLY A 887 22.11 7.31 -23.93
C GLY A 887 23.45 8.03 -23.78
N ILE A 888 23.46 9.34 -24.01
CA ILE A 888 24.63 10.20 -23.78
C ILE A 888 24.73 10.47 -22.28
N ILE A 889 25.85 10.09 -21.68
CA ILE A 889 26.13 10.24 -20.24
C ILE A 889 26.82 11.57 -19.97
N ILE A 890 27.85 11.89 -20.76
CA ILE A 890 28.61 13.14 -20.72
C ILE A 890 28.72 13.63 -22.16
N ARG A 891 28.47 14.92 -22.40
CA ARG A 891 28.78 15.57 -23.67
C ARG A 891 30.14 16.25 -23.61
N ILE A 892 30.80 16.34 -24.76
CA ILE A 892 32.00 17.17 -24.89
C ILE A 892 31.72 18.58 -24.39
N ASN A 893 32.66 19.15 -23.64
CA ASN A 893 32.56 20.45 -22.96
C ASN A 893 31.62 20.52 -21.76
N ASP A 894 31.00 19.42 -21.33
CA ASP A 894 30.23 19.43 -20.08
C ASP A 894 31.16 19.64 -18.88
N VAL A 895 30.71 20.51 -17.96
CA VAL A 895 31.37 20.72 -16.67
C VAL A 895 30.84 19.70 -15.67
N GLN A 896 31.66 18.70 -15.35
CA GLN A 896 31.25 17.57 -14.51
C GLN A 896 31.91 17.62 -13.13
N LYS A 897 31.11 17.24 -12.12
CA LYS A 897 31.55 17.13 -10.72
C LYS A 897 31.71 15.67 -10.25
N TYR A 898 31.11 14.76 -11.01
CA TYR A 898 30.99 13.36 -10.62
C TYR A 898 32.03 12.49 -11.33
N LEU A 899 32.39 11.42 -10.65
CA LEU A 899 33.12 10.30 -11.16
C LEU A 899 32.17 9.13 -11.37
N TYR A 900 32.27 8.48 -12.52
CA TYR A 900 31.40 7.38 -12.94
C TYR A 900 32.20 6.08 -12.98
N PHE A 901 31.72 5.05 -12.28
CA PHE A 901 32.26 3.69 -12.33
C PHE A 901 31.29 2.80 -13.10
N VAL A 902 31.77 2.07 -14.11
CA VAL A 902 30.97 1.13 -14.87
C VAL A 902 30.73 -0.13 -14.03
N TYR A 903 29.52 -0.27 -13.50
CA TYR A 903 29.12 -1.44 -12.70
C TYR A 903 28.61 -2.57 -13.58
N LYS A 904 27.80 -2.24 -14.60
CA LYS A 904 27.30 -3.20 -15.60
C LYS A 904 27.14 -2.49 -16.95
N GLY A 905 27.45 -3.20 -18.04
CA GLY A 905 27.37 -2.67 -19.40
C GLY A 905 28.72 -2.17 -19.92
N GLU A 906 28.67 -1.49 -21.07
CA GLU A 906 29.81 -0.94 -21.81
C GLU A 906 29.52 0.52 -22.19
N VAL A 907 30.51 1.39 -22.04
CA VAL A 907 30.45 2.82 -22.38
C VAL A 907 31.52 3.16 -23.41
N ASP A 908 31.14 3.80 -24.50
CA ASP A 908 32.06 4.26 -25.54
C ASP A 908 32.47 5.70 -25.25
N ILE A 909 33.77 5.96 -25.34
CA ILE A 909 34.37 7.29 -25.25
C ILE A 909 34.61 7.79 -26.68
N ILE A 910 33.97 8.90 -27.02
CA ILE A 910 33.96 9.46 -28.38
C ILE A 910 34.61 10.83 -28.36
N VAL A 911 35.60 11.04 -29.23
CA VAL A 911 36.23 12.36 -29.49
C VAL A 911 36.23 12.59 -31.00
N ALA A 912 35.79 13.77 -31.44
CA ALA A 912 35.66 14.11 -32.86
C ALA A 912 34.94 13.02 -33.68
N ASP A 913 33.81 12.54 -33.17
CA ASP A 913 32.98 11.47 -33.77
C ASP A 913 33.67 10.11 -33.97
N THR A 914 34.87 9.92 -33.43
CA THR A 914 35.60 8.64 -33.42
C THR A 914 35.58 8.00 -32.04
N VAL A 915 35.30 6.69 -31.97
CA VAL A 915 35.33 5.92 -30.72
C VAL A 915 36.78 5.65 -30.35
N LEU A 916 37.27 6.29 -29.29
CA LEU A 916 38.62 6.10 -28.78
C LEU A 916 38.77 4.75 -28.08
N THR A 917 37.90 4.48 -27.09
CA THR A 917 37.95 3.28 -26.26
C THR A 917 36.56 2.90 -25.75
N THR A 918 36.39 1.63 -25.42
CA THR A 918 35.17 1.11 -24.77
C THR A 918 35.48 0.69 -23.33
N LEU A 919 34.75 1.25 -22.38
CA LEU A 919 34.88 0.99 -20.96
C LEU A 919 33.91 -0.12 -20.55
N GLY A 920 34.45 -1.29 -20.22
CA GLY A 920 33.71 -2.39 -19.60
C GLY A 920 33.59 -2.25 -18.08
N VAL A 921 33.12 -3.31 -17.43
CA VAL A 921 32.96 -3.37 -15.96
C VAL A 921 34.27 -3.06 -15.24
N GLY A 922 34.23 -2.13 -14.28
CA GLY A 922 35.41 -1.61 -13.57
C GLY A 922 36.12 -0.44 -14.28
N GLY A 923 35.64 -0.01 -15.45
CA GLY A 923 36.08 1.23 -16.09
C GLY A 923 35.61 2.45 -15.30
N VAL A 924 36.41 3.51 -15.30
CA VAL A 924 36.15 4.75 -14.53
C VAL A 924 36.33 5.95 -15.42
N PHE A 925 35.45 6.95 -15.36
CA PHE A 925 35.57 8.17 -16.16
C PHE A 925 34.90 9.38 -15.47
N GLY A 926 35.29 10.60 -15.85
CA GLY A 926 34.72 11.84 -15.32
C GLY A 926 35.76 12.74 -14.64
N CYS A 927 35.41 13.31 -13.48
CA CYS A 927 36.26 14.30 -12.80
C CYS A 927 37.18 13.67 -11.74
N PHE A 928 38.49 13.67 -11.99
CA PHE A 928 39.53 13.29 -11.01
C PHE A 928 40.17 14.49 -10.29
N HIS A 929 39.78 15.71 -10.65
CA HIS A 929 40.44 16.94 -10.22
C HIS A 929 40.18 17.26 -8.74
N LYS A 930 41.17 17.86 -8.06
CA LYS A 930 41.11 18.12 -6.61
C LYS A 930 40.01 19.12 -6.23
N ASN A 931 39.80 20.15 -7.06
CA ASN A 931 38.78 21.19 -6.86
C ASN A 931 37.35 20.70 -7.15
N GLY A 932 37.21 19.46 -7.62
CA GLY A 932 35.94 18.77 -7.79
C GLY A 932 35.08 19.21 -8.99
N ILE A 933 35.64 20.00 -9.90
CA ILE A 933 34.97 20.48 -11.10
C ILE A 933 35.99 20.42 -12.25
N PHE A 934 35.60 19.79 -13.36
CA PHE A 934 36.45 19.68 -14.55
C PHE A 934 35.59 19.66 -15.82
N ARG A 935 36.07 20.31 -16.89
CA ARG A 935 35.42 20.33 -18.21
C ARG A 935 35.89 19.13 -19.01
N GLN A 936 34.97 18.30 -19.47
CA GLN A 936 35.29 17.03 -20.15
C GLN A 936 35.64 17.27 -21.62
N THR A 937 36.64 16.54 -22.14
CA THR A 937 37.10 16.66 -23.54
C THR A 937 36.50 15.61 -24.48
N PHE A 938 35.74 14.66 -23.95
CA PHE A 938 35.09 13.60 -24.71
C PHE A 938 33.58 13.52 -24.45
N THR A 939 32.89 12.80 -25.33
CA THR A 939 31.49 12.40 -25.15
C THR A 939 31.45 10.93 -24.72
N ALA A 940 30.78 10.64 -23.60
CA ALA A 940 30.54 9.26 -23.15
C ALA A 940 29.14 8.81 -23.56
N VAL A 941 29.05 7.69 -24.28
CA VAL A 941 27.77 7.12 -24.74
C VAL A 941 27.65 5.67 -24.28
N GLY A 942 26.52 5.29 -23.70
CA GLY A 942 26.26 3.89 -23.32
C GLY A 942 26.06 3.01 -24.55
N LYS A 943 27.02 2.12 -24.86
CA LYS A 943 26.90 1.15 -25.96
C LYS A 943 25.84 0.09 -25.69
N THR A 944 25.69 -0.27 -24.42
CA THR A 944 24.64 -1.17 -23.91
C THR A 944 23.81 -0.47 -22.84
N HIS A 945 22.76 -1.14 -22.35
CA HIS A 945 22.12 -0.75 -21.09
C HIS A 945 23.16 -0.75 -19.97
N THR A 946 23.47 0.45 -19.48
CA THR A 946 24.58 0.69 -18.57
C THR A 946 24.06 1.07 -17.20
N ILE A 947 24.70 0.49 -16.18
CA ILE A 947 24.50 0.85 -14.78
C ILE A 947 25.82 1.43 -14.30
N LEU A 948 25.77 2.69 -13.89
CA LEU A 948 26.92 3.45 -13.42
C LEU A 948 26.79 3.72 -11.92
N LEU A 949 27.91 3.65 -11.20
CA LEU A 949 28.00 4.13 -9.83
C LEU A 949 28.61 5.52 -9.87
N THR A 950 27.92 6.48 -9.28
CA THR A 950 28.34 7.89 -9.27
C THR A 950 28.89 8.27 -7.89
N LEU A 951 30.01 8.99 -7.89
CA LEU A 951 30.65 9.54 -6.70
C LEU A 951 30.99 11.01 -6.94
N ASN A 952 30.76 11.88 -5.96
CA ASN A 952 31.26 13.25 -6.06
C ASN A 952 32.78 13.27 -5.86
N SER A 953 33.50 13.92 -6.76
CA SER A 953 34.97 14.06 -6.73
C SER A 953 35.48 14.72 -5.45
N ILE A 954 34.77 15.73 -4.91
CA ILE A 954 35.13 16.35 -3.61
C ILE A 954 35.07 15.31 -2.50
N LYS A 955 33.99 14.51 -2.48
CA LYS A 955 33.79 13.48 -1.46
C LYS A 955 34.79 12.33 -1.59
N LEU A 956 35.18 11.98 -2.82
CA LEU A 956 36.28 11.05 -3.03
C LEU A 956 37.57 11.60 -2.40
N ASN A 957 37.87 12.88 -2.59
CA ASN A 957 39.08 13.50 -2.03
C ASN A 957 39.07 13.53 -0.50
N GLU A 958 37.92 13.84 0.10
CA GLU A 958 37.72 13.76 1.55
C GLU A 958 38.00 12.34 2.06
N ILE A 959 37.40 11.32 1.44
CA ILE A 959 37.58 9.92 1.84
C ILE A 959 39.03 9.47 1.62
N MET A 960 39.71 9.92 0.56
CA MET A 960 41.12 9.56 0.34
C MET A 960 42.05 10.28 1.32
N GLN A 961 41.72 11.48 1.79
CA GLN A 961 42.51 12.19 2.81
C GLN A 961 42.35 11.58 4.21
N GLU A 962 41.17 11.01 4.51
CA GLU A 962 40.91 10.32 5.78
C GLU A 962 41.77 9.06 5.97
N TRP A 963 42.29 8.47 4.88
CA TRP A 963 42.97 7.17 4.91
C TRP A 963 44.40 7.26 4.35
N ASP A 964 45.38 6.85 5.14
CA ASP A 964 46.83 6.90 4.81
C ASP A 964 47.26 5.75 3.86
N ASP A 965 46.51 5.53 2.78
CA ASP A 965 46.85 4.55 1.74
C ASP A 965 47.71 5.19 0.65
N LYS A 966 49.02 5.10 0.84
CA LYS A 966 50.03 5.67 -0.06
C LYS A 966 49.90 5.19 -1.51
N GLN A 967 49.43 3.96 -1.76
CA GLN A 967 49.35 3.41 -3.11
C GLN A 967 48.17 3.99 -3.91
N SER A 968 46.98 4.02 -3.31
CA SER A 968 45.79 4.62 -3.93
C SER A 968 45.96 6.13 -4.13
N GLU A 969 46.62 6.80 -3.17
CA GLU A 969 46.91 8.23 -3.28
C GLU A 969 47.93 8.52 -4.39
N GLU A 970 49.00 7.72 -4.50
CA GLU A 970 50.00 7.87 -5.55
C GLU A 970 49.39 7.62 -6.94
N ALA A 971 48.52 6.61 -7.08
CA ALA A 971 47.78 6.37 -8.31
C ALA A 971 46.91 7.59 -8.70
N LEU A 972 46.18 8.18 -7.74
CA LEU A 972 45.40 9.40 -7.98
C LEU A 972 46.27 10.61 -8.32
N ARG A 973 47.45 10.74 -7.72
CA ARG A 973 48.42 11.81 -8.04
C ARG A 973 48.94 11.66 -9.46
N GLN A 974 49.33 10.45 -9.87
CA GLN A 974 49.79 10.17 -11.24
C GLN A 974 48.70 10.46 -12.29
N ILE A 975 47.46 10.05 -12.01
CA ILE A 975 46.30 10.33 -12.88
C ILE A 975 46.10 11.84 -13.08
N ARG A 976 46.27 12.62 -12.01
CA ARG A 976 46.14 14.10 -12.05
C ARG A 976 47.27 14.76 -12.81
N LEU A 977 48.50 14.29 -12.63
CA LEU A 977 49.66 14.81 -13.37
C LEU A 977 49.51 14.58 -14.87
N LEU A 978 48.96 13.42 -15.25
CA LEU A 978 48.73 13.04 -16.65
C LEU A 978 47.40 13.58 -17.22
N ASN A 979 46.60 14.31 -16.43
CA ASN A 979 45.24 14.78 -16.80
C ASN A 979 44.37 13.69 -17.44
N VAL A 980 44.46 12.46 -16.92
CA VAL A 980 43.70 11.32 -17.45
C VAL A 980 42.24 11.46 -17.05
N GLU A 981 41.34 11.52 -18.03
CA GLU A 981 39.90 11.70 -17.80
C GLU A 981 39.10 10.37 -17.74
N TYR A 982 39.75 9.25 -18.07
CA TYR A 982 39.16 7.91 -18.00
C TYR A 982 40.19 6.79 -17.78
N MET A 983 39.75 5.67 -17.23
CA MET A 983 40.54 4.47 -16.95
C MET A 983 39.82 3.22 -17.39
N VAL A 984 40.56 2.35 -18.08
CA VAL A 984 40.09 1.00 -18.44
C VAL A 984 40.25 0.05 -17.25
N SER A 985 39.37 -0.93 -17.13
CA SER A 985 39.36 -1.90 -16.03
C SER A 985 40.60 -2.81 -15.99
N LEU A 986 40.91 -3.41 -14.83
CA LEU A 986 42.02 -4.38 -14.72
C LEU A 986 41.82 -5.60 -15.61
N SER A 987 40.58 -6.05 -15.81
CA SER A 987 40.28 -7.24 -16.63
C SER A 987 40.49 -7.01 -18.13
N SER A 988 40.60 -5.75 -18.57
CA SER A 988 40.71 -5.40 -19.99
C SER A 988 42.15 -5.46 -20.52
N THR A 989 43.17 -5.51 -19.64
CA THR A 989 44.58 -5.59 -20.06
C THR A 989 44.98 -6.97 -20.58
N GLY A 990 44.11 -7.98 -20.45
CA GLY A 990 44.32 -9.34 -21.00
C GLY A 990 43.63 -9.61 -22.34
N SER A 991 42.94 -8.64 -22.94
CA SER A 991 42.28 -8.83 -24.24
C SER A 991 42.25 -7.54 -25.07
N PHE A 992 43.40 -6.92 -25.26
CA PHE A 992 43.63 -6.14 -26.48
C PHE A 992 44.05 -7.11 -27.60
N SER A 993 43.18 -8.07 -27.92
CA SER A 993 43.17 -8.61 -29.27
C SER A 993 42.45 -7.57 -30.12
N THR A 994 43.21 -6.90 -30.99
CA THR A 994 42.87 -6.70 -32.39
C THR A 994 41.53 -7.32 -32.86
N ASN A 995 40.40 -6.78 -32.39
CA ASN A 995 39.07 -7.02 -32.98
C ASN A 995 38.77 -5.96 -34.04
N LEU A 996 39.81 -5.50 -34.75
CA LEU A 996 39.74 -4.99 -36.11
C LEU A 996 39.80 -6.14 -37.15
N ALA A 997 40.02 -7.37 -36.70
CA ALA A 997 39.52 -8.53 -37.41
C ALA A 997 38.08 -8.75 -36.96
N ASP A 998 37.14 -8.14 -37.70
CA ASP A 998 35.95 -8.85 -38.14
C ASP A 998 36.40 -10.24 -38.59
N ARG A 999 36.43 -11.18 -37.66
CA ARG A 999 36.34 -12.58 -38.03
C ARG A 999 35.02 -12.68 -38.75
N ARG A 1000 35.10 -12.69 -40.08
CA ARG A 1000 34.20 -13.40 -41.00
C ARG A 1000 34.10 -14.85 -40.50
N ILE A 1001 33.45 -15.05 -39.36
CA ILE A 1001 32.95 -16.34 -38.95
C ILE A 1001 31.87 -16.57 -39.98
N SER A 1002 32.11 -17.54 -40.87
CA SER A 1002 31.17 -18.08 -41.85
C SER A 1002 29.73 -17.85 -41.38
N GLU A 1003 29.11 -16.78 -41.88
CA GLU A 1003 27.70 -16.50 -41.64
C GLU A 1003 26.99 -17.75 -42.16
N SER A 1004 26.39 -18.50 -41.24
CA SER A 1004 25.65 -19.67 -41.66
C SER A 1004 24.57 -19.20 -42.65
N ARG A 1005 24.25 -20.00 -43.68
CA ARG A 1005 23.16 -19.65 -44.61
C ARG A 1005 21.88 -19.23 -43.88
N TYR A 1006 21.69 -19.76 -42.68
CA TYR A 1006 20.59 -19.46 -41.77
C TYR A 1006 20.68 -18.05 -41.15
N ASP A 1007 21.85 -17.58 -40.71
CA ASP A 1007 22.02 -16.20 -40.19
C ASP A 1007 21.67 -15.14 -41.25
N LYS A 1008 22.02 -15.37 -42.52
CA LYS A 1008 21.62 -14.50 -43.65
C LYS A 1008 20.11 -14.53 -43.95
N VAL A 1009 19.44 -15.63 -43.61
CA VAL A 1009 17.96 -15.73 -43.73
C VAL A 1009 17.32 -14.94 -42.59
N VAL A 1010 17.81 -15.13 -41.36
CA VAL A 1010 17.38 -14.36 -40.18
C VAL A 1010 17.55 -12.85 -40.41
N GLU A 1011 18.69 -12.42 -40.97
CA GLU A 1011 18.93 -11.01 -41.27
C GLU A 1011 17.99 -10.47 -42.35
N ARG A 1012 17.80 -11.21 -43.46
CA ARG A 1012 16.83 -10.82 -44.51
C ARG A 1012 15.40 -10.73 -43.98
N VAL A 1013 14.98 -11.68 -43.14
CA VAL A 1013 13.65 -11.69 -42.54
C VAL A 1013 13.47 -10.49 -41.61
N ASN A 1014 14.45 -10.16 -40.77
CA ASN A 1014 14.36 -9.02 -39.84
C ASN A 1014 14.49 -7.66 -40.54
N ASN A 1015 15.21 -7.56 -41.65
CA ASN A 1015 15.24 -6.33 -42.45
C ASN A 1015 13.89 -6.06 -43.13
N TYR A 1016 13.16 -7.12 -43.49
CA TYR A 1016 11.81 -7.01 -44.04
C TYR A 1016 10.76 -6.74 -42.96
N ILE A 1017 10.87 -7.43 -41.82
CA ILE A 1017 9.98 -7.31 -40.67
C ILE A 1017 10.60 -6.32 -39.69
N ASN A 1018 10.38 -5.03 -39.91
CA ASN A 1018 10.79 -4.02 -38.95
C ASN A 1018 10.03 -4.23 -37.62
N VAL A 1019 10.69 -4.88 -36.65
CA VAL A 1019 10.14 -5.26 -35.34
C VAL A 1019 9.75 -4.01 -34.53
N GLU A 1020 10.39 -2.87 -34.77
CA GLU A 1020 10.06 -1.59 -34.14
C GLU A 1020 9.03 -0.78 -34.95
N GLY A 1021 8.63 -1.27 -36.13
CA GLY A 1021 7.69 -0.62 -37.02
C GLY A 1021 6.26 -0.63 -36.47
N PHE A 1022 5.53 0.46 -36.70
CA PHE A 1022 4.12 0.60 -36.31
C PHE A 1022 3.24 -0.54 -36.83
N TRP A 1023 3.46 -0.99 -38.07
CA TRP A 1023 2.69 -2.06 -38.70
C TRP A 1023 2.88 -3.42 -38.03
N TYR A 1024 4.10 -3.74 -37.59
CA TYR A 1024 4.35 -4.98 -36.84
C TYR A 1024 3.68 -4.92 -35.47
N TRP A 1025 3.76 -3.79 -34.77
CA TRP A 1025 3.08 -3.61 -33.49
C TRP A 1025 1.56 -3.69 -33.63
N LEU A 1026 0.98 -3.07 -34.67
CA LEU A 1026 -0.44 -3.14 -34.95
C LEU A 1026 -0.89 -4.56 -35.31
N PHE A 1027 -0.07 -5.28 -36.08
CA PHE A 1027 -0.30 -6.67 -36.44
C PHE A 1027 -0.26 -7.59 -35.22
N ASP A 1028 0.77 -7.48 -34.39
CA ASP A 1028 0.93 -8.20 -33.12
C ASP A 1028 -0.26 -7.92 -32.18
N TYR A 1029 -0.67 -6.65 -32.07
CA TYR A 1029 -1.85 -6.25 -31.31
C TYR A 1029 -3.15 -6.87 -31.88
N MET A 1030 -3.40 -6.78 -33.18
CA MET A 1030 -4.59 -7.36 -33.82
C MET A 1030 -4.66 -8.88 -33.62
N LEU A 1031 -3.53 -9.57 -33.80
CA LEU A 1031 -3.44 -11.02 -33.70
C LEU A 1031 -3.67 -11.49 -32.25
N ASN A 1032 -2.94 -10.91 -31.30
CA ASN A 1032 -2.99 -11.33 -29.90
C ASN A 1032 -4.23 -10.82 -29.14
N VAL A 1033 -4.86 -9.72 -29.56
CA VAL A 1033 -6.00 -9.10 -28.85
C VAL A 1033 -7.34 -9.39 -29.50
N HIS A 1034 -7.45 -9.33 -30.83
CA HIS A 1034 -8.74 -9.46 -31.53
C HIS A 1034 -8.93 -10.83 -32.17
N CYS A 1035 -7.91 -11.38 -32.86
CA CYS A 1035 -8.00 -12.68 -33.51
C CYS A 1035 -7.94 -13.85 -32.52
N ALA A 1036 -7.10 -13.76 -31.47
CA ALA A 1036 -7.01 -14.79 -30.44
C ALA A 1036 -8.32 -15.00 -29.65
N ALA A 1037 -9.21 -14.00 -29.61
CA ALA A 1037 -10.47 -14.03 -28.86
C ALA A 1037 -11.69 -14.41 -29.73
N ILE A 1038 -11.67 -14.22 -31.05
CA ILE A 1038 -12.85 -14.33 -31.94
C ILE A 1038 -12.65 -15.45 -32.97
N THR A 1039 -12.85 -16.72 -32.59
CA THR A 1039 -12.85 -17.79 -33.60
C THR A 1039 -13.93 -18.85 -33.38
N SER A 1040 -14.93 -18.79 -34.24
CA SER A 1040 -15.76 -19.93 -34.66
C SER A 1040 -14.96 -20.88 -35.56
N ILE A 1041 -15.51 -22.08 -35.77
CA ILE A 1041 -14.91 -23.22 -36.47
C ILE A 1041 -14.44 -22.89 -37.90
N ALA A 1042 -15.06 -21.91 -38.58
CA ALA A 1042 -14.73 -21.54 -39.96
C ALA A 1042 -13.39 -20.81 -40.14
N ASN A 1043 -12.86 -20.15 -39.10
CA ASN A 1043 -11.57 -19.45 -39.17
C ASN A 1043 -10.36 -20.34 -38.87
N MET A 1044 -10.54 -21.63 -38.55
CA MET A 1044 -9.45 -22.54 -38.14
C MET A 1044 -8.45 -22.83 -39.27
N ALA A 1045 -8.90 -22.96 -40.53
CA ALA A 1045 -8.01 -23.21 -41.66
C ALA A 1045 -7.11 -22.00 -41.97
N PHE A 1046 -7.68 -20.80 -41.92
CA PHE A 1046 -6.93 -19.55 -42.06
C PHE A 1046 -5.94 -19.42 -40.90
N ILE A 1047 -6.38 -19.61 -39.66
CA ILE A 1047 -5.56 -19.43 -38.47
C ILE A 1047 -4.43 -20.46 -38.35
N CYS A 1048 -4.63 -21.73 -38.72
CA CYS A 1048 -3.55 -22.73 -38.75
C CYS A 1048 -2.45 -22.36 -39.78
N ILE A 1049 -2.81 -21.78 -40.93
CA ILE A 1049 -1.84 -21.30 -41.93
C ILE A 1049 -1.07 -20.07 -41.42
N TYR A 1050 -1.74 -19.15 -40.72
CA TYR A 1050 -1.13 -17.91 -40.23
C TYR A 1050 -0.33 -18.09 -38.92
N LEU A 1051 -0.74 -18.96 -37.98
CA LEU A 1051 0.04 -19.26 -36.76
C LEU A 1051 1.19 -20.23 -37.01
N ASN A 1052 1.10 -21.12 -38.02
CA ASN A 1052 2.29 -21.84 -38.50
C ASN A 1052 3.36 -20.85 -38.99
N ARG A 1053 2.96 -19.74 -39.61
CA ARG A 1053 3.88 -18.63 -39.93
C ARG A 1053 4.42 -17.95 -38.69
N GLU A 1054 3.65 -17.79 -37.62
CA GLU A 1054 4.13 -17.19 -36.36
C GLU A 1054 5.19 -18.06 -35.65
N ILE A 1055 4.99 -19.39 -35.59
CA ILE A 1055 6.00 -20.32 -35.06
C ILE A 1055 7.26 -20.28 -35.92
N LEU A 1056 7.12 -20.27 -37.25
CA LEU A 1056 8.24 -20.12 -38.18
C LEU A 1056 8.95 -18.78 -37.96
N LEU A 1057 8.21 -17.69 -37.78
CA LEU A 1057 8.76 -16.36 -37.51
C LEU A 1057 9.47 -16.30 -36.15
N GLY A 1058 8.96 -16.98 -35.10
CA GLY A 1058 9.57 -17.02 -33.77
C GLY A 1058 11.00 -17.59 -33.76
N PHE A 1059 11.32 -18.50 -34.68
CA PHE A 1059 12.70 -19.00 -34.86
C PHE A 1059 13.63 -18.01 -35.58
N HIS A 1060 13.09 -17.01 -36.28
CA HIS A 1060 13.86 -16.08 -37.13
C HIS A 1060 13.76 -14.60 -36.71
N ILE A 1061 12.86 -14.24 -35.80
CA ILE A 1061 12.70 -12.85 -35.33
C ILE A 1061 13.82 -12.53 -34.33
N ALA A 1062 14.53 -11.44 -34.62
CA ALA A 1062 15.51 -10.87 -33.73
C ALA A 1062 14.81 -10.28 -32.50
N TYR A 1063 15.44 -10.43 -31.35
CA TYR A 1063 14.92 -9.87 -30.11
C TYR A 1063 15.90 -8.87 -29.51
N VAL A 1064 15.37 -7.87 -28.83
CA VAL A 1064 16.19 -7.00 -27.99
C VAL A 1064 16.46 -7.73 -26.68
N ASP A 1065 17.74 -7.98 -26.37
CA ASP A 1065 18.11 -8.58 -25.10
C ASP A 1065 17.77 -7.59 -23.97
N PRO A 1066 16.89 -7.95 -23.02
CA PRO A 1066 16.46 -7.03 -21.96
C PRO A 1066 17.61 -6.55 -21.05
N ASN A 1067 18.72 -7.30 -21.00
CA ASN A 1067 19.85 -6.97 -20.13
C ASN A 1067 20.87 -6.05 -20.80
N THR A 1068 21.14 -6.23 -22.10
CA THR A 1068 22.16 -5.47 -22.84
C THR A 1068 21.57 -4.38 -23.73
N GLY A 1069 20.30 -4.50 -24.12
CA GLY A 1069 19.65 -3.57 -25.05
C GLY A 1069 20.15 -3.69 -26.49
N ILE A 1070 20.99 -4.69 -26.78
CA ILE A 1070 21.46 -4.99 -28.12
C ILE A 1070 20.40 -5.86 -28.81
N LEU A 1071 20.18 -5.59 -30.09
CA LEU A 1071 19.39 -6.46 -30.96
C LEU A 1071 20.22 -7.73 -31.21
N GLU A 1072 19.79 -8.87 -30.67
CA GLU A 1072 20.47 -10.14 -30.91
C GLU A 1072 20.03 -10.74 -32.24
N LEU A 1073 20.93 -10.70 -33.22
CA LEU A 1073 20.75 -11.29 -34.55
C LEU A 1073 21.25 -12.74 -34.65
N ARG A 1074 21.90 -13.26 -33.61
CA ARG A 1074 22.53 -14.59 -33.65
C ARG A 1074 21.47 -15.69 -33.59
N SER A 1075 21.36 -16.48 -34.67
CA SER A 1075 20.39 -17.56 -34.81
C SER A 1075 20.33 -18.53 -33.63
N ARG A 1076 21.49 -19.04 -33.17
CA ARG A 1076 21.54 -20.00 -32.05
C ARG A 1076 20.89 -19.46 -30.78
N LYS A 1077 21.05 -18.17 -30.48
CA LYS A 1077 20.46 -17.56 -29.29
C LYS A 1077 18.96 -17.26 -29.46
N ILE A 1078 18.52 -16.95 -30.68
CA ILE A 1078 17.10 -16.80 -31.02
C ILE A 1078 16.37 -18.13 -30.81
N VAL A 1079 16.90 -19.21 -31.40
CA VAL A 1079 16.34 -20.56 -31.30
C VAL A 1079 16.28 -21.05 -29.85
N THR A 1080 17.39 -20.94 -29.09
CA THR A 1080 17.40 -21.39 -27.69
C THR A 1080 16.46 -20.58 -26.80
N ARG A 1081 16.36 -19.27 -27.02
CA ARG A 1081 15.37 -18.44 -26.32
C ARG A 1081 13.96 -18.90 -26.65
N TYR A 1082 13.60 -18.98 -27.92
CA TYR A 1082 12.25 -19.34 -28.34
C TYR A 1082 11.82 -20.73 -27.83
N LEU A 1083 12.70 -21.73 -27.94
CA LEU A 1083 12.47 -23.09 -27.41
C LEU A 1083 12.26 -23.13 -25.90
N THR A 1084 12.93 -22.27 -25.14
CA THR A 1084 12.82 -22.24 -23.67
C THR A 1084 11.63 -21.41 -23.18
N THR A 1085 11.18 -20.41 -23.95
CA THR A 1085 10.20 -19.43 -23.47
C THR A 1085 8.79 -19.57 -24.05
N GLU A 1086 8.64 -19.74 -25.36
CA GLU A 1086 7.35 -19.54 -26.04
C GLU A 1086 6.88 -20.75 -26.84
N PHE A 1087 7.84 -21.50 -27.41
CA PHE A 1087 7.56 -22.63 -28.29
C PHE A 1087 6.56 -23.64 -27.74
N ALA A 1088 6.67 -24.06 -26.48
CA ALA A 1088 5.75 -25.05 -25.91
C ALA A 1088 4.30 -24.54 -25.90
N LEU A 1089 4.09 -23.27 -25.55
CA LEU A 1089 2.76 -22.66 -25.49
C LEU A 1089 2.19 -22.49 -26.90
N ASP A 1090 3.01 -22.00 -27.84
CA ASP A 1090 2.62 -21.78 -29.23
C ASP A 1090 2.29 -23.11 -29.92
N LEU A 1091 3.08 -24.15 -29.66
CA LEU A 1091 2.86 -25.51 -30.15
C LEU A 1091 1.54 -26.11 -29.64
N PHE A 1092 1.29 -26.07 -28.32
CA PHE A 1092 0.04 -26.60 -27.77
C PHE A 1092 -1.18 -25.82 -28.29
N SER A 1093 -1.07 -24.50 -28.44
CA SER A 1093 -2.16 -23.65 -28.95
C SER A 1093 -2.54 -23.92 -30.42
N CYS A 1094 -1.58 -24.44 -31.20
CA CYS A 1094 -1.73 -24.73 -32.63
C CYS A 1094 -2.05 -26.20 -32.93
N PHE A 1095 -1.79 -27.10 -31.98
CA PHE A 1095 -1.92 -28.54 -32.23
C PHE A 1095 -3.40 -28.94 -32.47
N PRO A 1096 -3.74 -29.55 -33.63
CA PRO A 1096 -5.13 -29.84 -34.00
C PRO A 1096 -5.66 -31.11 -33.30
N ILE A 1097 -5.75 -31.09 -31.97
CA ILE A 1097 -6.25 -32.20 -31.13
C ILE A 1097 -7.65 -32.65 -31.55
N GLU A 1098 -8.47 -31.73 -32.04
CA GLU A 1098 -9.84 -32.02 -32.49
C GLU A 1098 -9.89 -33.02 -33.63
N PHE A 1099 -8.99 -32.88 -34.63
CA PHE A 1099 -8.92 -33.81 -35.75
C PHE A 1099 -8.47 -35.21 -35.31
N LEU A 1100 -7.52 -35.29 -34.37
CA LEU A 1100 -7.05 -36.56 -33.81
C LEU A 1100 -8.12 -37.23 -32.94
N VAL A 1101 -8.79 -36.49 -32.05
CA VAL A 1101 -9.81 -37.03 -31.14
C VAL A 1101 -11.08 -37.42 -31.90
N GLN A 1102 -11.43 -36.70 -32.96
CA GLN A 1102 -12.53 -37.07 -33.84
C GLN A 1102 -12.29 -38.41 -34.54
N PHE A 1103 -11.02 -38.75 -34.80
CA PHE A 1103 -10.64 -40.04 -35.39
C PHE A 1103 -10.60 -41.18 -34.36
N VAL A 1104 -10.22 -40.91 -33.10
CA VAL A 1104 -10.03 -41.94 -32.06
C VAL A 1104 -11.28 -42.18 -31.21
N ILE A 1105 -11.97 -41.12 -30.73
CA ILE A 1105 -13.17 -41.25 -29.90
C ILE A 1105 -14.19 -40.13 -30.20
N PRO A 1106 -15.21 -40.36 -31.06
CA PRO A 1106 -16.17 -39.33 -31.47
C PRO A 1106 -17.01 -38.75 -30.31
N LYS A 1107 -17.20 -39.53 -29.22
CA LYS A 1107 -17.93 -39.09 -28.02
C LYS A 1107 -17.24 -37.95 -27.25
N PHE A 1108 -15.92 -37.80 -27.36
CA PHE A 1108 -15.16 -36.76 -26.63
C PHE A 1108 -14.75 -35.55 -27.49
N THR A 1109 -15.24 -35.48 -28.73
CA THR A 1109 -14.96 -34.37 -29.68
C THR A 1109 -15.29 -32.99 -29.12
N LYS A 1110 -16.34 -32.87 -28.30
CA LYS A 1110 -16.67 -31.60 -27.63
C LYS A 1110 -15.64 -31.22 -26.56
N LEU A 1111 -15.06 -32.18 -25.86
CA LEU A 1111 -14.06 -31.95 -24.80
C LEU A 1111 -12.68 -31.57 -25.39
N SER A 1112 -12.34 -32.05 -26.60
CA SER A 1112 -11.09 -31.69 -27.29
C SER A 1112 -10.99 -30.21 -27.70
N THR A 1113 -12.11 -29.47 -27.69
CA THR A 1113 -12.11 -28.01 -27.92
C THR A 1113 -11.47 -27.21 -26.78
N PHE A 1114 -11.22 -27.85 -25.62
CA PHE A 1114 -10.54 -27.22 -24.49
C PHE A 1114 -9.11 -26.75 -24.84
N ASN A 1115 -8.47 -27.33 -25.86
CA ASN A 1115 -7.16 -26.86 -26.32
C ASN A 1115 -7.19 -25.38 -26.75
N ARG A 1116 -8.34 -24.89 -27.22
CA ARG A 1116 -8.52 -23.49 -27.61
C ARG A 1116 -8.37 -22.51 -26.44
N VAL A 1117 -8.52 -22.97 -25.19
CA VAL A 1117 -8.30 -22.15 -23.98
C VAL A 1117 -6.82 -21.75 -23.84
N PHE A 1118 -5.87 -22.54 -24.34
CA PHE A 1118 -4.45 -22.17 -24.31
C PHE A 1118 -4.13 -20.93 -25.16
N ARG A 1119 -4.93 -20.63 -26.20
CA ARG A 1119 -4.79 -19.40 -27.00
C ARG A 1119 -5.06 -18.13 -26.19
N PHE A 1120 -5.91 -18.22 -25.16
CA PHE A 1120 -6.11 -17.10 -24.24
C PHE A 1120 -4.91 -16.87 -23.31
N LEU A 1121 -4.09 -17.88 -23.04
CA LEU A 1121 -2.86 -17.69 -22.27
C LEU A 1121 -1.84 -16.83 -23.03
N LEU A 1122 -1.84 -16.86 -24.37
CA LEU A 1122 -1.08 -15.92 -25.21
C LEU A 1122 -1.55 -14.49 -24.99
N MET A 1123 -2.85 -14.25 -25.09
CA MET A 1123 -3.42 -12.92 -24.85
C MET A 1123 -3.15 -12.46 -23.41
N SER A 1124 -3.31 -13.33 -22.41
CA SER A 1124 -2.98 -13.06 -21.00
C SER A 1124 -1.50 -12.72 -20.81
N LYS A 1125 -0.60 -13.41 -21.52
CA LYS A 1125 0.84 -13.14 -21.53
C LYS A 1125 1.14 -11.79 -22.17
N TYR A 1126 0.53 -11.48 -23.32
CA TYR A 1126 0.62 -10.18 -23.98
C TYR A 1126 0.18 -9.04 -23.06
N TYR A 1127 -0.98 -9.20 -22.40
CA TYR A 1127 -1.48 -8.23 -21.43
C TYR A 1127 -0.58 -8.08 -20.21
N ARG A 1128 0.03 -9.17 -19.70
CA ARG A 1128 1.02 -9.09 -18.61
C ARG A 1128 2.24 -8.27 -19.01
N THR A 1129 2.75 -8.47 -20.23
CA THR A 1129 3.87 -7.70 -20.78
C THR A 1129 3.50 -6.22 -20.93
N CYS A 1130 2.29 -5.92 -21.42
CA CYS A 1130 1.82 -4.54 -21.55
C CYS A 1130 1.52 -3.89 -20.20
N LYS A 1131 0.99 -4.65 -19.22
CA LYS A 1131 0.72 -4.16 -17.85
C LYS A 1131 1.97 -3.62 -17.15
N GLN A 1132 3.14 -4.15 -17.49
CA GLN A 1132 4.42 -3.71 -16.95
C GLN A 1132 4.94 -2.40 -17.56
N LYS A 1133 4.33 -1.90 -18.65
CA LYS A 1133 4.66 -0.59 -19.23
C LYS A 1133 4.12 0.55 -18.35
N LEU A 1134 4.82 1.69 -18.36
CA LEU A 1134 4.39 2.88 -17.61
C LEU A 1134 3.28 3.62 -18.36
N ILE A 1135 3.33 3.59 -19.70
CA ILE A 1135 2.25 4.10 -20.55
C ILE A 1135 1.37 2.93 -20.97
N LEU A 1136 0.31 2.72 -20.22
CA LEU A 1136 -0.73 1.79 -20.60
C LEU A 1136 -1.95 2.59 -21.05
N SER A 1137 -2.34 2.42 -22.32
CA SER A 1137 -3.55 3.07 -22.84
C SER A 1137 -4.78 2.60 -22.07
N LYS A 1138 -5.74 3.51 -21.83
CA LYS A 1138 -6.99 3.19 -21.15
C LYS A 1138 -7.74 2.06 -21.88
N HIS A 1139 -7.74 2.10 -23.21
CA HIS A 1139 -8.36 1.08 -24.06
C HIS A 1139 -7.83 -0.32 -23.79
N LEU A 1140 -6.51 -0.51 -23.66
CA LEU A 1140 -5.93 -1.83 -23.44
C LEU A 1140 -6.32 -2.42 -22.07
N ARG A 1141 -6.55 -1.58 -21.07
CA ARG A 1141 -7.01 -2.03 -19.76
C ARG A 1141 -8.48 -2.43 -19.78
N TRP A 1142 -9.31 -1.67 -20.51
CA TRP A 1142 -10.71 -1.99 -20.72
C TRP A 1142 -10.88 -3.28 -21.52
N SER A 1143 -10.15 -3.43 -22.62
CA SER A 1143 -10.17 -4.65 -23.42
C SER A 1143 -9.75 -5.86 -22.57
N TYR A 1144 -8.68 -5.72 -21.76
CA TYR A 1144 -8.28 -6.78 -20.83
C TYR A 1144 -9.41 -7.19 -19.89
N LEU A 1145 -10.04 -6.21 -19.23
CA LEU A 1145 -11.10 -6.47 -18.24
C LEU A 1145 -12.32 -7.13 -18.91
N ILE A 1146 -12.72 -6.63 -20.07
CA ILE A 1146 -13.84 -7.14 -20.87
C ILE A 1146 -13.55 -8.59 -21.30
N TYR A 1147 -12.43 -8.85 -21.98
CA TYR A 1147 -12.10 -10.21 -22.43
C TYR A 1147 -11.95 -11.19 -21.27
N TRP A 1148 -11.34 -10.77 -20.16
CA TRP A 1148 -11.18 -11.62 -18.97
C TRP A 1148 -12.52 -11.90 -18.27
N SER A 1149 -13.50 -10.99 -18.35
CA SER A 1149 -14.88 -11.24 -17.90
C SER A 1149 -15.64 -12.16 -18.85
N MET A 1150 -15.55 -11.94 -20.17
CA MET A 1150 -16.22 -12.77 -21.18
C MET A 1150 -15.78 -14.23 -21.09
N ILE A 1151 -14.50 -14.49 -20.87
CA ILE A 1151 -13.99 -15.86 -20.78
C ILE A 1151 -14.42 -16.57 -19.51
N ARG A 1152 -14.48 -15.85 -18.39
CA ARG A 1152 -15.04 -16.43 -17.17
C ARG A 1152 -16.51 -16.75 -17.34
N LEU A 1153 -17.27 -15.86 -17.97
CA LEU A 1153 -18.68 -16.09 -18.32
C LEU A 1153 -18.82 -17.31 -19.25
N GLN A 1154 -17.94 -17.43 -20.25
CA GLN A 1154 -17.91 -18.59 -21.15
C GLN A 1154 -17.60 -19.90 -20.41
N LEU A 1155 -16.60 -19.89 -19.52
CA LEU A 1155 -16.24 -21.06 -18.71
C LEU A 1155 -17.41 -21.48 -17.82
N ILE A 1156 -18.05 -20.51 -17.15
CA ILE A 1156 -19.26 -20.68 -16.33
C ILE A 1156 -20.37 -21.33 -17.17
N ALA A 1157 -20.72 -20.74 -18.32
CA ALA A 1157 -21.74 -21.29 -19.24
C ALA A 1157 -21.40 -22.70 -19.75
N SER A 1158 -20.12 -22.97 -20.00
CA SER A 1158 -19.67 -24.30 -20.41
C SER A 1158 -19.74 -25.34 -19.29
N ILE A 1159 -19.42 -24.97 -18.04
CA ILE A 1159 -19.55 -25.83 -16.86
C ILE A 1159 -21.03 -26.16 -16.63
N TRP A 1160 -21.92 -25.17 -16.77
CA TRP A 1160 -23.36 -25.38 -16.75
C TRP A 1160 -23.76 -26.41 -17.81
N PHE A 1161 -23.33 -26.23 -19.06
CA PHE A 1161 -23.68 -27.15 -20.14
C PHE A 1161 -23.14 -28.58 -19.92
N ILE A 1162 -21.90 -28.75 -19.46
CA ILE A 1162 -21.28 -30.07 -19.24
C ILE A 1162 -21.95 -30.82 -18.07
N VAL A 1163 -22.18 -30.13 -16.95
CA VAL A 1163 -22.63 -30.80 -15.71
C VAL A 1163 -24.15 -30.90 -15.64
N ALA A 1164 -24.87 -29.87 -16.11
CA ALA A 1164 -26.34 -29.90 -16.14
C ALA A 1164 -26.88 -30.71 -17.33
N CYS A 1165 -26.12 -30.87 -18.41
CA CYS A 1165 -26.60 -31.35 -19.71
C CYS A 1165 -25.96 -32.61 -20.27
N LEU A 1166 -26.04 -33.70 -19.51
CA LEU A 1166 -25.56 -35.00 -19.99
C LEU A 1166 -26.50 -35.67 -21.00
N HIS A 1167 -27.84 -35.48 -20.93
CA HIS A 1167 -28.77 -36.09 -21.90
C HIS A 1167 -30.05 -35.29 -22.24
N THR A 1168 -30.58 -34.41 -21.37
CA THR A 1168 -31.81 -33.61 -21.62
C THR A 1168 -31.80 -32.28 -20.84
N CYS A 1169 -31.60 -31.13 -21.50
CA CYS A 1169 -31.82 -29.81 -20.89
C CYS A 1169 -32.77 -28.98 -21.73
N TYR A 1170 -34.05 -29.26 -21.57
CA TYR A 1170 -35.05 -28.62 -22.39
C TYR A 1170 -36.20 -28.20 -21.48
N HIS A 1171 -36.03 -27.16 -20.65
CA HIS A 1171 -37.15 -26.61 -19.87
C HIS A 1171 -36.98 -25.10 -19.65
N VAL A 1172 -37.71 -24.28 -20.42
CA VAL A 1172 -38.03 -22.85 -20.14
C VAL A 1172 -39.42 -22.81 -19.53
N THR A 1173 -39.66 -22.09 -18.44
CA THR A 1173 -41.00 -22.03 -17.86
C THR A 1173 -41.89 -21.03 -18.59
N ASP A 1174 -43.09 -21.46 -18.99
CA ASP A 1174 -44.14 -20.61 -19.54
C ASP A 1174 -44.60 -19.55 -18.52
N ARG A 1175 -45.40 -18.54 -18.90
CA ARG A 1175 -45.93 -17.50 -17.95
C ARG A 1175 -46.72 -18.07 -16.75
N ILE A 1176 -47.10 -19.35 -16.81
CA ILE A 1176 -47.85 -20.12 -15.81
C ILE A 1176 -46.92 -21.09 -15.03
N GLY A 1177 -45.61 -21.10 -15.29
CA GLY A 1177 -44.63 -21.93 -14.56
C GLY A 1177 -44.47 -23.36 -15.11
N ARG A 1178 -45.04 -23.69 -16.28
CA ARG A 1178 -44.92 -25.02 -16.90
C ARG A 1178 -43.64 -25.14 -17.73
N PRO A 1179 -42.85 -26.22 -17.60
CA PRO A 1179 -41.56 -26.33 -18.27
C PRO A 1179 -41.70 -26.78 -19.74
N ILE A 1180 -41.33 -25.91 -20.70
CA ILE A 1180 -41.37 -26.14 -22.15
C ILE A 1180 -40.01 -26.64 -22.67
N ALA A 1181 -40.03 -27.72 -23.45
CA ALA A 1181 -38.85 -28.27 -24.09
C ALA A 1181 -38.44 -27.51 -25.37
N VAL A 1182 -37.21 -27.01 -25.41
CA VAL A 1182 -36.60 -26.33 -26.56
C VAL A 1182 -35.84 -27.37 -27.40
N SER A 1183 -36.24 -27.66 -28.64
CA SER A 1183 -35.65 -28.75 -29.44
C SER A 1183 -34.27 -28.47 -30.06
N ASN A 1184 -33.85 -27.20 -30.17
CA ASN A 1184 -32.63 -26.80 -30.87
C ASN A 1184 -31.40 -26.65 -29.94
N SER A 1185 -30.24 -27.09 -30.44
CA SER A 1185 -28.95 -27.00 -29.73
C SER A 1185 -28.39 -25.56 -29.61
N SER A 1186 -28.76 -24.66 -30.53
CA SER A 1186 -28.43 -23.23 -30.48
C SER A 1186 -29.23 -22.49 -29.42
N ASP A 1187 -30.52 -22.79 -29.35
CA ASP A 1187 -31.47 -22.07 -28.50
C ASP A 1187 -31.28 -22.47 -27.04
N SER A 1188 -30.93 -23.74 -26.79
CA SER A 1188 -30.50 -24.22 -25.47
C SER A 1188 -29.18 -23.59 -24.99
N ALA A 1189 -28.23 -23.32 -25.88
CA ALA A 1189 -27.03 -22.57 -25.54
C ALA A 1189 -27.38 -21.14 -25.14
N LEU A 1190 -28.26 -20.48 -25.89
CA LEU A 1190 -28.74 -19.13 -25.59
C LEU A 1190 -29.42 -19.06 -24.21
N VAL A 1191 -30.27 -20.04 -23.88
CA VAL A 1191 -30.92 -20.15 -22.56
C VAL A 1191 -29.89 -20.38 -21.44
N GLY A 1192 -28.82 -21.14 -21.69
CA GLY A 1192 -27.71 -21.29 -20.75
C GLY A 1192 -26.95 -19.97 -20.54
N TYR A 1193 -26.72 -19.20 -21.60
CA TYR A 1193 -26.13 -17.86 -21.48
C TYR A 1193 -27.04 -16.89 -20.76
N THR A 1194 -28.35 -16.88 -21.03
CA THR A 1194 -29.28 -16.00 -20.32
C THR A 1194 -29.33 -16.33 -18.84
N TYR A 1195 -29.32 -17.61 -18.46
CA TYR A 1195 -29.26 -18.04 -17.06
C TYR A 1195 -27.96 -17.59 -16.37
N THR A 1196 -26.81 -17.82 -17.01
CA THR A 1196 -25.50 -17.43 -16.43
C THR A 1196 -25.32 -15.92 -16.37
N ILE A 1197 -25.80 -15.19 -17.38
CA ILE A 1197 -25.85 -13.72 -17.36
C ILE A 1197 -26.76 -13.26 -16.23
N ASN A 1198 -27.94 -13.85 -16.03
CA ASN A 1198 -28.88 -13.46 -14.98
C ASN A 1198 -28.29 -13.64 -13.56
N ILE A 1199 -27.56 -14.73 -13.31
CA ILE A 1199 -26.83 -14.93 -12.06
C ILE A 1199 -25.78 -13.83 -11.85
N LEU A 1200 -25.13 -13.38 -12.93
CA LEU A 1200 -24.10 -12.35 -12.87
C LEU A 1200 -24.65 -10.93 -12.77
N SER A 1201 -25.72 -10.62 -13.52
CA SER A 1201 -26.34 -9.29 -13.60
C SER A 1201 -27.29 -9.03 -12.44
N THR A 1202 -27.60 -10.03 -11.61
CA THR A 1202 -28.53 -9.94 -10.48
C THR A 1202 -29.94 -9.46 -10.85
N THR A 1203 -30.30 -9.52 -12.14
CA THR A 1203 -31.54 -8.94 -12.69
C THR A 1203 -32.79 -9.76 -12.40
N GLY A 1204 -32.64 -10.97 -11.87
CA GLY A 1204 -33.73 -11.79 -11.36
C GLY A 1204 -34.83 -12.14 -12.38
N LEU A 1205 -34.45 -12.44 -13.63
CA LEU A 1205 -35.40 -12.91 -14.63
C LEU A 1205 -35.98 -14.29 -14.21
N ARG A 1206 -37.30 -14.37 -14.07
CA ARG A 1206 -38.06 -15.54 -13.57
C ARG A 1206 -38.09 -16.74 -14.54
N GLU A 1207 -37.59 -16.58 -15.76
CA GLU A 1207 -37.85 -17.50 -16.87
C GLU A 1207 -36.93 -18.74 -16.90
N THR A 1208 -35.84 -18.76 -16.11
CA THR A 1208 -34.85 -19.86 -16.09
C THR A 1208 -34.55 -20.32 -14.66
N ILE A 1209 -35.11 -21.47 -14.27
CA ILE A 1209 -35.05 -22.02 -12.91
C ILE A 1209 -34.41 -23.43 -12.95
N PRO A 1210 -33.51 -23.79 -12.01
CA PRO A 1210 -33.04 -25.18 -11.88
C PRO A 1210 -34.20 -26.11 -11.53
N TYR A 1211 -34.30 -27.28 -12.18
CA TYR A 1211 -35.37 -28.25 -11.95
C TYR A 1211 -34.89 -29.53 -11.25
N ASN A 1212 -33.60 -29.88 -11.43
CA ASN A 1212 -32.99 -31.07 -10.83
C ASN A 1212 -32.06 -30.73 -9.66
N MET A 1213 -31.93 -31.64 -8.69
CA MET A 1213 -31.00 -31.49 -7.57
C MET A 1213 -29.53 -31.34 -8.02
N LYS A 1214 -29.15 -31.99 -9.13
CA LYS A 1214 -27.83 -31.81 -9.76
C LYS A 1214 -27.64 -30.39 -10.30
N GLN A 1215 -28.68 -29.81 -10.92
CA GLN A 1215 -28.66 -28.44 -11.45
C GLN A 1215 -28.61 -27.41 -10.32
N LEU A 1216 -29.32 -27.67 -9.21
CA LEU A 1216 -29.30 -26.85 -7.99
C LEU A 1216 -27.89 -26.81 -7.36
N GLY A 1217 -27.21 -27.95 -7.29
CA GLY A 1217 -25.82 -27.99 -6.79
C GLY A 1217 -24.85 -27.17 -7.65
N VAL A 1218 -25.00 -27.21 -8.97
CA VAL A 1218 -24.18 -26.43 -9.90
C VAL A 1218 -24.50 -24.93 -9.81
N SER A 1219 -25.78 -24.56 -9.68
CA SER A 1219 -26.18 -23.15 -9.56
C SER A 1219 -25.62 -22.49 -8.29
N ILE A 1220 -25.58 -23.21 -7.16
CA ILE A 1220 -24.93 -22.77 -5.92
C ILE A 1220 -23.47 -22.39 -6.18
N PHE A 1221 -22.70 -23.29 -6.82
CA PHE A 1221 -21.29 -23.05 -7.11
C PHE A 1221 -21.10 -21.85 -8.05
N MET A 1222 -21.96 -21.74 -9.07
CA MET A 1222 -21.90 -20.69 -10.07
C MET A 1222 -22.21 -19.31 -9.47
N ALA A 1223 -23.20 -19.22 -8.58
CA ALA A 1223 -23.56 -17.98 -7.91
C ALA A 1223 -22.43 -17.48 -6.98
N LEU A 1224 -21.78 -18.38 -6.23
CA LEU A 1224 -20.60 -18.03 -5.43
C LEU A 1224 -19.42 -17.57 -6.30
N PHE A 1225 -19.19 -18.23 -7.43
CA PHE A 1225 -18.12 -17.85 -8.36
C PHE A 1225 -18.40 -16.49 -9.02
N ALA A 1226 -19.67 -16.19 -9.35
CA ALA A 1226 -20.08 -14.92 -9.90
C ALA A 1226 -19.71 -13.74 -8.98
N GLN A 1227 -19.82 -13.89 -7.66
CA GLN A 1227 -19.39 -12.86 -6.70
C GLN A 1227 -17.89 -12.59 -6.75
N ILE A 1228 -17.06 -13.64 -6.87
CA ILE A 1228 -15.60 -13.47 -7.06
C ILE A 1228 -15.32 -12.74 -8.37
N MET A 1229 -16.11 -13.01 -9.42
CA MET A 1229 -16.01 -12.35 -10.70
C MET A 1229 -16.31 -10.85 -10.60
N ILE A 1230 -17.45 -10.49 -10.01
CA ILE A 1230 -17.86 -9.10 -9.77
C ILE A 1230 -16.80 -8.36 -8.95
N ALA A 1231 -16.31 -8.97 -7.86
CA ALA A 1231 -15.30 -8.35 -7.01
C ALA A 1231 -13.97 -8.10 -7.73
N SER A 1232 -13.55 -9.02 -8.61
CA SER A 1232 -12.34 -8.81 -9.42
C SER A 1232 -12.50 -7.69 -10.46
N MET A 1233 -13.70 -7.53 -11.05
CA MET A 1233 -13.98 -6.45 -12.00
C MET A 1233 -13.99 -5.10 -11.28
N ALA A 1234 -14.65 -5.04 -10.12
CA ALA A 1234 -14.64 -3.87 -9.25
C ALA A 1234 -13.21 -3.50 -8.82
N SER A 1235 -12.35 -4.49 -8.53
CA SER A 1235 -10.94 -4.25 -8.22
C SER A 1235 -10.17 -3.64 -9.38
N GLY A 1236 -10.39 -4.15 -10.61
CA GLY A 1236 -9.77 -3.62 -11.82
C GLY A 1236 -10.17 -2.17 -12.11
N LEU A 1237 -11.45 -1.85 -11.91
CA LEU A 1237 -11.97 -0.48 -12.03
C LEU A 1237 -11.39 0.45 -10.96
N ALA A 1238 -11.41 0.01 -9.69
CA ALA A 1238 -10.87 0.78 -8.58
C ALA A 1238 -9.38 1.10 -8.77
N ASN A 1239 -8.58 0.15 -9.27
CA ASN A 1239 -7.17 0.38 -9.58
C ASN A 1239 -6.98 1.49 -10.64
N MET A 1240 -7.86 1.58 -11.63
CA MET A 1240 -7.82 2.68 -12.61
C MET A 1240 -8.16 4.03 -12.00
N VAL A 1241 -9.18 4.09 -11.15
CA VAL A 1241 -9.58 5.32 -10.43
C VAL A 1241 -8.44 5.80 -9.54
N ILE A 1242 -7.79 4.89 -8.82
CA ILE A 1242 -6.65 5.20 -7.96
C ILE A 1242 -5.50 5.79 -8.76
N ILE A 1243 -5.17 5.23 -9.92
CA ILE A 1243 -4.10 5.79 -10.77
C ILE A 1243 -4.44 7.22 -11.21
N ASP A 1244 -5.71 7.51 -11.47
CA ASP A 1244 -6.17 8.84 -11.85
C ASP A 1244 -6.21 9.82 -10.65
N GLN A 1245 -6.41 9.35 -9.42
CA GLN A 1245 -6.55 10.17 -8.19
C GLN A 1245 -5.37 10.08 -7.20
N ASN A 1246 -4.32 9.33 -7.53
CA ASN A 1246 -3.27 8.91 -6.59
C ASN A 1246 -2.59 10.09 -5.87
N THR A 1247 -2.38 11.20 -6.59
CA THR A 1247 -1.66 12.35 -6.03
C THR A 1247 -2.47 13.11 -5.00
N MET A 1248 -3.79 13.19 -5.20
CA MET A 1248 -4.69 13.74 -4.19
C MET A 1248 -4.75 12.81 -2.96
N ALA A 1249 -4.90 11.50 -3.20
CA ALA A 1249 -4.96 10.50 -2.12
C ALA A 1249 -3.68 10.48 -1.26
N ASN A 1250 -2.49 10.53 -1.88
CA ASN A 1250 -1.23 10.58 -1.14
C ASN A 1250 -1.05 11.88 -0.33
N PHE A 1251 -1.54 13.01 -0.85
CA PHE A 1251 -1.46 14.28 -0.15
C PHE A 1251 -2.41 14.32 1.06
N GLU A 1252 -3.65 13.88 0.87
CA GLU A 1252 -4.63 13.74 1.97
C GLU A 1252 -4.12 12.79 3.06
N HIS A 1253 -3.58 11.63 2.66
CA HIS A 1253 -3.05 10.63 3.59
C HIS A 1253 -1.96 11.20 4.51
N LYS A 1254 -1.01 11.95 3.94
CA LYS A 1254 0.05 12.62 4.70
C LYS A 1254 -0.49 13.61 5.71
N ILE A 1255 -1.49 14.40 5.32
CA ILE A 1255 -2.17 15.35 6.22
C ILE A 1255 -2.84 14.61 7.37
N THR A 1256 -3.54 13.50 7.08
CA THR A 1256 -4.19 12.67 8.12
C THR A 1256 -3.17 12.10 9.10
N LYS A 1257 -2.04 11.58 8.62
CA LYS A 1257 -0.94 11.13 9.50
C LYS A 1257 -0.42 12.24 10.40
N MET A 1258 -0.24 13.44 9.85
CA MET A 1258 0.18 14.60 10.63
C MET A 1258 -0.86 14.96 11.71
N LYS A 1259 -2.16 14.92 11.40
CA LYS A 1259 -3.24 15.13 12.37
C LYS A 1259 -3.23 14.08 13.50
N ILE A 1260 -3.08 12.79 13.18
CA ILE A 1260 -3.01 11.71 14.17
C ILE A 1260 -1.79 11.89 15.08
N TYR A 1261 -0.64 12.22 14.50
CA TYR A 1261 0.57 12.46 15.27
C TYR A 1261 0.41 13.63 16.26
N LEU A 1262 -0.20 14.74 15.81
CA LEU A 1262 -0.45 15.93 16.64
C LEU A 1262 -1.52 15.68 17.73
N THR A 1263 -2.53 14.87 17.46
CA THR A 1263 -3.57 14.52 18.46
C THR A 1263 -3.03 13.61 19.55
N CYS A 1264 -2.24 12.59 19.20
CA CYS A 1264 -1.51 11.77 20.17
C CYS A 1264 -0.55 12.60 21.04
N PHE A 1265 0.04 13.65 20.47
CA PHE A 1265 0.88 14.60 21.21
C PHE A 1265 0.05 15.40 22.23
N GLN A 1266 -1.10 15.94 21.82
CA GLN A 1266 -2.01 16.67 22.73
C GLN A 1266 -2.53 15.79 23.87
N THR A 1267 -2.87 14.51 23.63
CA THR A 1267 -3.33 13.62 24.69
C THR A 1267 -2.23 13.29 25.71
N CYS A 1268 -0.99 13.08 25.25
CA CYS A 1268 0.16 12.89 26.14
C CYS A 1268 0.49 14.15 26.96
N TYR A 1269 0.23 15.34 26.40
CA TYR A 1269 0.43 16.61 27.10
C TYR A 1269 -0.62 16.80 28.21
N LEU A 1270 -1.90 16.50 27.92
CA LEU A 1270 -3.00 16.59 28.88
C LEU A 1270 -2.90 15.57 30.02
N ASP A 1271 -2.40 14.36 29.76
CA ASP A 1271 -2.14 13.37 30.81
C ASP A 1271 -1.00 13.80 31.75
N ARG A 1272 -0.12 14.71 31.31
CA ARG A 1272 1.00 15.24 32.11
C ARG A 1272 0.61 16.44 32.97
N GLU A 1273 -0.37 17.23 32.56
CA GLU A 1273 -0.95 18.28 33.42
C GLU A 1273 -1.81 17.68 34.54
N ASN A 1274 -2.32 16.45 34.35
CA ASN A 1274 -3.11 15.73 35.34
C ASN A 1274 -2.29 14.83 36.30
N SER A 1275 -0.98 14.68 36.08
CA SER A 1275 -0.06 13.86 36.92
C SER A 1275 0.96 14.73 37.63
#